data_AF-A0A8J5KLG2-F1
#
_entry.id   AF-A0A8J5KLG2-F1
#
_cell.length_a   1.000
_cell.length_b   1.000
_cell.length_c   1.000
_cell.angle_alpha   90.00
_cell.angle_beta   90.00
_cell.angle_gamma   90.00
#
_symmetry.space_group_name_H-M   'P 1'
#
loop_
_entity.id
_entity.type
_entity.pdbx_description
1 polymer ?
#
loop_
_entity_poly.entity_id
_entity_poly.type
_entity_poly.pdbx_seq_one_letter_code
_entity_poly.pdbx_strand_id
1 'polypeptide(L)'
;MSGIIWNVRGFGNLATQRRALFLRRHHHLSFLAVLEPMVDLDCRYMARRMGFEEVVSNKSGKVWFFWDSTIACKVLFDHDQFLHLELSSQLFPSSMIVTVVYAKCTRLERSLLWENLEELRPEGDILWLVGGDFNVISSMEEHSAGVLARPGAMEDFNNFIMLAGLVDVGFVGDRYTWTNNRVWKRLDRVLLSPSWGSLDFTVRVEHLSRAASDHYPLLVEFRGFQKPRASFRFQRMWVWHRDFMQTVRLNWCLPSVAQGLQRLQMKLRRLKEHLKWWNMEVFGNIHDRVLQAEEGMAAAEQAYDRGPTEQSRTHRSECQAHLFRVLDMEEDFWKQRAAIRWMGEGERNTKFFHSTVQKKRSANRLFRELLTGETVDSTDVDTELIPSLVSTEDNLMLEGLPSAEEVKQVVWSMCQDSAAGPDGFSVAFYRACWEIVGEDVLQAVMDFFRGAELPRGMASTTIVLIPKVDSAQRWQDFRPISLCNVSYKIISKLMAQRMASVIGKVISPAQSGFVPGRLISDNILMAQELDHKLNYHIRGGNLILKLDMTKSYDRVQWGVLFRVMAAFGFSESVIAFIRRCVTSSWFSILVNGQLSSFFRSQRGLRQGDPISPFLFILAAELLSRGIESLFAAYPGMAYATGCDMRVSHLTYADDVVLFLNGSLDCVRRGKGFLDSYEAQSGQAINAEKSFFFPSRCISVRRRQQIAAVTGFDLGERPMLYLGVPIISGNKRTVHFAPLLAKIQRKFQGWNFSRLSHGGRLMLIQSVLSSLPVYLLQVLKKLEGVFASFFWSSVGHDRKVHWVAWRDICRPKQEGGLGIRRLSEVGAALSMKLWFRFREQSTQWARFLRRSYCGTVDPGVVTLRSNASPSWRRMIQTRAVAERQIGWIIEQGHLSFWHDRWMERGPLSEWCTVQGPPDVRVDRFLADGSWSQEILQRVLPSAVAEEVTEDCAPEGGCIDSDLEQTPPPHHFRVHLEVLSETTASGRDLTAAWCMLSVQMSVLWRVMESWRAGTAWSSTGSVREITPLLICWFLWTARNDSKHRGLRSEGHKTIIQIIQYLRVGMTSSIIKPRHWRGAISAAQAMVIQVRIRTLHTISVVHWRRPDDGWFKLNTDGSSRGNPGESSYGAIVRDHSGQVVVARQGVLGEGSNIRAELMAILRGLELCVDRQLSPIWLESDSLVALHIIRSSGISWEFREEILRIRRLVRQYGVRCTHIYREGNAAADFLANQAYQVEGERVMEGQEIDGLLLGICRMDRVGLPYIRSSCKPG
;
A
#
# COMPACT_ATOMS: atom_id res chain seq x y z
N MET A 1 -40.79 8.16 6.90
CA MET A 1 -41.19 8.37 5.49
C MET A 1 -40.77 7.16 4.68
N SER A 2 -41.61 6.71 3.75
CA SER A 2 -41.30 5.63 2.81
C SER A 2 -41.81 6.00 1.42
N GLY A 3 -41.16 5.52 0.37
CA GLY A 3 -41.63 5.69 -1.00
C GLY A 3 -41.22 4.53 -1.87
N ILE A 4 -41.88 4.37 -3.02
CA ILE A 4 -41.54 3.31 -3.99
C ILE A 4 -41.14 3.95 -5.31
N ILE A 5 -40.12 3.38 -5.95
CA ILE A 5 -39.79 3.63 -7.36
C ILE A 5 -39.97 2.32 -8.11
N TRP A 6 -40.82 2.31 -9.14
CA TRP A 6 -41.20 1.08 -9.81
C TRP A 6 -41.41 1.26 -11.32
N ASN A 7 -40.64 0.54 -12.14
CA ASN A 7 -40.99 0.31 -13.53
C ASN A 7 -42.12 -0.73 -13.62
N VAL A 8 -43.32 -0.24 -13.97
CA VAL A 8 -44.55 -1.04 -13.95
C VAL A 8 -44.87 -1.68 -15.30
N ARG A 9 -44.28 -1.14 -16.37
CA ARG A 9 -44.46 -1.60 -17.75
C ARG A 9 -45.94 -1.79 -18.15
N GLY A 10 -46.78 -0.80 -17.82
CA GLY A 10 -48.23 -0.87 -18.00
C GLY A 10 -49.04 -0.69 -16.71
N PHE A 11 -49.27 0.56 -16.33
CA PHE A 11 -50.12 0.95 -15.21
C PHE A 11 -51.63 0.85 -15.51
N GLY A 12 -52.02 0.62 -16.77
CA GLY A 12 -53.40 0.32 -17.15
C GLY A 12 -53.92 -1.03 -16.67
N ASN A 13 -53.01 -1.95 -16.36
CA ASN A 13 -53.37 -3.28 -15.88
C ASN A 13 -53.95 -3.22 -14.46
N LEU A 14 -55.19 -3.70 -14.28
CA LEU A 14 -55.87 -3.75 -12.98
C LEU A 14 -55.07 -4.53 -11.92
N ALA A 15 -54.30 -5.56 -12.30
CA ALA A 15 -53.46 -6.31 -11.38
C ALA A 15 -52.31 -5.44 -10.83
N THR A 16 -51.66 -4.67 -11.71
CA THR A 16 -50.60 -3.72 -11.36
C THR A 16 -51.14 -2.61 -10.46
N GLN A 17 -52.33 -2.08 -10.76
CA GLN A 17 -53.01 -1.09 -9.94
C GLN A 17 -53.37 -1.62 -8.55
N ARG A 18 -53.94 -2.83 -8.46
CA ARG A 18 -54.25 -3.49 -7.18
C ARG A 18 -52.98 -3.74 -6.36
N ARG A 19 -51.88 -4.11 -7.02
CA ARG A 19 -50.58 -4.29 -6.35
C ARG A 19 -50.04 -2.97 -5.82
N ALA A 20 -50.06 -1.89 -6.60
CA ALA A 20 -49.65 -0.56 -6.14
C ALA A 20 -50.46 -0.10 -4.92
N LEU A 21 -51.79 -0.29 -4.95
CA LEU A 21 -52.69 -0.02 -3.82
C LEU A 21 -52.35 -0.86 -2.58
N PHE A 22 -52.07 -2.16 -2.76
CA PHE A 22 -51.63 -3.02 -1.66
C PHE A 22 -50.32 -2.52 -1.06
N LEU A 23 -49.33 -2.22 -1.89
CA LEU A 23 -48.01 -1.73 -1.44
C LEU A 23 -48.13 -0.41 -0.69
N ARG A 24 -48.99 0.49 -1.17
CA ARG A 24 -49.31 1.74 -0.47
C ARG A 24 -49.87 1.48 0.93
N ARG A 25 -50.90 0.64 1.04
CA ARG A 25 -51.56 0.36 2.33
C ARG A 25 -50.63 -0.36 3.30
N HIS A 26 -49.81 -1.29 2.81
CA HIS A 26 -48.95 -2.11 3.65
C HIS A 26 -47.69 -1.37 4.12
N HIS A 27 -47.11 -0.51 3.29
CA HIS A 27 -45.85 0.20 3.60
C HIS A 27 -46.05 1.69 3.94
N HIS A 28 -47.29 2.16 4.01
CA HIS A 28 -47.65 3.55 4.34
C HIS A 28 -46.87 4.59 3.51
N LEU A 29 -46.92 4.43 2.18
CA LEU A 29 -46.08 5.20 1.26
C LEU A 29 -46.46 6.69 1.23
N SER A 30 -45.45 7.54 1.42
CA SER A 30 -45.54 9.00 1.29
C SER A 30 -45.40 9.47 -0.16
N PHE A 31 -44.64 8.74 -0.98
CA PHE A 31 -44.58 8.96 -2.43
C PHE A 31 -44.51 7.65 -3.24
N LEU A 32 -44.91 7.73 -4.50
CA LEU A 32 -44.80 6.64 -5.47
C LEU A 32 -44.31 7.20 -6.81
N ALA A 33 -43.18 6.70 -7.29
CA ALA A 33 -42.66 6.98 -8.61
C ALA A 33 -42.95 5.79 -9.55
N VAL A 34 -43.72 6.03 -10.59
CA VAL A 34 -44.11 5.04 -11.60
C VAL A 34 -43.35 5.32 -12.89
N LEU A 35 -42.61 4.32 -13.38
CA LEU A 35 -41.87 4.38 -14.63
C LEU A 35 -42.56 3.52 -15.68
N GLU A 36 -42.63 4.00 -16.93
CA GLU A 36 -43.22 3.30 -18.07
C GLU A 36 -44.69 2.88 -17.85
N PRO A 37 -45.61 3.84 -17.60
CA PRO A 37 -47.02 3.54 -17.35
C PRO A 37 -47.75 2.96 -18.57
N MET A 38 -47.26 3.15 -19.80
CA MET A 38 -47.84 2.63 -21.06
C MET A 38 -49.37 2.83 -21.20
N VAL A 39 -49.88 3.99 -20.80
CA VAL A 39 -51.30 4.34 -20.92
C VAL A 39 -51.49 5.82 -21.27
N ASP A 40 -52.43 6.11 -22.17
CA ASP A 40 -52.97 7.45 -22.42
C ASP A 40 -54.08 7.80 -21.40
N LEU A 41 -53.80 7.58 -20.11
CA LEU A 41 -54.73 7.86 -19.01
C LEU A 41 -54.28 9.10 -18.25
N ASP A 42 -55.24 9.92 -17.80
CA ASP A 42 -54.99 11.09 -16.96
C ASP A 42 -54.32 10.66 -15.64
N CYS A 43 -53.08 11.11 -15.42
CA CYS A 43 -52.32 10.81 -14.22
C CYS A 43 -53.02 11.36 -12.95
N ARG A 44 -53.80 12.44 -13.05
CA ARG A 44 -54.59 13.00 -11.92
C ARG A 44 -55.76 12.11 -11.52
N TYR A 45 -56.38 11.43 -12.49
CA TYR A 45 -57.37 10.40 -12.19
C TYR A 45 -56.72 9.22 -11.45
N MET A 46 -55.52 8.81 -11.88
CA MET A 46 -54.77 7.74 -11.22
C MET A 46 -54.29 8.12 -9.82
N ALA A 47 -53.88 9.37 -9.59
CA ALA A 47 -53.52 9.87 -8.27
C ALA A 47 -54.67 9.68 -7.28
N ARG A 48 -55.87 10.16 -7.63
CA ARG A 48 -57.10 10.00 -6.83
C ARG A 48 -57.43 8.54 -6.56
N ARG A 49 -57.34 7.68 -7.58
CA ARG A 49 -57.61 6.24 -7.45
C ARG A 49 -56.59 5.52 -6.56
N MET A 50 -55.32 5.92 -6.62
CA MET A 50 -54.26 5.40 -5.76
C MET A 50 -54.30 6.00 -4.35
N GLY A 51 -55.08 7.06 -4.15
CA GLY A 51 -55.29 7.80 -2.90
C GLY A 51 -54.30 8.95 -2.66
N PHE A 52 -53.48 9.32 -3.65
CA PHE A 52 -52.48 10.38 -3.53
C PHE A 52 -53.16 11.72 -3.85
N GLU A 53 -52.74 12.78 -3.17
CA GLU A 53 -53.35 14.10 -3.33
C GLU A 53 -52.88 14.76 -4.61
N GLU A 54 -51.58 14.64 -4.90
CA GLU A 54 -50.92 15.34 -6.01
C GLU A 54 -50.10 14.39 -6.88
N VAL A 55 -49.90 14.80 -8.14
CA VAL A 55 -49.12 14.08 -9.14
C VAL A 55 -48.47 15.01 -10.15
N VAL A 56 -47.28 14.63 -10.60
CA VAL A 56 -46.62 15.22 -11.77
C VAL A 56 -46.18 14.15 -12.74
N SER A 57 -46.25 14.44 -14.04
CA SER A 57 -45.66 13.64 -15.10
C SER A 57 -44.53 14.41 -15.77
N ASN A 58 -43.51 13.71 -16.22
CA ASN A 58 -42.47 14.29 -17.06
C ASN A 58 -43.02 14.58 -18.47
N LYS A 59 -42.31 15.40 -19.25
CA LYS A 59 -42.71 15.80 -20.61
C LYS A 59 -42.94 14.64 -21.58
N SER A 60 -42.30 13.49 -21.35
CA SER A 60 -42.49 12.29 -22.19
C SER A 60 -43.70 11.43 -21.78
N GLY A 61 -44.35 11.73 -20.65
CA GLY A 61 -45.41 10.90 -20.08
C GLY A 61 -44.94 9.58 -19.45
N LYS A 62 -43.63 9.32 -19.40
CA LYS A 62 -43.05 8.02 -19.00
C LYS A 62 -42.64 7.92 -17.54
N VAL A 63 -42.53 9.05 -16.84
CA VAL A 63 -42.21 9.10 -15.41
C VAL A 63 -43.31 9.87 -14.70
N TRP A 64 -44.04 9.20 -13.81
CA TRP A 64 -45.04 9.82 -12.95
C TRP A 64 -44.58 9.79 -11.50
N PHE A 65 -44.78 10.89 -10.79
CA PHE A 65 -44.44 11.01 -9.37
C PHE A 65 -45.68 11.44 -8.59
N PHE A 66 -46.14 10.59 -7.68
CA PHE A 66 -47.29 10.80 -6.81
C PHE A 66 -46.83 11.06 -5.38
N TRP A 67 -47.48 11.96 -4.64
CA TRP A 67 -47.18 12.22 -3.23
C TRP A 67 -48.42 12.62 -2.42
N ASP A 68 -48.31 12.56 -1.10
CA ASP A 68 -49.34 13.00 -0.14
C ASP A 68 -49.04 14.38 0.47
N SER A 69 -49.97 14.92 1.25
CA SER A 69 -49.81 16.21 1.96
C SER A 69 -48.63 16.25 2.94
N THR A 70 -48.00 15.11 3.26
CA THR A 70 -46.83 15.10 4.17
C THR A 70 -45.56 15.59 3.48
N ILE A 71 -45.59 15.77 2.16
CA ILE A 71 -44.49 16.22 1.32
C ILE A 71 -44.94 17.43 0.49
N ALA A 72 -44.20 18.54 0.57
CA ALA A 72 -44.27 19.58 -0.43
C ALA A 72 -43.25 19.26 -1.55
N CYS A 73 -43.74 19.22 -2.80
CA CYS A 73 -42.94 18.84 -3.97
C CYS A 73 -42.92 19.99 -4.98
N LYS A 74 -41.73 20.35 -5.47
CA LYS A 74 -41.52 21.35 -6.52
C LYS A 74 -40.72 20.74 -7.66
N VAL A 75 -41.18 20.90 -8.89
CA VAL A 75 -40.42 20.47 -10.08
C VAL A 75 -39.32 21.50 -10.35
N LEU A 76 -38.07 21.06 -10.33
CA LEU A 76 -36.90 21.89 -10.65
C LEU A 76 -36.53 21.78 -12.12
N PHE A 77 -36.58 20.57 -12.68
CA PHE A 77 -36.27 20.34 -14.09
C PHE A 77 -37.05 19.14 -14.64
N ASP A 78 -37.62 19.30 -15.82
CA ASP A 78 -38.39 18.26 -16.52
C ASP A 78 -37.64 17.80 -17.78
N HIS A 79 -37.27 16.52 -17.82
CA HIS A 79 -36.51 15.91 -18.90
C HIS A 79 -37.19 14.64 -19.45
N ASP A 80 -36.85 14.24 -20.68
CA ASP A 80 -37.52 13.12 -21.36
C ASP A 80 -37.19 11.77 -20.69
N GLN A 81 -36.08 11.73 -19.95
CA GLN A 81 -35.54 10.55 -19.29
C GLN A 81 -35.54 10.67 -17.75
N PHE A 82 -35.92 11.82 -17.17
CA PHE A 82 -36.00 11.97 -15.72
C PHE A 82 -36.88 13.15 -15.27
N LEU A 83 -37.35 13.10 -14.03
CA LEU A 83 -37.92 14.24 -13.30
C LEU A 83 -36.97 14.65 -12.17
N HIS A 84 -36.61 15.93 -12.09
CA HIS A 84 -35.80 16.49 -11.02
C HIS A 84 -36.68 17.34 -10.11
N LEU A 85 -36.82 16.91 -8.85
CA LEU A 85 -37.81 17.41 -7.90
C LEU A 85 -37.12 17.86 -6.62
N GLU A 86 -37.59 18.95 -6.02
CA GLU A 86 -37.28 19.34 -4.65
C GLU A 86 -38.43 18.91 -3.74
N LEU A 87 -38.12 18.10 -2.74
CA LEU A 87 -39.06 17.61 -1.74
C LEU A 87 -38.73 18.22 -0.38
N SER A 88 -39.71 18.82 0.27
CA SER A 88 -39.63 19.28 1.66
C SER A 88 -40.70 18.58 2.50
N SER A 89 -40.33 18.19 3.72
CA SER A 89 -41.24 17.52 4.65
C SER A 89 -40.85 17.91 6.07
N GLN A 90 -41.82 17.97 6.99
CA GLN A 90 -41.57 18.23 8.42
C GLN A 90 -40.63 17.19 9.07
N LEU A 91 -40.44 16.04 8.41
CA LEU A 91 -39.55 14.97 8.88
C LEU A 91 -38.06 15.24 8.61
N PHE A 92 -37.71 16.15 7.70
CA PHE A 92 -36.33 16.48 7.38
C PHE A 92 -36.01 17.93 7.77
N PRO A 93 -34.81 18.20 8.32
CA PRO A 93 -34.40 19.56 8.70
C PRO A 93 -34.15 20.48 7.49
N SER A 94 -33.95 19.92 6.30
CA SER A 94 -33.71 20.64 5.05
C SER A 94 -34.43 19.96 3.87
N SER A 95 -34.69 20.70 2.79
CA SER A 95 -35.24 20.12 1.56
C SER A 95 -34.25 19.15 0.91
N MET A 96 -34.79 18.12 0.25
CA MET A 96 -34.01 17.12 -0.48
C MET A 96 -34.36 17.15 -1.96
N ILE A 97 -33.34 16.96 -2.80
CA ILE A 97 -33.52 16.83 -4.23
C ILE A 97 -33.67 15.36 -4.59
N VAL A 98 -34.75 15.01 -5.27
CA VAL A 98 -35.06 13.67 -5.77
C VAL A 98 -35.09 13.69 -7.28
N THR A 99 -34.30 12.84 -7.90
CA THR A 99 -34.27 12.64 -9.35
C THR A 99 -34.75 11.25 -9.70
N VAL A 100 -35.89 11.16 -10.38
CA VAL A 100 -36.49 9.90 -10.80
C VAL A 100 -36.14 9.62 -12.25
N VAL A 101 -35.41 8.54 -12.50
CA VAL A 101 -34.81 8.24 -13.82
C VAL A 101 -35.54 7.10 -14.52
N TYR A 102 -35.82 7.29 -15.81
CA TYR A 102 -36.17 6.25 -16.77
C TYR A 102 -35.32 6.45 -18.03
N ALA A 103 -34.16 5.79 -18.05
CA ALA A 103 -33.16 5.98 -19.10
C ALA A 103 -33.50 5.21 -20.38
N LYS A 104 -33.13 5.74 -21.54
CA LYS A 104 -33.29 5.06 -22.84
C LYS A 104 -32.37 3.84 -22.96
N CYS A 105 -32.72 2.89 -23.83
CA CYS A 105 -32.00 1.63 -23.96
C CYS A 105 -30.65 1.73 -24.71
N THR A 106 -30.47 2.76 -25.55
CA THR A 106 -29.26 2.90 -26.38
C THR A 106 -28.19 3.77 -25.70
N ARG A 107 -26.92 3.47 -25.97
CA ARG A 107 -25.77 4.18 -25.37
C ARG A 107 -25.75 5.67 -25.72
N LEU A 108 -25.92 6.01 -27.00
CA LEU A 108 -25.89 7.39 -27.52
C LEU A 108 -27.00 8.25 -26.92
N GLU A 109 -28.20 7.70 -26.74
CA GLU A 109 -29.29 8.49 -26.17
C GLU A 109 -29.16 8.70 -24.66
N ARG A 110 -28.38 7.85 -23.98
CA ARG A 110 -28.07 8.00 -22.54
C ARG A 110 -26.92 8.95 -22.26
N SER A 111 -26.01 9.21 -23.20
CA SER A 111 -24.91 10.16 -22.93
C SER A 111 -25.47 11.53 -22.53
N LEU A 112 -26.54 11.97 -23.21
CA LEU A 112 -27.24 13.20 -22.89
C LEU A 112 -27.86 13.18 -21.48
N LEU A 113 -28.35 12.02 -21.02
CA LEU A 113 -28.87 11.89 -19.65
C LEU A 113 -27.76 12.11 -18.62
N TRP A 114 -26.58 11.53 -18.83
CA TRP A 114 -25.45 11.69 -17.92
C TRP A 114 -24.94 13.12 -17.86
N GLU A 115 -24.77 13.77 -19.01
CA GLU A 115 -24.35 15.17 -19.11
C GLU A 115 -25.31 16.10 -18.35
N ASN A 116 -26.63 15.96 -18.59
CA ASN A 116 -27.63 16.78 -17.89
C ASN A 116 -27.65 16.53 -16.37
N LEU A 117 -27.50 15.29 -15.91
CA LEU A 117 -27.48 14.98 -14.47
C LEU A 117 -26.20 15.47 -13.79
N GLU A 118 -25.08 15.53 -14.52
CA GLU A 118 -23.83 16.12 -14.03
C GLU A 118 -23.94 17.64 -13.90
N GLU A 119 -24.57 18.32 -14.86
CA GLU A 119 -24.83 19.76 -14.81
C GLU A 119 -25.84 20.16 -13.72
N LEU A 120 -26.90 19.34 -13.54
CA LEU A 120 -27.95 19.58 -12.53
C LEU A 120 -27.58 19.08 -11.12
N ARG A 121 -26.31 18.71 -10.93
CA ARG A 121 -25.83 18.28 -9.64
C ARG A 121 -25.96 19.42 -8.62
N PRO A 122 -26.55 19.18 -7.43
CA PRO A 122 -26.62 20.19 -6.38
C PRO A 122 -25.23 20.55 -5.84
N GLU A 123 -24.97 21.84 -5.66
CA GLU A 123 -23.78 22.35 -4.97
C GLU A 123 -23.97 22.36 -3.44
N GLY A 124 -22.88 22.17 -2.69
CA GLY A 124 -22.90 22.17 -1.22
C GLY A 124 -23.43 20.87 -0.57
N ASP A 125 -23.92 20.98 0.66
CA ASP A 125 -24.40 19.85 1.50
C ASP A 125 -25.87 19.47 1.26
N ILE A 126 -26.40 19.75 0.07
CA ILE A 126 -27.78 19.42 -0.29
C ILE A 126 -27.94 17.91 -0.44
N LEU A 127 -29.03 17.36 0.12
CA LEU A 127 -29.38 15.95 0.00
C LEU A 127 -29.86 15.66 -1.42
N TRP A 128 -29.19 14.73 -2.11
CA TRP A 128 -29.57 14.34 -3.46
C TRP A 128 -29.77 12.82 -3.55
N LEU A 129 -30.94 12.40 -4.03
CA LEU A 129 -31.31 11.02 -4.27
C LEU A 129 -31.63 10.85 -5.76
N VAL A 130 -30.93 9.95 -6.44
CA VAL A 130 -31.15 9.62 -7.85
C VAL A 130 -31.57 8.16 -7.93
N GLY A 131 -32.80 7.86 -8.34
CA GLY A 131 -33.32 6.50 -8.34
C GLY A 131 -34.24 6.19 -9.50
N GLY A 132 -34.24 4.94 -9.96
CA GLY A 132 -35.10 4.47 -11.05
C GLY A 132 -34.42 3.44 -11.93
N ASP A 133 -34.90 3.33 -13.16
CA ASP A 133 -34.43 2.39 -14.18
C ASP A 133 -33.40 3.05 -15.09
N PHE A 134 -32.14 2.65 -14.96
CA PHE A 134 -31.04 3.19 -15.75
C PHE A 134 -30.79 2.41 -17.05
N ASN A 135 -31.50 1.29 -17.26
CA ASN A 135 -31.34 0.40 -18.41
C ASN A 135 -29.88 -0.09 -18.66
N VAL A 136 -29.00 0.00 -17.66
CA VAL A 136 -27.58 -0.36 -17.73
C VAL A 136 -27.11 -1.06 -16.46
N ILE A 137 -26.24 -2.06 -16.62
CA ILE A 137 -25.57 -2.76 -15.52
C ILE A 137 -24.26 -2.05 -15.17
N SER A 138 -23.85 -2.08 -13.90
CA SER A 138 -22.56 -1.50 -13.47
C SER A 138 -21.40 -2.47 -13.63
N SER A 139 -21.68 -3.78 -13.61
CA SER A 139 -20.67 -4.83 -13.71
C SER A 139 -21.22 -6.09 -14.41
N MET A 140 -20.32 -6.92 -14.93
CA MET A 140 -20.71 -8.19 -15.58
C MET A 140 -21.37 -9.19 -14.62
N GLU A 141 -21.15 -9.07 -13.32
CA GLU A 141 -21.77 -9.95 -12.33
C GLU A 141 -23.25 -9.59 -12.07
N GLU A 142 -23.71 -8.43 -12.53
CA GLU A 142 -25.12 -8.02 -12.53
C GLU A 142 -25.89 -8.62 -13.71
N HIS A 143 -25.39 -9.71 -14.32
CA HIS A 143 -25.95 -10.40 -15.47
C HIS A 143 -25.84 -11.93 -15.31
N SER A 144 -26.93 -12.68 -15.49
CA SER A 144 -26.94 -14.11 -15.16
C SER A 144 -26.41 -15.07 -16.25
N ALA A 145 -26.55 -14.78 -17.56
CA ALA A 145 -25.91 -15.49 -18.69
C ALA A 145 -26.33 -14.89 -20.07
N GLY A 146 -25.43 -14.81 -21.07
CA GLY A 146 -25.73 -14.35 -22.44
C GLY A 146 -24.66 -13.44 -23.05
N VAL A 147 -24.79 -13.11 -24.36
CA VAL A 147 -23.85 -12.27 -25.16
C VAL A 147 -23.35 -11.07 -24.36
N LEU A 148 -22.02 -10.98 -24.21
CA LEU A 148 -21.31 -9.95 -23.43
C LEU A 148 -21.85 -8.54 -23.75
N ALA A 149 -22.34 -7.84 -22.72
CA ALA A 149 -22.63 -6.42 -22.83
C ALA A 149 -21.37 -5.66 -23.28
N ARG A 150 -21.51 -4.72 -24.23
CA ARG A 150 -20.39 -3.91 -24.70
C ARG A 150 -19.83 -3.07 -23.54
N PRO A 151 -18.53 -3.15 -23.20
CA PRO A 151 -17.94 -2.49 -22.03
C PRO A 151 -18.26 -0.99 -21.91
N GLY A 152 -18.31 -0.29 -23.05
CA GLY A 152 -18.47 1.17 -23.07
C GLY A 152 -19.73 1.70 -22.38
N ALA A 153 -20.86 1.00 -22.41
CA ALA A 153 -22.07 1.47 -21.73
C ALA A 153 -21.96 1.38 -20.19
N MET A 154 -21.26 0.35 -19.68
CA MET A 154 -20.99 0.20 -18.24
C MET A 154 -19.96 1.23 -17.77
N GLU A 155 -18.97 1.53 -18.61
CA GLU A 155 -17.95 2.55 -18.34
C GLU A 155 -18.59 3.94 -18.22
N ASP A 156 -19.42 4.36 -19.18
CA ASP A 156 -20.11 5.66 -19.13
C ASP A 156 -20.95 5.81 -17.85
N PHE A 157 -21.69 4.76 -17.48
CA PHE A 157 -22.54 4.79 -16.30
C PHE A 157 -21.75 4.86 -14.99
N ASN A 158 -20.68 4.08 -14.86
CA ASN A 158 -19.81 4.14 -13.68
C ASN A 158 -19.06 5.47 -13.60
N ASN A 159 -18.70 6.07 -14.74
CA ASN A 159 -18.10 7.41 -14.81
C ASN A 159 -19.07 8.48 -14.31
N PHE A 160 -20.35 8.44 -14.75
CA PHE A 160 -21.39 9.34 -14.25
C PHE A 160 -21.53 9.25 -12.73
N ILE A 161 -21.70 8.04 -12.16
CA ILE A 161 -21.82 7.85 -10.71
C ILE A 161 -20.62 8.47 -9.99
N MET A 162 -19.42 8.28 -10.56
CA MET A 162 -18.18 8.79 -10.00
C MET A 162 -18.08 10.33 -10.07
N LEU A 163 -18.37 10.93 -11.22
CA LEU A 163 -18.28 12.38 -11.46
C LEU A 163 -19.34 13.15 -10.66
N ALA A 164 -20.55 12.60 -10.59
CA ALA A 164 -21.64 13.12 -9.76
C ALA A 164 -21.39 12.93 -8.25
N GLY A 165 -20.38 12.14 -7.86
CA GLY A 165 -20.04 11.87 -6.46
C GLY A 165 -21.07 10.98 -5.74
N LEU A 166 -21.89 10.26 -6.50
CA LEU A 166 -22.98 9.43 -6.01
C LEU A 166 -22.49 8.08 -5.50
N VAL A 167 -23.24 7.49 -4.56
CA VAL A 167 -22.96 6.18 -3.99
C VAL A 167 -24.20 5.30 -4.13
N ASP A 168 -24.03 4.10 -4.69
CA ASP A 168 -25.08 3.06 -4.72
C ASP A 168 -25.37 2.60 -3.28
N VAL A 169 -26.62 2.73 -2.86
CA VAL A 169 -27.09 2.42 -1.49
C VAL A 169 -26.97 0.93 -1.18
N GLY A 170 -26.91 0.07 -2.20
CA GLY A 170 -27.14 -1.35 -2.06
C GLY A 170 -28.62 -1.66 -1.88
N PHE A 171 -28.93 -2.92 -1.56
CA PHE A 171 -30.32 -3.39 -1.49
C PHE A 171 -30.47 -4.58 -0.54
N VAL A 172 -31.69 -4.81 -0.08
CA VAL A 172 -32.15 -6.02 0.60
C VAL A 172 -33.10 -6.77 -0.34
N GLY A 173 -32.90 -8.07 -0.54
CA GLY A 173 -33.72 -8.91 -1.43
C GLY A 173 -32.94 -9.51 -2.60
N ASP A 174 -33.64 -9.81 -3.70
CA ASP A 174 -33.09 -10.50 -4.87
C ASP A 174 -32.01 -9.69 -5.60
N ARG A 175 -30.98 -10.37 -6.13
CA ARG A 175 -29.82 -9.73 -6.78
C ARG A 175 -30.16 -8.96 -8.06
N TYR A 176 -31.12 -9.46 -8.83
CA TYR A 176 -31.49 -8.92 -10.13
C TYR A 176 -32.82 -8.18 -10.02
N THR A 177 -32.92 -7.02 -10.64
CA THR A 177 -34.13 -6.19 -10.60
C THR A 177 -34.99 -6.34 -11.85
N TRP A 178 -34.47 -6.91 -12.94
CA TRP A 178 -35.20 -7.14 -14.19
C TRP A 178 -34.98 -8.57 -14.73
N THR A 179 -35.98 -9.14 -15.40
CA THR A 179 -35.82 -10.37 -16.19
C THR A 179 -36.84 -10.54 -17.31
N ASN A 180 -36.42 -11.14 -18.42
CA ASN A 180 -37.30 -11.63 -19.49
C ASN A 180 -37.56 -13.14 -19.41
N ASN A 181 -37.39 -13.75 -18.22
CA ASN A 181 -37.43 -15.19 -17.93
C ASN A 181 -36.30 -16.04 -18.55
N ARG A 182 -35.41 -15.45 -19.36
CA ARG A 182 -34.22 -16.11 -19.91
C ARG A 182 -32.92 -15.48 -19.44
N VAL A 183 -32.93 -14.18 -19.20
CA VAL A 183 -31.80 -13.36 -18.79
C VAL A 183 -32.24 -12.47 -17.64
N TRP A 184 -31.41 -12.38 -16.62
CA TRP A 184 -31.65 -11.55 -15.44
C TRP A 184 -30.58 -10.47 -15.35
N LYS A 185 -31.00 -9.24 -15.04
CA LYS A 185 -30.12 -8.06 -14.93
C LYS A 185 -30.47 -7.19 -13.74
N ARG A 186 -29.51 -6.42 -13.22
CA ARG A 186 -29.76 -5.34 -12.26
C ARG A 186 -29.74 -3.99 -12.98
N LEU A 187 -30.92 -3.47 -13.31
CA LEU A 187 -31.10 -2.20 -14.05
C LEU A 187 -31.57 -1.08 -13.13
N ASP A 188 -32.53 -1.39 -12.25
CA ASP A 188 -33.07 -0.46 -11.27
C ASP A 188 -32.15 -0.28 -10.05
N ARG A 189 -31.93 0.97 -9.62
CA ARG A 189 -31.14 1.28 -8.41
C ARG A 189 -31.50 2.64 -7.80
N VAL A 190 -30.98 2.89 -6.60
CA VAL A 190 -31.01 4.19 -5.93
C VAL A 190 -29.58 4.58 -5.57
N LEU A 191 -29.22 5.83 -5.87
CA LEU A 191 -27.93 6.45 -5.68
C LEU A 191 -28.09 7.68 -4.78
N LEU A 192 -27.16 7.92 -3.86
CA LEU A 192 -27.21 9.04 -2.92
C LEU A 192 -25.96 9.91 -2.98
N SER A 193 -26.10 11.21 -2.74
CA SER A 193 -24.97 12.10 -2.49
C SER A 193 -24.31 11.82 -1.12
N PRO A 194 -23.06 12.25 -0.91
CA PRO A 194 -22.36 12.07 0.37
C PRO A 194 -22.99 12.83 1.54
N SER A 195 -23.76 13.89 1.26
CA SER A 195 -24.42 14.78 2.22
C SER A 195 -25.40 14.04 3.15
N TRP A 196 -25.93 12.89 2.70
CA TRP A 196 -26.75 12.00 3.53
C TRP A 196 -26.01 11.44 4.76
N GLY A 197 -24.67 11.46 4.77
CA GLY A 197 -23.85 10.91 5.85
C GLY A 197 -23.78 11.77 7.11
N SER A 198 -24.20 13.04 7.07
CA SER A 198 -24.22 13.96 8.22
C SER A 198 -25.53 13.95 9.00
N LEU A 199 -26.59 13.34 8.45
CA LEU A 199 -27.92 13.30 9.05
C LEU A 199 -28.15 12.06 9.92
N ASP A 200 -29.03 12.19 10.91
CA ASP A 200 -29.46 11.09 11.80
C ASP A 200 -30.47 10.12 11.14
N PHE A 201 -30.47 10.02 9.81
CA PHE A 201 -31.37 9.16 9.03
C PHE A 201 -30.59 8.11 8.24
N THR A 202 -31.15 6.90 8.11
CA THR A 202 -30.67 5.90 7.14
C THR A 202 -31.69 5.72 6.03
N VAL A 203 -31.20 5.67 4.79
CA VAL A 203 -31.97 5.23 3.63
C VAL A 203 -31.78 3.71 3.48
N ARG A 204 -32.88 2.95 3.45
CA ARG A 204 -32.88 1.51 3.14
C ARG A 204 -33.61 1.31 1.81
N VAL A 205 -33.02 0.49 0.94
CA VAL A 205 -33.66 0.07 -0.32
C VAL A 205 -33.94 -1.43 -0.25
N GLU A 206 -35.19 -1.83 -0.51
CA GLU A 206 -35.62 -3.22 -0.54
C GLU A 206 -36.27 -3.57 -1.88
N HIS A 207 -35.89 -4.70 -2.46
CA HIS A 207 -36.48 -5.24 -3.68
C HIS A 207 -37.71 -6.07 -3.32
N LEU A 208 -38.89 -5.55 -3.63
CA LEU A 208 -40.16 -6.22 -3.33
C LEU A 208 -40.56 -7.20 -4.45
N SER A 209 -41.43 -8.17 -4.16
CA SER A 209 -41.88 -9.12 -5.17
C SER A 209 -42.49 -8.44 -6.40
N ARG A 210 -41.97 -8.83 -7.58
CA ARG A 210 -42.35 -8.38 -8.94
C ARG A 210 -43.84 -8.46 -9.23
N ALA A 211 -44.50 -9.50 -8.74
CA ALA A 211 -45.89 -9.86 -9.04
C ALA A 211 -46.22 -9.84 -10.55
N ALA A 212 -46.63 -8.70 -11.10
CA ALA A 212 -47.10 -8.52 -12.48
C ALA A 212 -46.12 -7.77 -13.40
N SER A 213 -45.01 -7.23 -12.89
CA SER A 213 -43.97 -6.54 -13.70
C SER A 213 -42.77 -7.47 -13.92
N ASP A 214 -42.01 -7.25 -15.00
CA ASP A 214 -40.69 -7.83 -15.18
C ASP A 214 -39.61 -7.14 -14.31
N HIS A 215 -39.95 -6.01 -13.66
CA HIS A 215 -39.13 -5.29 -12.70
C HIS A 215 -39.59 -5.42 -11.24
N TYR A 216 -38.63 -5.49 -10.32
CA TYR A 216 -38.88 -5.43 -8.87
C TYR A 216 -39.20 -3.97 -8.44
N PRO A 217 -40.29 -3.72 -7.68
CA PRO A 217 -40.48 -2.44 -7.01
C PRO A 217 -39.36 -2.17 -5.99
N LEU A 218 -38.77 -0.96 -6.05
CA LEU A 218 -37.77 -0.51 -5.10
C LEU A 218 -38.45 0.26 -3.96
N LEU A 219 -38.53 -0.35 -2.77
CA LEU A 219 -39.00 0.32 -1.56
C LEU A 219 -37.85 1.11 -0.93
N VAL A 220 -38.00 2.43 -0.85
CA VAL A 220 -37.07 3.37 -0.24
C VAL A 220 -37.63 3.81 1.11
N GLU A 221 -37.01 3.38 2.20
CA GLU A 221 -37.40 3.77 3.56
C GLU A 221 -36.38 4.72 4.19
N PHE A 222 -36.89 5.80 4.77
CA PHE A 222 -36.11 6.75 5.57
C PHE A 222 -36.38 6.47 7.04
N ARG A 223 -35.40 5.89 7.74
CA ARG A 223 -35.49 5.53 9.17
C ARG A 223 -34.60 6.45 10.00
N GLY A 224 -35.20 7.16 10.96
CA GLY A 224 -34.45 7.95 11.94
C GLY A 224 -33.72 7.04 12.93
N PHE A 225 -32.49 7.40 13.29
CA PHE A 225 -31.77 6.80 14.42
C PHE A 225 -32.14 7.54 15.71
N GLN A 226 -32.51 6.80 16.74
CA GLN A 226 -32.06 7.20 18.08
C GLN A 226 -30.55 6.97 18.09
N LYS A 227 -29.76 8.05 18.12
CA LYS A 227 -28.30 7.97 18.28
C LYS A 227 -28.00 7.01 19.44
N PRO A 228 -27.38 5.86 19.20
CA PRO A 228 -26.93 5.03 20.31
C PRO A 228 -25.93 5.84 21.13
N ARG A 229 -26.01 5.75 22.47
CA ARG A 229 -25.01 6.38 23.35
C ARG A 229 -23.62 5.93 22.87
N ALA A 230 -22.82 6.89 22.41
CA ALA A 230 -21.49 6.59 21.89
C ALA A 230 -20.68 5.87 22.96
N SER A 231 -20.13 4.71 22.62
CA SER A 231 -19.17 4.03 23.48
C SER A 231 -17.89 4.88 23.53
N PHE A 232 -17.39 5.11 24.74
CA PHE A 232 -16.12 5.81 24.94
C PHE A 232 -15.00 5.11 24.16
N ARG A 233 -14.20 5.89 23.45
CA ARG A 233 -12.96 5.45 22.81
C ARG A 233 -11.92 6.54 22.99
N PHE A 234 -10.72 6.15 23.39
CA PHE A 234 -9.57 7.03 23.47
C PHE A 234 -9.27 7.61 22.09
N GLN A 235 -9.17 8.94 22.00
CA GLN A 235 -8.86 9.63 20.76
C GLN A 235 -7.40 10.02 20.77
N ARG A 236 -6.63 9.59 19.76
CA ARG A 236 -5.18 9.81 19.74
C ARG A 236 -4.81 11.28 19.75
N MET A 237 -5.66 12.12 19.16
CA MET A 237 -5.50 13.57 19.14
C MET A 237 -5.36 14.21 20.52
N TRP A 238 -5.91 13.57 21.57
CA TRP A 238 -5.81 14.08 22.95
C TRP A 238 -4.37 14.17 23.43
N VAL A 239 -3.48 13.28 22.97
CA VAL A 239 -2.07 13.26 23.38
C VAL A 239 -1.34 14.54 22.99
N TRP A 240 -1.76 15.19 21.90
CA TRP A 240 -1.15 16.43 21.40
C TRP A 240 -1.57 17.67 22.18
N HIS A 241 -2.58 17.57 23.06
CA HIS A 241 -3.05 18.71 23.84
C HIS A 241 -2.17 18.94 25.06
N ARG A 242 -1.72 20.18 25.27
CA ARG A 242 -0.77 20.56 26.34
C ARG A 242 -1.21 20.09 27.73
N ASP A 243 -2.51 20.18 28.02
CA ASP A 243 -3.06 19.87 29.34
C ASP A 243 -3.35 18.38 29.54
N PHE A 244 -3.31 17.55 28.49
CA PHE A 244 -3.72 16.15 28.56
C PHE A 244 -2.94 15.34 29.60
N MET A 245 -1.61 15.46 29.61
CA MET A 245 -0.76 14.73 30.55
C MET A 245 -1.02 15.16 31.99
N GLN A 246 -1.27 16.45 32.22
CA GLN A 246 -1.63 16.97 33.54
C GLN A 246 -3.01 16.46 33.99
N THR A 247 -4.00 16.47 33.10
CA THR A 247 -5.34 15.93 33.34
C THR A 247 -5.28 14.44 33.74
N VAL A 248 -4.50 13.63 33.03
CA VAL A 248 -4.30 12.23 33.38
C VAL A 248 -3.62 12.11 34.74
N ARG A 249 -2.53 12.85 34.99
CA ARG A 249 -1.75 12.79 36.24
C ARG A 249 -2.59 13.15 37.46
N LEU A 250 -3.32 14.26 37.41
CA LEU A 250 -4.19 14.73 38.50
C LEU A 250 -5.27 13.68 38.83
N ASN A 251 -5.91 13.11 37.81
CA ASN A 251 -6.92 12.07 38.03
C ASN A 251 -6.30 10.77 38.57
N TRP A 252 -5.09 10.43 38.12
CA TRP A 252 -4.42 9.17 38.46
C TRP A 252 -3.86 9.15 39.89
N CYS A 253 -3.44 10.32 40.41
CA CYS A 253 -2.91 10.50 41.77
C CYS A 253 -3.99 10.51 42.86
N LEU A 254 -5.28 10.64 42.50
CA LEU A 254 -6.36 10.57 43.50
C LEU A 254 -6.34 9.21 44.23
N PRO A 255 -6.51 9.20 45.56
CA PRO A 255 -6.37 8.01 46.40
C PRO A 255 -7.29 6.87 45.97
N SER A 256 -6.84 5.64 46.22
CA SER A 256 -7.58 4.41 45.96
C SER A 256 -7.25 3.39 47.04
N VAL A 257 -8.30 2.78 47.62
CA VAL A 257 -8.17 1.70 48.61
C VAL A 257 -7.89 0.35 47.95
N ALA A 258 -8.19 0.22 46.65
CA ALA A 258 -7.99 -1.01 45.90
C ALA A 258 -6.50 -1.25 45.59
N GLN A 259 -6.11 -2.52 45.42
CA GLN A 259 -4.75 -2.94 45.07
C GLN A 259 -4.73 -3.68 43.72
N GLY A 260 -3.53 -3.80 43.12
CA GLY A 260 -3.28 -4.60 41.92
C GLY A 260 -4.28 -4.39 40.77
N LEU A 261 -4.90 -5.50 40.33
CA LEU A 261 -5.87 -5.50 39.22
C LEU A 261 -7.06 -4.59 39.48
N GLN A 262 -7.58 -4.56 40.71
CA GLN A 262 -8.75 -3.75 41.07
C GLN A 262 -8.41 -2.26 41.06
N ARG A 263 -7.21 -1.88 41.51
CA ARG A 263 -6.72 -0.49 41.49
C ARG A 263 -6.66 0.05 40.07
N LEU A 264 -6.03 -0.69 39.17
CA LEU A 264 -5.92 -0.31 37.77
C LEU A 264 -7.30 -0.16 37.11
N GLN A 265 -8.20 -1.12 37.31
CA GLN A 265 -9.55 -1.06 36.75
C GLN A 265 -10.32 0.16 37.28
N MET A 266 -10.23 0.44 38.57
CA MET A 266 -10.94 1.57 39.20
C MET A 266 -10.41 2.91 38.68
N LYS A 267 -9.08 3.08 38.58
CA LYS A 267 -8.44 4.28 38.02
C LYS A 267 -8.79 4.49 36.56
N LEU A 268 -8.75 3.45 35.72
CA LEU A 268 -9.16 3.52 34.31
C LEU A 268 -10.63 3.93 34.16
N ARG A 269 -11.52 3.36 34.98
CA ARG A 269 -12.95 3.71 34.98
C ARG A 269 -13.17 5.18 35.35
N ARG A 270 -12.49 5.66 36.39
CA ARG A 270 -12.56 7.07 36.83
C ARG A 270 -12.02 8.02 35.75
N LEU A 271 -10.86 7.69 35.18
CA LEU A 271 -10.25 8.48 34.11
C LEU A 271 -11.14 8.53 32.87
N LYS A 272 -11.78 7.42 32.50
CA LYS A 272 -12.73 7.36 31.38
C LYS A 272 -13.87 8.37 31.53
N GLU A 273 -14.51 8.45 32.69
CA GLU A 273 -15.60 9.41 32.90
C GLU A 273 -15.09 10.86 32.86
N HIS A 274 -13.90 11.12 33.41
CA HIS A 274 -13.28 12.44 33.34
C HIS A 274 -12.91 12.85 31.91
N LEU A 275 -12.31 11.94 31.12
CA LEU A 275 -11.93 12.21 29.73
C LEU A 275 -13.14 12.39 28.81
N LYS A 276 -14.28 11.76 29.08
CA LYS A 276 -15.52 12.03 28.34
C LYS A 276 -15.95 13.49 28.51
N TRP A 277 -15.97 13.96 29.76
CA TRP A 277 -16.36 15.33 30.08
C TRP A 277 -15.33 16.33 29.53
N TRP A 278 -14.04 16.07 29.76
CA TRP A 278 -12.95 16.89 29.23
C TRP A 278 -12.97 16.98 27.70
N ASN A 279 -13.27 15.89 26.98
CA ASN A 279 -13.43 15.95 25.53
C ASN A 279 -14.58 16.84 25.10
N MET A 280 -15.71 16.81 25.81
CA MET A 280 -16.87 17.67 25.51
C MET A 280 -16.53 19.15 25.73
N GLU A 281 -15.84 19.48 26.82
CA GLU A 281 -15.47 20.85 27.17
C GLU A 281 -14.32 21.40 26.30
N VAL A 282 -13.26 20.61 26.11
CA VAL A 282 -12.01 21.09 25.51
C VAL A 282 -11.94 20.89 24.00
N PHE A 283 -12.60 19.90 23.42
CA PHE A 283 -12.53 19.65 21.96
C PHE A 283 -13.83 19.94 21.23
N GLY A 284 -14.99 19.68 21.85
CA GLY A 284 -16.29 19.90 21.23
C GLY A 284 -16.43 19.15 19.89
N ASN A 285 -16.97 19.82 18.87
CA ASN A 285 -17.01 19.32 17.50
C ASN A 285 -15.74 19.75 16.75
N ILE A 286 -14.93 18.77 16.34
CA ILE A 286 -13.65 19.02 15.65
C ILE A 286 -13.84 19.78 14.32
N HIS A 287 -14.98 19.59 13.65
CA HIS A 287 -15.26 20.26 12.37
C HIS A 287 -15.53 21.75 12.55
N ASP A 288 -16.27 22.12 13.60
CA ASP A 288 -16.55 23.53 13.91
C ASP A 288 -15.26 24.28 14.25
N ARG A 289 -14.27 23.59 14.83
CA ARG A 289 -12.95 24.15 15.09
C ARG A 289 -12.06 24.30 13.87
N VAL A 290 -12.13 23.37 12.91
CA VAL A 290 -11.45 23.54 11.62
C VAL A 290 -11.98 24.81 10.96
N LEU A 291 -13.31 24.98 10.94
CA LEU A 291 -13.95 26.17 10.38
C LEU A 291 -13.51 27.46 11.10
N GLN A 292 -13.53 27.48 12.44
CA GLN A 292 -13.07 28.63 13.22
C GLN A 292 -11.58 28.95 13.00
N ALA A 293 -10.73 27.93 12.84
CA ALA A 293 -9.30 28.12 12.57
C ALA A 293 -9.06 28.63 11.14
N GLU A 294 -9.85 28.19 10.16
CA GLU A 294 -9.83 28.70 8.79
C GLU A 294 -10.29 30.17 8.73
N GLU A 295 -11.40 30.50 9.41
CA GLU A 295 -11.90 31.87 9.54
C GLU A 295 -10.88 32.79 10.23
N GLY A 296 -10.24 32.31 11.31
CA GLY A 296 -9.18 33.04 12.02
C GLY A 296 -7.94 33.26 11.17
N MET A 297 -7.54 32.28 10.34
CA MET A 297 -6.45 32.43 9.38
C MET A 297 -6.79 33.46 8.30
N ALA A 298 -8.00 33.39 7.73
CA ALA A 298 -8.46 34.34 6.72
C ALA A 298 -8.52 35.78 7.26
N ALA A 299 -8.95 35.96 8.52
CA ALA A 299 -8.93 37.26 9.20
C ALA A 299 -7.50 37.79 9.41
N ALA A 300 -6.56 36.92 9.81
CA ALA A 300 -5.16 37.30 9.99
C ALA A 300 -4.46 37.62 8.65
N GLU A 301 -4.80 36.93 7.57
CA GLU A 301 -4.34 37.25 6.21
C GLU A 301 -4.86 38.61 5.74
N GLN A 302 -6.16 38.88 5.92
CA GLN A 302 -6.74 40.19 5.58
C GLN A 302 -6.12 41.33 6.39
N ALA A 303 -5.85 41.12 7.68
CA ALA A 303 -5.18 42.11 8.53
C ALA A 303 -3.74 42.39 8.08
N TYR A 304 -3.02 41.35 7.64
CA TYR A 304 -1.68 41.47 7.07
C TYR A 304 -1.70 42.20 5.72
N ASP A 305 -2.64 41.86 4.84
CA ASP A 305 -2.78 42.49 3.50
C ASP A 305 -3.18 43.96 3.59
N ARG A 306 -3.96 44.36 4.60
CA ARG A 306 -4.35 45.76 4.86
C ARG A 306 -3.23 46.59 5.49
N GLY A 307 -2.25 45.95 6.14
CA GLY A 307 -1.21 46.63 6.92
C GLY A 307 -0.12 45.68 7.40
N PRO A 308 0.92 45.41 6.58
CA PRO A 308 1.98 44.49 6.93
C PRO A 308 2.88 45.11 8.00
N THR A 309 2.71 44.66 9.25
CA THR A 309 3.50 45.03 10.42
C THR A 309 4.11 43.77 11.03
N GLU A 310 5.11 43.94 11.91
CA GLU A 310 5.71 42.80 12.62
C GLU A 310 4.68 42.06 13.51
N GLN A 311 3.76 42.80 14.13
CA GLN A 311 2.65 42.23 14.89
C GLN A 311 1.67 41.46 14.01
N SER A 312 1.27 42.00 12.84
CA SER A 312 0.36 41.29 11.94
C SER A 312 1.02 40.06 11.28
N ARG A 313 2.34 40.09 11.03
CA ARG A 313 3.12 38.93 10.57
C ARG A 313 3.18 37.82 11.63
N THR A 314 3.46 38.18 12.88
CA THR A 314 3.53 37.23 14.00
C THR A 314 2.16 36.60 14.26
N HIS A 315 1.10 37.42 14.30
CA HIS A 315 -0.27 36.94 14.45
C HIS A 315 -0.69 35.98 13.32
N ARG A 316 -0.35 36.31 12.05
CA ARG A 316 -0.60 35.41 10.91
C ARG A 316 0.14 34.07 11.06
N SER A 317 1.41 34.10 11.50
CA SER A 317 2.19 32.88 11.72
C SER A 317 1.62 32.02 12.85
N GLU A 318 1.10 32.64 13.92
CA GLU A 318 0.45 31.95 15.03
C GLU A 318 -0.87 31.29 14.59
N CYS A 319 -1.72 32.03 13.85
CA CYS A 319 -2.95 31.50 13.27
C CYS A 319 -2.68 30.36 12.28
N GLN A 320 -1.63 30.48 11.46
CA GLN A 320 -1.22 29.42 10.52
C GLN A 320 -0.77 28.15 11.25
N ALA A 321 0.05 28.30 12.29
CA ALA A 321 0.47 27.18 13.13
C ALA A 321 -0.71 26.57 13.92
N HIS A 322 -1.69 27.38 14.32
CA HIS A 322 -2.94 26.90 14.92
C HIS A 322 -3.78 26.08 13.92
N LEU A 323 -4.00 26.59 12.71
CA LEU A 323 -4.73 25.90 11.64
C LEU A 323 -4.10 24.55 11.29
N PHE A 324 -2.78 24.49 11.09
CA PHE A 324 -2.11 23.22 10.80
C PHE A 324 -2.27 22.21 11.94
N ARG A 325 -2.18 22.63 13.20
CA ARG A 325 -2.41 21.74 14.35
C ARG A 325 -3.85 21.17 14.38
N VAL A 326 -4.86 21.99 14.09
CA VAL A 326 -6.27 21.53 14.07
C VAL A 326 -6.53 20.57 12.91
N LEU A 327 -5.94 20.83 11.73
CA LEU A 327 -6.00 19.93 10.58
C LEU A 327 -5.32 18.58 10.84
N ASP A 328 -4.17 18.58 11.50
CA ASP A 328 -3.47 17.33 11.88
C ASP A 328 -4.31 16.52 12.89
N MET A 329 -5.00 17.18 13.83
CA MET A 329 -5.93 16.53 14.76
C MET A 329 -7.15 15.93 14.03
N GLU A 330 -7.72 16.63 13.04
CA GLU A 330 -8.82 16.12 12.23
C GLU A 330 -8.40 14.90 11.38
N GLU A 331 -7.19 14.92 10.83
CA GLU A 331 -6.63 13.78 10.09
C GLU A 331 -6.47 12.56 10.99
N ASP A 332 -5.86 12.72 12.17
CA ASP A 332 -5.70 11.65 13.15
C ASP A 332 -7.05 11.05 13.57
N PHE A 333 -8.07 11.88 13.75
CA PHE A 333 -9.44 11.47 14.05
C PHE A 333 -10.03 10.59 12.93
N TRP A 334 -9.92 10.99 11.67
CA TRP A 334 -10.44 10.21 10.54
C TRP A 334 -9.63 8.97 10.23
N LYS A 335 -8.30 9.03 10.35
CA LYS A 335 -7.40 7.88 10.18
C LYS A 335 -7.72 6.78 11.18
N GLN A 336 -7.94 7.13 12.45
CA GLN A 336 -8.34 6.19 13.50
C GLN A 336 -9.70 5.54 13.18
N ARG A 337 -10.69 6.31 12.70
CA ARG A 337 -12.03 5.78 12.35
C ARG A 337 -12.03 4.93 11.08
N ALA A 338 -11.20 5.26 10.10
CA ALA A 338 -11.08 4.53 8.85
C ALA A 338 -10.26 3.22 9.01
N ALA A 339 -9.42 3.12 10.04
CA ALA A 339 -8.54 1.98 10.32
C ALA A 339 -7.62 1.62 9.13
N ILE A 340 -6.99 2.64 8.54
CA ILE A 340 -6.08 2.52 7.39
C ILE A 340 -4.63 2.60 7.87
N ARG A 341 -3.82 1.60 7.53
CA ARG A 341 -2.45 1.41 8.06
C ARG A 341 -1.30 1.75 7.11
N TRP A 342 -1.58 1.88 5.80
CA TRP A 342 -0.54 1.95 4.75
C TRP A 342 -0.27 3.37 4.23
N MET A 343 -0.99 4.38 4.72
CA MET A 343 -0.83 5.77 4.31
C MET A 343 0.16 6.47 5.26
N GLY A 344 1.30 6.90 4.72
CA GLY A 344 2.33 7.68 5.42
C GLY A 344 2.03 9.19 5.38
N GLU A 345 2.77 9.96 6.17
CA GLU A 345 2.69 11.43 6.25
C GLU A 345 2.93 12.03 4.85
N GLY A 346 1.88 12.58 4.22
CA GLY A 346 2.00 13.23 2.91
C GLY A 346 0.74 13.26 2.03
N GLU A 347 -0.27 12.42 2.28
CA GLU A 347 -1.55 12.47 1.55
C GLU A 347 -2.70 12.95 2.46
N ARG A 348 -2.91 14.27 2.51
CA ARG A 348 -4.08 14.90 3.18
C ARG A 348 -5.37 14.63 2.39
N ASN A 349 -5.97 13.45 2.55
CA ASN A 349 -7.21 13.09 1.85
C ASN A 349 -8.31 12.57 2.81
N THR A 350 -8.86 13.47 3.62
CA THR A 350 -10.00 13.20 4.52
C THR A 350 -11.20 12.61 3.78
N LYS A 351 -11.46 13.04 2.54
CA LYS A 351 -12.55 12.53 1.67
C LYS A 351 -12.44 11.03 1.36
N PHE A 352 -11.22 10.48 1.27
CA PHE A 352 -10.99 9.04 1.11
C PHE A 352 -11.36 8.26 2.38
N PHE A 353 -10.94 8.75 3.55
CA PHE A 353 -11.27 8.16 4.84
C PHE A 353 -12.79 8.15 5.09
N HIS A 354 -13.48 9.26 4.82
CA HIS A 354 -14.94 9.35 4.89
C HIS A 354 -15.63 8.26 4.06
N SER A 355 -15.26 8.12 2.78
CA SER A 355 -15.87 7.11 1.89
C SER A 355 -15.63 5.68 2.37
N THR A 356 -14.46 5.40 2.95
CA THR A 356 -14.11 4.08 3.49
C THR A 356 -14.92 3.76 4.75
N VAL A 357 -15.10 4.74 5.64
CA VAL A 357 -15.94 4.62 6.84
C VAL A 357 -17.40 4.38 6.48
N GLN A 358 -17.93 5.11 5.49
CA GLN A 358 -19.31 4.95 5.01
C GLN A 358 -19.54 3.55 4.41
N LYS A 359 -18.65 3.05 3.54
CA LYS A 359 -18.71 1.68 3.01
C LYS A 359 -18.68 0.59 4.10
N LYS A 360 -17.89 0.80 5.17
CA LYS A 360 -17.85 -0.14 6.32
C LYS A 360 -19.12 -0.11 7.16
N ARG A 361 -19.81 1.04 7.24
CA ARG A 361 -21.07 1.18 7.99
C ARG A 361 -22.27 0.58 7.26
N SER A 362 -22.29 0.63 5.92
CA SER A 362 -23.38 0.03 5.13
C SER A 362 -23.32 -1.50 5.08
N ALA A 363 -22.13 -2.10 5.16
CA ALA A 363 -21.94 -3.56 5.07
C ALA A 363 -22.36 -4.37 6.31
N ASN A 364 -22.54 -3.73 7.48
CA ASN A 364 -22.74 -4.42 8.76
C ASN A 364 -24.18 -4.28 9.29
N ARG A 365 -25.18 -4.74 8.54
CA ARG A 365 -26.60 -4.62 8.95
C ARG A 365 -27.37 -5.94 8.84
N LEU A 366 -27.36 -6.76 9.89
CA LEU A 366 -28.53 -7.45 10.48
C LEU A 366 -28.13 -8.44 11.61
N PHE A 367 -29.15 -8.90 12.35
CA PHE A 367 -29.26 -10.00 13.31
C PHE A 367 -29.20 -9.66 14.81
N ARG A 368 -30.37 -9.76 15.45
CA ARG A 368 -30.59 -9.73 16.90
C ARG A 368 -31.15 -11.05 17.45
N GLU A 369 -31.47 -12.02 16.60
CA GLU A 369 -32.15 -13.26 16.98
C GLU A 369 -31.36 -14.45 16.44
N LEU A 370 -30.74 -15.24 17.34
CA LEU A 370 -30.24 -16.62 17.18
C LEU A 370 -29.08 -16.91 18.18
N LEU A 371 -29.36 -16.74 19.48
CA LEU A 371 -28.46 -17.19 20.56
C LEU A 371 -29.17 -18.31 21.35
N THR A 372 -29.38 -19.46 20.71
CA THR A 372 -29.72 -20.70 21.41
C THR A 372 -28.63 -21.72 21.10
N GLY A 373 -27.93 -22.16 22.14
CA GLY A 373 -26.84 -23.12 22.04
C GLY A 373 -27.29 -24.50 22.54
N GLU A 374 -26.87 -25.55 21.83
CA GLU A 374 -26.94 -26.93 22.33
C GLU A 374 -25.75 -27.20 23.26
N THR A 375 -26.07 -27.75 24.44
CA THR A 375 -25.11 -28.29 25.41
C THR A 375 -24.72 -29.70 25.03
N VAL A 376 -23.42 -29.99 25.04
CA VAL A 376 -22.88 -31.35 24.92
C VAL A 376 -22.02 -31.58 26.16
N ASP A 377 -22.34 -32.61 26.93
CA ASP A 377 -21.61 -32.97 28.14
C ASP A 377 -20.24 -33.56 27.81
N SER A 378 -19.29 -33.40 28.74
CA SER A 378 -17.90 -33.81 28.59
C SER A 378 -17.75 -35.33 28.67
N THR A 379 -17.17 -35.95 27.64
CA THR A 379 -16.73 -37.34 27.64
C THR A 379 -15.26 -37.46 28.04
N ASP A 380 -14.86 -38.63 28.57
CA ASP A 380 -13.46 -38.92 28.84
C ASP A 380 -12.61 -38.93 27.57
N VAL A 381 -11.49 -38.21 27.63
CA VAL A 381 -10.51 -38.11 26.55
C VAL A 381 -9.33 -38.99 26.89
N ASP A 382 -8.96 -39.86 25.94
CA ASP A 382 -7.76 -40.67 26.02
C ASP A 382 -6.52 -39.77 25.80
N THR A 383 -5.78 -39.52 26.87
CA THR A 383 -4.53 -38.73 26.85
C THR A 383 -3.28 -39.60 26.82
N GLU A 384 -3.39 -40.93 26.69
CA GLU A 384 -2.22 -41.83 26.70
C GLU A 384 -1.25 -41.55 25.54
N LEU A 385 -1.75 -40.96 24.45
CA LEU A 385 -0.96 -40.59 23.26
C LEU A 385 -0.13 -39.30 23.43
N ILE A 386 -0.29 -38.59 24.56
CA ILE A 386 0.38 -37.32 24.83
C ILE A 386 1.58 -37.56 25.77
N PRO A 387 2.83 -37.33 25.32
CA PRO A 387 4.01 -37.45 26.16
C PRO A 387 4.23 -36.21 27.04
N SER A 388 4.84 -36.41 28.20
CA SER A 388 5.35 -35.30 29.02
C SER A 388 6.64 -34.75 28.40
N LEU A 389 6.60 -33.50 27.92
CA LEU A 389 7.70 -32.85 27.19
C LEU A 389 8.10 -31.50 27.77
N VAL A 390 7.30 -30.92 28.66
CA VAL A 390 7.58 -29.64 29.31
C VAL A 390 8.46 -29.90 30.53
N SER A 391 9.65 -29.30 30.57
CA SER A 391 10.59 -29.48 31.68
C SER A 391 10.20 -28.66 32.91
N THR A 392 10.82 -28.96 34.06
CA THR A 392 10.70 -28.12 35.26
C THR A 392 11.19 -26.70 35.00
N GLU A 393 12.27 -26.52 34.24
CA GLU A 393 12.80 -25.22 33.86
C GLU A 393 11.82 -24.43 32.98
N ASP A 394 11.18 -25.10 32.01
CA ASP A 394 10.14 -24.49 31.17
C ASP A 394 8.97 -23.99 32.04
N ASN A 395 8.53 -24.79 33.03
CA ASN A 395 7.48 -24.40 33.97
C ASN A 395 7.90 -23.21 34.86
N LEU A 396 9.11 -23.21 35.42
CA LEU A 396 9.61 -22.10 36.23
C LEU A 396 9.65 -20.78 35.44
N MET A 397 10.05 -20.82 34.17
CA MET A 397 10.03 -19.67 33.27
C MET A 397 8.60 -19.18 33.00
N LEU A 398 7.65 -20.09 32.77
CA LEU A 398 6.24 -19.75 32.55
C LEU A 398 5.59 -19.13 33.80
N GLU A 399 5.97 -19.60 34.99
CA GLU A 399 5.42 -19.18 36.29
C GLU A 399 6.01 -17.87 36.83
N GLY A 400 7.26 -17.54 36.46
CA GLY A 400 8.01 -16.45 37.08
C GLY A 400 7.28 -15.10 37.10
N LEU A 401 7.42 -14.34 38.19
CA LEU A 401 6.81 -13.01 38.26
C LEU A 401 7.42 -12.08 37.19
N PRO A 402 6.58 -11.35 36.43
CA PRO A 402 7.08 -10.53 35.33
C PRO A 402 7.79 -9.26 35.83
N SER A 403 8.85 -8.88 35.13
CA SER A 403 9.61 -7.67 35.44
C SER A 403 8.98 -6.43 34.80
N ALA A 404 9.34 -5.23 35.30
CA ALA A 404 8.89 -3.96 34.73
C ALA A 404 9.26 -3.85 33.23
N GLU A 405 10.47 -4.30 32.88
CA GLU A 405 10.98 -4.26 31.51
C GLU A 405 10.25 -5.25 30.61
N GLU A 406 9.96 -6.46 31.08
CA GLU A 406 9.18 -7.46 30.32
C GLU A 406 7.77 -6.92 29.99
N VAL A 407 7.08 -6.34 30.97
CA VAL A 407 5.74 -5.75 30.77
C VAL A 407 5.80 -4.55 29.82
N LYS A 408 6.85 -3.71 29.92
CA LYS A 408 7.05 -2.57 29.01
C LYS A 408 7.28 -3.05 27.58
N GLN A 409 8.14 -4.04 27.37
CA GLN A 409 8.41 -4.62 26.04
C GLN A 409 7.14 -5.20 25.41
N VAL A 410 6.29 -5.87 26.20
CA VAL A 410 4.96 -6.34 25.75
C VAL A 410 4.17 -5.18 25.17
N VAL A 411 4.01 -4.08 25.92
CA VAL A 411 3.23 -2.90 25.50
C VAL A 411 3.81 -2.25 24.23
N TRP A 412 5.14 -2.17 24.11
CA TRP A 412 5.79 -1.59 22.92
C TRP A 412 5.69 -2.49 21.69
N SER A 413 5.62 -3.81 21.86
CA SER A 413 5.41 -4.77 20.78
C SER A 413 3.98 -4.72 20.20
N MET A 414 3.03 -4.11 20.92
CA MET A 414 1.64 -4.01 20.50
C MET A 414 1.42 -2.85 19.51
N CYS A 415 0.52 -3.06 18.54
CA CYS A 415 0.15 -2.05 17.56
C CYS A 415 -0.70 -0.93 18.20
N GLN A 416 -0.22 0.31 18.09
CA GLN A 416 -0.87 1.51 18.64
C GLN A 416 -2.29 1.72 18.09
N ASP A 417 -2.48 1.43 16.80
CA ASP A 417 -3.75 1.63 16.07
C ASP A 417 -4.69 0.42 16.17
N SER A 418 -4.45 -0.50 17.10
CA SER A 418 -5.35 -1.62 17.35
C SER A 418 -6.65 -1.15 18.01
N ALA A 419 -7.77 -1.77 17.63
CA ALA A 419 -9.07 -1.43 18.20
C ALA A 419 -9.10 -1.78 19.71
N ALA A 420 -9.55 -0.81 20.51
CA ALA A 420 -9.76 -0.95 21.94
C ALA A 420 -10.92 -1.90 22.27
N GLY A 421 -10.89 -2.47 23.48
CA GLY A 421 -12.00 -3.23 24.04
C GLY A 421 -13.11 -2.35 24.61
N PRO A 422 -14.05 -2.92 25.38
CA PRO A 422 -15.16 -2.21 26.02
C PRO A 422 -14.75 -1.02 26.92
N ASP A 423 -13.55 -1.05 27.51
CA ASP A 423 -13.03 0.04 28.34
C ASP A 423 -12.72 1.30 27.51
N GLY A 424 -12.46 1.15 26.22
CA GLY A 424 -12.18 2.21 25.25
C GLY A 424 -10.73 2.70 25.24
N PHE A 425 -9.84 2.17 26.08
CA PHE A 425 -8.43 2.57 26.09
C PHE A 425 -7.62 1.78 25.05
N SER A 426 -6.86 2.50 24.22
CA SER A 426 -6.03 1.92 23.16
C SER A 426 -4.58 1.73 23.62
N VAL A 427 -3.78 0.98 22.86
CA VAL A 427 -2.33 0.83 23.12
C VAL A 427 -1.62 2.20 23.07
N ALA A 428 -2.08 3.12 22.23
CA ALA A 428 -1.54 4.48 22.17
C ALA A 428 -1.63 5.22 23.53
N PHE A 429 -2.72 5.03 24.28
CA PHE A 429 -2.86 5.59 25.63
C PHE A 429 -1.78 5.05 26.59
N TYR A 430 -1.61 3.72 26.64
CA TYR A 430 -0.63 3.11 27.55
C TYR A 430 0.80 3.53 27.24
N ARG A 431 1.15 3.70 25.96
CA ARG A 431 2.48 4.19 25.55
C ARG A 431 2.68 5.66 25.87
N ALA A 432 1.69 6.51 25.60
CA ALA A 432 1.79 7.95 25.86
C ALA A 432 1.85 8.26 27.37
N CYS A 433 1.07 7.54 28.17
CA CYS A 433 0.94 7.78 29.61
C CYS A 433 1.78 6.81 30.47
N TRP A 434 2.75 6.09 29.90
CA TRP A 434 3.48 5.02 30.60
C TRP A 434 4.15 5.50 31.90
N GLU A 435 4.73 6.70 31.90
CA GLU A 435 5.34 7.31 33.09
C GLU A 435 4.35 7.56 34.25
N ILE A 436 3.05 7.57 33.97
CA ILE A 436 1.98 7.76 34.96
C ILE A 436 1.34 6.43 35.34
N VAL A 437 1.06 5.57 34.34
CA VAL A 437 0.24 4.36 34.53
C VAL A 437 1.07 3.09 34.68
N GLY A 438 2.36 3.10 34.31
CA GLY A 438 3.20 1.92 34.17
C GLY A 438 3.33 1.10 35.44
N GLU A 439 3.52 1.76 36.59
CA GLU A 439 3.61 1.07 37.89
C GLU A 439 2.30 0.37 38.26
N ASP A 440 1.15 1.01 38.03
CA ASP A 440 -0.16 0.39 38.26
C ASP A 440 -0.43 -0.80 37.32
N VAL A 441 0.07 -0.72 36.09
CA VAL A 441 0.01 -1.83 35.14
C VAL A 441 0.89 -2.99 35.60
N LEU A 442 2.13 -2.72 36.02
CA LEU A 442 3.05 -3.74 36.55
C LEU A 442 2.44 -4.48 37.75
N GLN A 443 1.95 -3.72 38.74
CA GLN A 443 1.34 -4.31 39.94
C GLN A 443 0.12 -5.15 39.58
N ALA A 444 -0.72 -4.69 38.65
CA ALA A 444 -1.87 -5.46 38.18
C ALA A 444 -1.47 -6.77 37.46
N VAL A 445 -0.41 -6.74 36.66
CA VAL A 445 0.09 -7.97 36.00
C VAL A 445 0.69 -8.91 37.05
N MET A 446 1.52 -8.43 37.98
CA MET A 446 2.08 -9.27 39.06
C MET A 446 0.99 -9.90 39.92
N ASP A 447 -0.06 -9.15 40.27
CA ASP A 447 -1.22 -9.62 41.02
C ASP A 447 -1.92 -10.80 40.32
N PHE A 448 -2.08 -10.75 38.99
CA PHE A 448 -2.60 -11.87 38.20
C PHE A 448 -1.73 -13.14 38.31
N PHE A 449 -0.41 -12.99 38.21
CA PHE A 449 0.53 -14.12 38.33
C PHE A 449 0.62 -14.67 39.76
N ARG A 450 0.26 -13.88 40.78
CA ARG A 450 0.10 -14.34 42.17
C ARG A 450 -1.20 -15.08 42.43
N GLY A 451 -2.09 -15.20 41.45
CA GLY A 451 -3.34 -15.95 41.57
C GLY A 451 -4.60 -15.10 41.66
N ALA A 452 -4.51 -13.77 41.55
CA ALA A 452 -5.70 -12.92 41.61
C ALA A 452 -6.66 -13.18 40.44
N GLU A 453 -7.96 -13.13 40.73
CA GLU A 453 -9.02 -13.29 39.74
C GLU A 453 -9.17 -12.04 38.87
N LEU A 454 -9.44 -12.25 37.57
CA LEU A 454 -9.62 -11.14 36.64
C LEU A 454 -10.92 -10.39 36.95
N PRO A 455 -10.87 -9.07 37.22
CA PRO A 455 -12.08 -8.31 37.46
C PRO A 455 -12.98 -8.29 36.21
N ARG A 456 -14.31 -8.32 36.41
CA ARG A 456 -15.30 -8.37 35.31
C ARG A 456 -15.08 -7.32 34.24
N GLY A 457 -14.76 -6.09 34.64
CA GLY A 457 -14.54 -5.01 33.67
C GLY A 457 -13.27 -5.18 32.83
N MET A 458 -12.24 -5.86 33.35
CA MET A 458 -11.03 -6.21 32.60
C MET A 458 -11.29 -7.41 31.67
N ALA A 459 -12.02 -8.42 32.14
CA ALA A 459 -12.38 -9.63 31.37
C ALA A 459 -13.49 -9.41 30.32
N SER A 460 -14.16 -8.25 30.35
CA SER A 460 -15.19 -7.87 29.39
C SER A 460 -14.62 -7.76 27.96
N THR A 461 -15.33 -8.32 27.00
CA THR A 461 -14.91 -8.44 25.60
C THR A 461 -16.08 -8.09 24.67
N THR A 462 -15.83 -7.26 23.66
CA THR A 462 -16.84 -6.96 22.63
C THR A 462 -16.64 -7.84 21.41
N ILE A 463 -17.65 -8.57 20.99
CA ILE A 463 -17.64 -9.33 19.73
C ILE A 463 -18.09 -8.41 18.59
N VAL A 464 -17.24 -8.25 17.58
CA VAL A 464 -17.54 -7.55 16.33
C VAL A 464 -17.66 -8.57 15.20
N LEU A 465 -18.72 -8.46 14.40
CA LEU A 465 -18.95 -9.33 13.25
C LEU A 465 -18.30 -8.73 12.00
N ILE A 466 -17.42 -9.50 11.35
CA ILE A 466 -16.79 -9.12 10.08
C ILE A 466 -17.35 -10.02 8.97
N PRO A 467 -17.95 -9.46 7.89
CA PRO A 467 -18.47 -10.27 6.78
C PRO A 467 -17.34 -11.01 6.05
N LYS A 468 -17.55 -12.29 5.76
CA LYS A 468 -16.64 -13.16 4.97
C LYS A 468 -16.94 -13.08 3.47
N VAL A 469 -18.18 -12.75 3.11
CA VAL A 469 -18.69 -12.65 1.73
C VAL A 469 -19.40 -11.32 1.52
N ASP A 470 -19.48 -10.89 0.26
CA ASP A 470 -20.23 -9.70 -0.13
C ASP A 470 -21.74 -9.95 0.12
N SER A 471 -22.43 -8.96 0.67
CA SER A 471 -23.86 -9.05 1.04
C SER A 471 -24.21 -10.22 2.00
N ALA A 472 -23.39 -10.44 3.04
CA ALA A 472 -23.59 -11.47 4.06
C ALA A 472 -25.00 -11.43 4.70
N GLN A 473 -25.72 -12.56 4.69
CA GLN A 473 -27.10 -12.67 5.20
C GLN A 473 -27.28 -13.73 6.29
N ARG A 474 -26.35 -14.66 6.48
CA ARG A 474 -26.44 -15.73 7.49
C ARG A 474 -25.32 -15.60 8.52
N TRP A 475 -25.51 -16.10 9.75
CA TRP A 475 -24.46 -16.07 10.79
C TRP A 475 -23.12 -16.67 10.31
N GLN A 476 -23.20 -17.74 9.52
CA GLN A 476 -22.04 -18.46 8.98
C GLN A 476 -21.19 -17.59 8.04
N ASP A 477 -21.80 -16.58 7.44
CA ASP A 477 -21.19 -15.58 6.55
C ASP A 477 -20.36 -14.56 7.32
N PHE A 478 -20.44 -14.51 8.66
CA PHE A 478 -19.66 -13.61 9.49
C PHE A 478 -18.53 -14.34 10.23
N ARG A 479 -17.45 -13.61 10.49
CA ARG A 479 -16.38 -13.99 11.40
C ARG A 479 -16.51 -13.15 12.68
N PRO A 480 -16.78 -13.76 13.84
CA PRO A 480 -16.79 -13.03 15.11
C PRO A 480 -15.36 -12.73 15.56
N ILE A 481 -15.06 -11.47 15.86
CA ILE A 481 -13.76 -11.03 16.39
C ILE A 481 -13.95 -10.44 17.79
N SER A 482 -13.19 -10.95 18.74
CA SER A 482 -13.18 -10.56 20.15
C SER A 482 -12.25 -9.37 20.39
N LEU A 483 -12.84 -8.20 20.63
CA LEU A 483 -12.14 -7.00 21.07
C LEU A 483 -11.98 -7.02 22.60
N CYS A 484 -10.85 -7.58 23.05
CA CYS A 484 -10.48 -7.58 24.46
C CYS A 484 -9.88 -6.23 24.88
N ASN A 485 -10.07 -5.85 26.14
CA ASN A 485 -9.42 -4.68 26.73
C ASN A 485 -7.90 -4.79 26.66
N VAL A 486 -7.21 -3.65 26.49
CA VAL A 486 -5.75 -3.64 26.36
C VAL A 486 -5.07 -4.09 27.65
N SER A 487 -5.60 -3.71 28.81
CA SER A 487 -5.13 -4.18 30.13
C SER A 487 -5.09 -5.72 30.23
N TYR A 488 -6.13 -6.41 29.78
CA TYR A 488 -6.13 -7.87 29.65
C TYR A 488 -5.18 -8.38 28.56
N LYS A 489 -5.11 -7.69 27.43
CA LYS A 489 -4.21 -8.07 26.31
C LYS A 489 -2.74 -8.05 26.71
N ILE A 490 -2.33 -7.20 27.65
CA ILE A 490 -0.96 -7.19 28.17
C ILE A 490 -0.66 -8.53 28.85
N ILE A 491 -1.53 -8.98 29.75
CA ILE A 491 -1.39 -10.27 30.46
C ILE A 491 -1.35 -11.44 29.46
N SER A 492 -2.35 -11.54 28.57
CA SER A 492 -2.42 -12.63 27.60
C SER A 492 -1.28 -12.60 26.57
N LYS A 493 -0.78 -11.42 26.18
CA LYS A 493 0.36 -11.28 25.28
C LYS A 493 1.67 -11.71 25.93
N LEU A 494 1.87 -11.36 27.20
CA LEU A 494 3.03 -11.80 27.99
C LEU A 494 3.05 -13.33 28.10
N MET A 495 1.92 -13.94 28.49
CA MET A 495 1.78 -15.39 28.51
C MET A 495 2.01 -16.02 27.13
N ALA A 496 1.51 -15.42 26.06
CA ALA A 496 1.72 -15.92 24.70
C ALA A 496 3.20 -15.84 24.28
N GLN A 497 3.94 -14.81 24.69
CA GLN A 497 5.38 -14.70 24.42
C GLN A 497 6.18 -15.76 25.15
N ARG A 498 5.86 -16.03 26.42
CA ARG A 498 6.49 -17.12 27.16
C ARG A 498 6.10 -18.50 26.63
N MET A 499 4.83 -18.70 26.27
CA MET A 499 4.38 -19.95 25.64
C MET A 499 5.09 -20.24 24.30
N ALA A 500 5.45 -19.19 23.55
CA ALA A 500 6.10 -19.32 22.25
C ALA A 500 7.50 -19.97 22.33
N SER A 501 8.20 -19.92 23.47
CA SER A 501 9.49 -20.61 23.62
C SER A 501 9.36 -22.11 23.84
N VAL A 502 8.22 -22.57 24.37
CA VAL A 502 7.96 -23.99 24.68
C VAL A 502 7.18 -24.68 23.56
N ILE A 503 6.31 -23.95 22.84
CA ILE A 503 5.38 -24.54 21.87
C ILE A 503 6.06 -25.36 20.76
N GLY A 504 7.27 -24.96 20.35
CA GLY A 504 8.03 -25.64 19.30
C GLY A 504 8.47 -27.06 19.68
N LYS A 505 8.67 -27.31 20.99
CA LYS A 505 9.02 -28.62 21.56
C LYS A 505 7.81 -29.56 21.60
N VAL A 506 6.63 -29.00 21.88
CA VAL A 506 5.39 -29.75 22.19
C VAL A 506 4.63 -30.17 20.92
N ILE A 507 4.57 -29.28 19.93
CA ILE A 507 3.72 -29.45 18.74
C ILE A 507 4.42 -30.25 17.63
N SER A 508 3.77 -31.29 17.15
CA SER A 508 4.24 -32.17 16.06
C SER A 508 4.69 -31.40 14.81
N PRO A 509 5.70 -31.89 14.06
CA PRO A 509 6.18 -31.23 12.84
C PRO A 509 5.14 -31.05 11.74
N ALA A 510 4.04 -31.82 11.77
CA ALA A 510 2.95 -31.74 10.79
C ALA A 510 2.13 -30.44 10.90
N GLN A 511 2.13 -29.79 12.08
CA GLN A 511 1.45 -28.52 12.34
C GLN A 511 2.38 -27.34 12.08
N SER A 512 2.17 -26.63 10.98
CA SER A 512 2.95 -25.42 10.66
C SER A 512 2.26 -24.12 11.07
N GLY A 513 0.97 -24.17 11.42
CA GLY A 513 0.21 -22.98 11.83
C GLY A 513 0.57 -22.54 13.25
N PHE A 514 0.77 -21.23 13.44
CA PHE A 514 0.99 -20.58 14.75
C PHE A 514 2.22 -21.03 15.56
N VAL A 515 3.12 -21.82 14.98
CA VAL A 515 4.39 -22.19 15.62
C VAL A 515 5.51 -21.26 15.11
N PRO A 516 6.23 -20.55 16.00
CA PRO A 516 7.38 -19.72 15.62
C PRO A 516 8.40 -20.51 14.79
N GLY A 517 8.95 -19.87 13.75
CA GLY A 517 9.94 -20.48 12.85
C GLY A 517 9.36 -21.41 11.76
N ARG A 518 8.09 -21.83 11.85
CA ARG A 518 7.44 -22.65 10.80
C ARG A 518 6.76 -21.75 9.76
N LEU A 519 6.97 -22.05 8.48
CA LEU A 519 6.46 -21.22 7.38
C LEU A 519 5.30 -21.90 6.65
N ILE A 520 4.24 -21.12 6.38
CA ILE A 520 3.08 -21.55 5.60
C ILE A 520 3.45 -22.14 4.23
N SER A 521 4.54 -21.65 3.63
CA SER A 521 5.02 -22.14 2.33
C SER A 521 5.40 -23.60 2.36
N ASP A 522 5.85 -24.14 3.50
CA ASP A 522 6.35 -25.51 3.59
C ASP A 522 5.20 -26.50 3.46
N ASN A 523 4.06 -26.22 4.11
CA ASN A 523 2.84 -27.00 3.95
C ASN A 523 2.32 -26.95 2.51
N ILE A 524 2.33 -25.78 1.87
CA ILE A 524 1.88 -25.62 0.48
C ILE A 524 2.77 -26.43 -0.47
N LEU A 525 4.09 -26.31 -0.32
CA LEU A 525 5.05 -27.03 -1.16
C LEU A 525 4.98 -28.53 -0.92
N MET A 526 4.83 -28.96 0.33
CA MET A 526 4.64 -30.36 0.69
C MET A 526 3.36 -30.95 0.09
N ALA A 527 2.23 -30.25 0.23
CA ALA A 527 0.96 -30.66 -0.39
C ALA A 527 1.08 -30.75 -1.92
N GLN A 528 1.84 -29.84 -2.54
CA GLN A 528 2.08 -29.85 -3.98
C GLN A 528 2.94 -31.05 -4.44
N GLU A 529 3.95 -31.44 -3.67
CA GLU A 529 4.72 -32.66 -3.94
C GLU A 529 3.87 -33.93 -3.77
N LEU A 530 3.02 -33.99 -2.76
CA LEU A 530 2.16 -35.14 -2.50
C LEU A 530 1.04 -35.28 -3.55
N ASP A 531 0.43 -34.18 -4.01
CA ASP A 531 -0.53 -34.19 -5.12
C ASP A 531 0.13 -34.59 -6.45
N HIS A 532 1.38 -34.18 -6.70
CA HIS A 532 2.15 -34.65 -7.87
C HIS A 532 2.31 -36.18 -7.89
N LYS A 533 2.38 -36.79 -6.70
CA LYS A 533 2.51 -38.25 -6.50
C LYS A 533 1.16 -38.99 -6.33
N LEU A 534 0.03 -38.30 -6.44
CA LEU A 534 -1.31 -38.88 -6.26
C LEU A 534 -1.64 -39.97 -7.28
N ASN A 535 -1.03 -39.94 -8.47
CA ASN A 535 -1.27 -40.94 -9.50
C ASN A 535 -0.25 -42.08 -9.52
N TYR A 536 0.55 -42.26 -8.45
CA TYR A 536 1.40 -43.44 -8.32
C TYR A 536 0.58 -44.73 -8.29
N HIS A 537 1.07 -45.74 -8.98
CA HIS A 537 0.43 -47.05 -9.05
C HIS A 537 0.69 -47.83 -7.77
N ILE A 538 -0.34 -47.93 -6.91
CA ILE A 538 -0.36 -48.74 -5.71
C ILE A 538 -1.71 -49.45 -5.59
N ARG A 539 -1.73 -50.63 -4.99
CA ARG A 539 -2.98 -51.34 -4.67
C ARG A 539 -3.86 -50.44 -3.78
N GLY A 540 -5.10 -50.24 -4.20
CA GLY A 540 -6.06 -49.33 -3.54
C GLY A 540 -6.02 -47.88 -4.05
N GLY A 541 -4.89 -47.43 -4.62
CA GLY A 541 -4.67 -46.07 -5.11
C GLY A 541 -4.44 -45.06 -3.98
N ASN A 542 -3.76 -43.95 -4.27
CA ASN A 542 -3.61 -42.84 -3.32
C ASN A 542 -4.91 -42.01 -3.19
N LEU A 543 -5.17 -41.47 -2.00
CA LEU A 543 -6.33 -40.64 -1.68
C LEU A 543 -5.91 -39.47 -0.79
N ILE A 544 -6.38 -38.26 -1.11
CA ILE A 544 -6.24 -37.07 -0.27
C ILE A 544 -7.61 -36.72 0.30
N LEU A 545 -7.72 -36.48 1.61
CA LEU A 545 -8.90 -35.91 2.25
C LEU A 545 -8.56 -34.52 2.75
N LYS A 546 -9.32 -33.52 2.33
CA LYS A 546 -9.25 -32.17 2.87
C LYS A 546 -10.41 -31.97 3.84
N LEU A 547 -10.09 -31.74 5.11
CA LEU A 547 -11.06 -31.58 6.19
C LEU A 547 -11.23 -30.09 6.52
N ASP A 548 -12.45 -29.68 6.80
CA ASP A 548 -12.81 -28.34 7.31
C ASP A 548 -13.42 -28.48 8.70
N MET A 549 -12.91 -27.73 9.69
CA MET A 549 -13.41 -27.82 11.07
C MET A 549 -14.55 -26.82 11.31
N THR A 550 -15.67 -27.31 11.85
CA THR A 550 -16.83 -26.48 12.17
C THR A 550 -16.54 -25.56 13.35
N LYS A 551 -16.44 -24.24 13.12
CA LYS A 551 -16.26 -23.23 14.17
C LYS A 551 -15.09 -23.59 15.12
N SER A 552 -13.92 -23.83 14.54
CA SER A 552 -12.70 -24.35 15.19
C SER A 552 -12.39 -23.75 16.57
N TYR A 553 -12.40 -22.41 16.70
CA TYR A 553 -12.15 -21.75 17.99
C TYR A 553 -13.31 -21.86 18.97
N ASP A 554 -14.57 -21.83 18.50
CA ASP A 554 -15.76 -21.72 19.36
C ASP A 554 -16.15 -23.08 19.98
N ARG A 555 -15.70 -24.19 19.40
CA ARG A 555 -16.01 -25.56 19.87
C ARG A 555 -14.99 -26.15 20.84
N VAL A 556 -13.83 -25.52 21.03
CA VAL A 556 -12.78 -26.05 21.93
C VAL A 556 -13.33 -26.25 23.34
N GLN A 557 -13.34 -27.48 23.83
CA GLN A 557 -13.72 -27.78 25.20
C GLN A 557 -12.55 -27.52 26.15
N TRP A 558 -12.78 -26.71 27.18
CA TRP A 558 -11.72 -26.33 28.12
C TRP A 558 -11.22 -27.50 28.97
N GLY A 559 -12.10 -28.42 29.35
CA GLY A 559 -11.72 -29.62 30.10
C GLY A 559 -10.70 -30.46 29.34
N VAL A 560 -10.94 -30.70 28.05
CA VAL A 560 -10.01 -31.40 27.15
C VAL A 560 -8.68 -30.65 27.04
N LEU A 561 -8.73 -29.33 26.82
CA LEU A 561 -7.52 -28.50 26.75
C LEU A 561 -6.65 -28.64 28.02
N PHE A 562 -7.25 -28.53 29.21
CA PHE A 562 -6.48 -28.60 30.46
C PHE A 562 -5.88 -30.00 30.70
N ARG A 563 -6.60 -31.07 30.35
CA ARG A 563 -6.07 -32.45 30.44
C ARG A 563 -4.89 -32.66 29.48
N VAL A 564 -5.00 -32.18 28.24
CA VAL A 564 -3.90 -32.25 27.26
C VAL A 564 -2.68 -31.47 27.76
N MET A 565 -2.88 -30.29 28.35
CA MET A 565 -1.79 -29.53 28.96
C MET A 565 -1.15 -30.27 30.14
N ALA A 566 -1.94 -30.84 31.05
CA ALA A 566 -1.41 -31.63 32.15
C ALA A 566 -0.59 -32.82 31.65
N ALA A 567 -1.07 -33.53 30.61
CA ALA A 567 -0.36 -34.66 30.01
C ALA A 567 0.99 -34.26 29.36
N PHE A 568 1.09 -33.04 28.80
CA PHE A 568 2.35 -32.50 28.29
C PHE A 568 3.36 -32.11 29.39
N GLY A 569 2.95 -32.10 30.66
CA GLY A 569 3.81 -31.73 31.79
C GLY A 569 3.73 -30.25 32.19
N PHE A 570 2.73 -29.49 31.73
CA PHE A 570 2.50 -28.14 32.23
C PHE A 570 2.07 -28.19 33.71
N SER A 571 2.63 -27.31 34.53
CA SER A 571 2.28 -27.24 35.95
C SER A 571 0.85 -26.76 36.19
N GLU A 572 0.30 -27.12 37.35
CA GLU A 572 -1.03 -26.63 37.77
C GLU A 572 -1.10 -25.09 37.86
N SER A 573 0.01 -24.43 38.20
CA SER A 573 0.10 -22.97 38.20
C SER A 573 -0.14 -22.38 36.81
N VAL A 574 0.56 -22.89 35.79
CA VAL A 574 0.40 -22.44 34.39
C VAL A 574 -1.01 -22.75 33.88
N ILE A 575 -1.52 -23.95 34.16
CA ILE A 575 -2.88 -24.34 33.79
C ILE A 575 -3.90 -23.42 34.48
N ALA A 576 -3.71 -23.07 35.75
CA ALA A 576 -4.59 -22.14 36.46
C ALA A 576 -4.59 -20.73 35.84
N PHE A 577 -3.44 -20.23 35.37
CA PHE A 577 -3.36 -18.93 34.70
C PHE A 577 -4.18 -18.92 33.41
N ILE A 578 -4.06 -19.99 32.61
CA ILE A 578 -4.81 -20.17 31.36
C ILE A 578 -6.30 -20.36 31.65
N ARG A 579 -6.64 -21.16 32.67
CA ARG A 579 -8.01 -21.37 33.14
C ARG A 579 -8.67 -20.05 33.49
N ARG A 580 -8.02 -19.18 34.27
CA ARG A 580 -8.53 -17.83 34.58
C ARG A 580 -8.71 -16.97 33.33
N CYS A 581 -7.81 -17.08 32.34
CA CYS A 581 -7.94 -16.34 31.08
C CYS A 581 -9.20 -16.73 30.30
N VAL A 582 -9.50 -18.03 30.15
CA VAL A 582 -10.58 -18.49 29.27
C VAL A 582 -11.97 -18.48 29.94
N THR A 583 -12.06 -18.83 31.22
CA THR A 583 -13.35 -19.01 31.93
C THR A 583 -13.97 -17.71 32.47
N SER A 584 -13.16 -16.66 32.68
CA SER A 584 -13.60 -15.37 33.21
C SER A 584 -14.23 -14.43 32.17
N SER A 585 -14.25 -14.85 30.90
CA SER A 585 -14.64 -14.00 29.77
C SER A 585 -16.14 -13.66 29.76
N TRP A 586 -16.42 -12.36 29.66
CA TRP A 586 -17.77 -11.82 29.47
C TRP A 586 -17.89 -11.18 28.09
N PHE A 587 -18.86 -11.61 27.30
CA PHE A 587 -19.06 -11.15 25.93
C PHE A 587 -20.27 -10.23 25.81
N SER A 588 -20.14 -9.23 24.95
CA SER A 588 -21.27 -8.44 24.43
C SER A 588 -21.08 -8.29 22.92
N ILE A 589 -22.15 -8.41 22.14
CA ILE A 589 -22.10 -8.34 20.67
C ILE A 589 -22.35 -6.89 20.25
N LEU A 590 -21.46 -6.34 19.44
CA LEU A 590 -21.64 -5.04 18.81
C LEU A 590 -22.46 -5.20 17.53
N VAL A 591 -23.74 -4.86 17.59
CA VAL A 591 -24.67 -4.91 16.46
C VAL A 591 -25.11 -3.48 16.15
N ASN A 592 -24.86 -3.00 14.92
CA ASN A 592 -25.27 -1.67 14.46
C ASN A 592 -24.80 -0.51 15.37
N GLY A 593 -23.62 -0.63 15.97
CA GLY A 593 -23.09 0.39 16.90
C GLY A 593 -23.69 0.35 18.31
N GLN A 594 -24.61 -0.58 18.59
CA GLN A 594 -25.14 -0.86 19.92
C GLN A 594 -24.56 -2.16 20.47
N LEU A 595 -24.21 -2.15 21.76
CA LEU A 595 -23.80 -3.34 22.49
C LEU A 595 -25.04 -4.13 22.96
N SER A 596 -25.03 -5.45 22.80
CA SER A 596 -26.02 -6.35 23.41
C SER A 596 -25.82 -6.49 24.92
N SER A 597 -26.74 -7.17 25.59
CA SER A 597 -26.53 -7.64 26.97
C SER A 597 -25.28 -8.53 27.07
N PHE A 598 -24.68 -8.56 28.26
CA PHE A 598 -23.52 -9.40 28.55
C PHE A 598 -23.94 -10.86 28.76
N PHE A 599 -23.14 -11.79 28.25
CA PHE A 599 -23.26 -13.22 28.50
C PHE A 599 -21.88 -13.85 28.75
N ARG A 600 -21.84 -15.00 29.41
CA ARG A 600 -20.59 -15.74 29.67
C ARG A 600 -20.39 -16.82 28.61
N SER A 601 -19.13 -17.13 28.32
CA SER A 601 -18.81 -18.34 27.57
C SER A 601 -18.74 -19.56 28.49
N GLN A 602 -19.10 -20.72 27.95
CA GLN A 602 -18.95 -22.04 28.58
C GLN A 602 -17.87 -22.88 27.88
N ARG A 603 -17.49 -22.54 26.65
CA ARG A 603 -16.48 -23.24 25.83
C ARG A 603 -15.91 -22.32 24.76
N GLY A 604 -14.81 -22.73 24.15
CA GLY A 604 -14.19 -22.02 23.04
C GLY A 604 -13.22 -20.93 23.46
N LEU A 605 -12.52 -20.38 22.47
CA LEU A 605 -11.39 -19.46 22.63
C LEU A 605 -11.68 -18.11 21.95
N ARG A 606 -11.12 -17.02 22.48
CA ARG A 606 -11.37 -15.66 21.95
C ARG A 606 -10.64 -15.43 20.64
N GLN A 607 -11.38 -15.29 19.54
CA GLN A 607 -10.80 -14.93 18.24
C GLN A 607 -10.24 -13.50 18.24
N GLY A 608 -8.92 -13.34 18.33
CA GLY A 608 -8.22 -12.05 18.43
C GLY A 608 -7.47 -11.82 19.74
N ASP A 609 -7.52 -12.79 20.65
CA ASP A 609 -6.73 -12.84 21.88
C ASP A 609 -5.35 -13.48 21.60
N PRO A 610 -4.21 -12.84 21.98
CA PRO A 610 -2.87 -13.33 21.66
C PRO A 610 -2.55 -14.77 22.04
N ILE A 611 -3.11 -15.27 23.15
CA ILE A 611 -2.81 -16.63 23.65
C ILE A 611 -3.67 -17.71 22.96
N SER A 612 -4.84 -17.34 22.44
CA SER A 612 -5.82 -18.29 21.89
C SER A 612 -5.29 -19.18 20.76
N PRO A 613 -4.44 -18.71 19.81
CA PRO A 613 -3.86 -19.58 18.78
C PRO A 613 -3.00 -20.71 19.35
N PHE A 614 -2.21 -20.46 20.40
CA PHE A 614 -1.36 -21.48 21.05
C PHE A 614 -2.21 -22.54 21.75
N LEU A 615 -3.25 -22.11 22.47
CA LEU A 615 -4.18 -23.01 23.13
C LEU A 615 -4.95 -23.87 22.11
N PHE A 616 -5.31 -23.30 20.97
CA PHE A 616 -5.98 -24.04 19.91
C PHE A 616 -5.11 -25.17 19.36
N ILE A 617 -3.85 -24.88 19.00
CA ILE A 617 -2.96 -25.91 18.45
C ILE A 617 -2.57 -26.97 19.49
N LEU A 618 -2.49 -26.61 20.79
CA LEU A 618 -2.32 -27.59 21.87
C LEU A 618 -3.49 -28.57 21.94
N ALA A 619 -4.74 -28.06 21.90
CA ALA A 619 -5.92 -28.93 21.87
C ALA A 619 -6.01 -29.77 20.58
N ALA A 620 -5.63 -29.20 19.43
CA ALA A 620 -5.64 -29.88 18.15
C ALA A 620 -4.52 -30.94 18.00
N GLU A 621 -3.47 -30.86 18.81
CA GLU A 621 -2.33 -31.80 18.74
C GLU A 621 -2.74 -33.25 19.04
N LEU A 622 -3.81 -33.45 19.82
CA LEU A 622 -4.43 -34.77 20.04
C LEU A 622 -4.83 -35.43 18.70
N LEU A 623 -5.35 -34.65 17.74
CA LEU A 623 -5.71 -35.15 16.42
C LEU A 623 -4.48 -35.63 15.66
N SER A 624 -3.42 -34.80 15.61
CA SER A 624 -2.17 -35.10 14.90
C SER A 624 -1.54 -36.40 15.40
N ARG A 625 -1.41 -36.55 16.71
CA ARG A 625 -0.82 -37.74 17.35
C ARG A 625 -1.71 -38.97 17.22
N GLY A 626 -3.03 -38.80 17.29
CA GLY A 626 -3.99 -39.87 17.00
C GLY A 626 -3.87 -40.39 15.56
N ILE A 627 -3.70 -39.51 14.58
CA ILE A 627 -3.45 -39.89 13.18
C ILE A 627 -2.13 -40.65 13.05
N GLU A 628 -1.06 -40.18 13.70
CA GLU A 628 0.24 -40.86 13.67
C GLU A 628 0.17 -42.26 14.28
N SER A 629 -0.49 -42.39 15.44
CA SER A 629 -0.74 -43.68 16.09
C SER A 629 -1.54 -44.63 15.19
N LEU A 630 -2.59 -44.14 14.52
CA LEU A 630 -3.38 -44.93 13.56
C LEU A 630 -2.50 -45.45 12.40
N PHE A 631 -1.61 -44.62 11.87
CA PHE A 631 -0.72 -45.01 10.77
C PHE A 631 0.42 -45.94 11.23
N ALA A 632 0.83 -45.85 12.50
CA ALA A 632 1.78 -46.79 13.11
C ALA A 632 1.14 -48.17 13.28
N ALA A 633 -0.10 -48.23 13.77
CA ALA A 633 -0.87 -49.46 13.94
C ALA A 633 -1.23 -50.13 12.60
N TYR A 634 -1.50 -49.32 11.56
CA TYR A 634 -1.90 -49.81 10.24
C TYR A 634 -1.02 -49.26 9.11
N PRO A 635 0.22 -49.78 8.93
CA PRO A 635 1.13 -49.32 7.88
C PRO A 635 0.57 -49.38 6.45
N GLY A 636 -0.37 -50.29 6.18
CA GLY A 636 -1.05 -50.41 4.88
C GLY A 636 -1.93 -49.20 4.51
N MET A 637 -2.24 -48.32 5.46
CA MET A 637 -2.93 -47.04 5.22
C MET A 637 -2.02 -45.98 4.61
N ALA A 638 -0.70 -46.18 4.60
CA ALA A 638 0.26 -45.19 4.16
C ALA A 638 0.03 -44.75 2.71
N TYR A 639 0.08 -43.43 2.50
CA TYR A 639 0.11 -42.83 1.17
C TYR A 639 1.42 -43.16 0.47
N ALA A 640 1.36 -43.58 -0.80
CA ALA A 640 2.55 -43.89 -1.57
C ALA A 640 3.30 -42.62 -1.96
N THR A 641 4.43 -42.38 -1.31
CA THR A 641 5.32 -41.23 -1.57
C THR A 641 6.49 -41.56 -2.49
N GLY A 642 6.75 -42.84 -2.78
CA GLY A 642 7.91 -43.28 -3.57
C GLY A 642 9.26 -43.03 -2.90
N CYS A 643 9.26 -42.77 -1.59
CA CYS A 643 10.43 -42.83 -0.73
C CYS A 643 10.03 -43.51 0.59
N ASP A 644 11.01 -43.81 1.43
CA ASP A 644 10.88 -44.37 2.78
C ASP A 644 10.14 -43.44 3.77
N MET A 645 10.09 -42.13 3.49
CA MET A 645 9.40 -41.17 4.33
C MET A 645 7.87 -41.25 4.17
N ARG A 646 7.19 -41.57 5.28
CA ARG A 646 5.72 -41.58 5.40
C ARG A 646 5.21 -40.21 5.81
N VAL A 647 4.11 -39.79 5.18
CA VAL A 647 3.45 -38.51 5.47
C VAL A 647 1.97 -38.80 5.58
N SER A 648 1.42 -38.73 6.79
CA SER A 648 0.02 -39.07 7.09
C SER A 648 -0.89 -37.85 6.95
N HIS A 649 -0.43 -36.67 7.39
CA HIS A 649 -1.23 -35.45 7.39
C HIS A 649 -0.39 -34.18 7.33
N LEU A 650 -1.05 -33.07 6.98
CA LEU A 650 -0.54 -31.71 7.09
C LEU A 650 -1.61 -30.85 7.77
N THR A 651 -1.21 -30.07 8.78
CA THR A 651 -2.10 -29.18 9.52
C THR A 651 -1.56 -27.75 9.47
N TYR A 652 -2.46 -26.79 9.24
CA TYR A 652 -2.18 -25.37 9.38
C TYR A 652 -3.33 -24.74 10.15
N ALA A 653 -3.17 -24.62 11.47
CA ALA A 653 -4.27 -24.32 12.37
C ALA A 653 -5.41 -25.34 12.19
N ASP A 654 -6.59 -24.89 11.73
CA ASP A 654 -7.78 -25.71 11.50
C ASP A 654 -7.87 -26.35 10.11
N ASP A 655 -7.05 -25.92 9.15
CA ASP A 655 -6.96 -26.55 7.83
C ASP A 655 -6.17 -27.87 7.92
N VAL A 656 -6.85 -29.00 7.78
CA VAL A 656 -6.24 -30.35 7.85
C VAL A 656 -6.34 -31.07 6.51
N VAL A 657 -5.22 -31.64 6.05
CA VAL A 657 -5.17 -32.49 4.87
C VAL A 657 -4.58 -33.85 5.24
N LEU A 658 -5.35 -34.92 5.05
CA LEU A 658 -4.94 -36.30 5.28
C LEU A 658 -4.52 -36.96 3.97
N PHE A 659 -3.47 -37.77 4.04
CA PHE A 659 -2.92 -38.54 2.93
C PHE A 659 -2.96 -40.02 3.29
N LEU A 660 -3.81 -40.80 2.62
CA LEU A 660 -3.94 -42.23 2.89
C LEU A 660 -4.15 -43.06 1.63
N ASN A 661 -4.11 -44.39 1.79
CA ASN A 661 -4.51 -45.34 0.77
C ASN A 661 -6.05 -45.32 0.58
N GLY A 662 -6.51 -45.23 -0.66
CA GLY A 662 -7.92 -45.20 -1.05
C GLY A 662 -8.63 -46.56 -1.03
N SER A 663 -8.03 -47.60 -0.46
CA SER A 663 -8.75 -48.84 -0.18
C SER A 663 -9.90 -48.58 0.81
N LEU A 664 -11.01 -49.30 0.64
CA LEU A 664 -12.21 -49.05 1.44
C LEU A 664 -12.00 -49.37 2.93
N ASP A 665 -11.14 -50.33 3.25
CA ASP A 665 -10.77 -50.65 4.63
C ASP A 665 -10.01 -49.50 5.29
N CYS A 666 -9.00 -48.95 4.61
CA CYS A 666 -8.24 -47.79 5.09
C CYS A 666 -9.14 -46.55 5.28
N VAL A 667 -10.06 -46.30 4.35
CA VAL A 667 -11.00 -45.18 4.43
C VAL A 667 -11.96 -45.34 5.62
N ARG A 668 -12.47 -46.56 5.86
CA ARG A 668 -13.32 -46.85 7.04
C ARG A 668 -12.58 -46.66 8.36
N ARG A 669 -11.32 -47.12 8.45
CA ARG A 669 -10.48 -46.91 9.64
C ARG A 669 -10.24 -45.43 9.89
N GLY A 670 -9.88 -44.68 8.84
CA GLY A 670 -9.70 -43.24 8.92
C GLY A 670 -10.97 -42.54 9.41
N LYS A 671 -12.14 -42.86 8.82
CA LYS A 671 -13.42 -42.29 9.25
C LYS A 671 -13.79 -42.67 10.69
N GLY A 672 -13.63 -43.93 11.09
CA GLY A 672 -13.92 -44.38 12.45
C GLY A 672 -13.05 -43.68 13.50
N PHE A 673 -11.77 -43.41 13.19
CA PHE A 673 -10.92 -42.59 14.04
C PHE A 673 -11.43 -41.15 14.15
N LEU A 674 -11.81 -40.52 13.03
CA LEU A 674 -12.35 -39.16 13.04
C LEU A 674 -13.63 -39.07 13.86
N ASP A 675 -14.53 -40.05 13.75
CA ASP A 675 -15.76 -40.12 14.56
C ASP A 675 -15.48 -40.24 16.05
N SER A 676 -14.51 -41.08 16.44
CA SER A 676 -14.06 -41.18 17.83
C SER A 676 -13.45 -39.88 18.34
N TYR A 677 -12.67 -39.19 17.50
CA TYR A 677 -12.06 -37.91 17.84
C TYR A 677 -13.11 -36.81 18.04
N GLU A 678 -14.12 -36.73 17.17
CA GLU A 678 -15.21 -35.76 17.29
C GLU A 678 -16.00 -35.96 18.60
N ALA A 679 -16.27 -37.21 18.95
CA ALA A 679 -16.96 -37.57 20.19
C ALA A 679 -16.17 -37.15 21.44
N GLN A 680 -14.87 -37.42 21.47
CA GLN A 680 -14.02 -37.17 22.65
C GLN A 680 -13.61 -35.70 22.80
N SER A 681 -13.21 -35.04 21.71
CA SER A 681 -12.62 -33.68 21.77
C SER A 681 -13.66 -32.56 21.84
N GLY A 682 -14.90 -32.83 21.42
CA GLY A 682 -15.93 -31.83 21.19
C GLY A 682 -15.72 -30.96 19.95
N GLN A 683 -14.63 -31.16 19.19
CA GLN A 683 -14.46 -30.60 17.87
C GLN A 683 -15.33 -31.36 16.86
N ALA A 684 -15.70 -30.71 15.75
CA ALA A 684 -16.55 -31.31 14.73
C ALA A 684 -16.05 -30.94 13.33
N ILE A 685 -16.08 -31.90 12.42
CA ILE A 685 -15.73 -31.80 11.01
C ILE A 685 -16.97 -31.37 10.24
N ASN A 686 -16.80 -30.40 9.34
CA ASN A 686 -17.84 -29.95 8.43
C ASN A 686 -17.84 -30.84 7.18
N ALA A 687 -18.76 -31.80 7.10
CA ALA A 687 -18.85 -32.70 5.95
C ALA A 687 -19.11 -31.96 4.62
N GLU A 688 -19.97 -30.92 4.62
CA GLU A 688 -20.32 -30.12 3.43
C GLU A 688 -19.14 -29.31 2.87
N LYS A 689 -18.14 -29.02 3.70
CA LYS A 689 -16.93 -28.26 3.32
C LYS A 689 -15.69 -29.14 3.22
N SER A 690 -15.83 -30.42 3.54
CA SER A 690 -14.77 -31.42 3.43
C SER A 690 -14.87 -32.13 2.09
N PHE A 691 -13.72 -32.38 1.47
CA PHE A 691 -13.65 -32.93 0.12
C PHE A 691 -12.61 -34.05 0.03
N PHE A 692 -12.86 -35.03 -0.83
CA PHE A 692 -11.86 -36.06 -1.15
C PHE A 692 -11.36 -35.94 -2.60
N PHE A 693 -10.07 -36.24 -2.80
CA PHE A 693 -9.38 -36.17 -4.09
C PHE A 693 -8.71 -37.52 -4.39
N PRO A 694 -9.34 -38.39 -5.21
CA PRO A 694 -8.83 -39.71 -5.49
C PRO A 694 -7.76 -39.70 -6.61
N SER A 695 -6.88 -40.70 -6.57
CA SER A 695 -6.03 -41.09 -7.70
C SER A 695 -6.86 -41.45 -8.93
N ARG A 696 -6.32 -41.22 -10.13
CA ARG A 696 -6.93 -41.68 -11.39
C ARG A 696 -7.11 -43.20 -11.43
N CYS A 697 -6.29 -43.94 -10.68
CA CYS A 697 -6.35 -45.40 -10.58
C CYS A 697 -7.54 -45.92 -9.74
N ILE A 698 -8.23 -45.04 -8.99
CA ILE A 698 -9.42 -45.41 -8.20
C ILE A 698 -10.65 -45.42 -9.11
N SER A 699 -11.32 -46.58 -9.19
CA SER A 699 -12.52 -46.78 -10.02
C SER A 699 -13.71 -45.93 -9.56
N VAL A 700 -14.61 -45.59 -10.49
CA VAL A 700 -15.81 -44.76 -10.21
C VAL A 700 -16.67 -45.37 -9.09
N ARG A 701 -16.88 -46.70 -9.12
CA ARG A 701 -17.59 -47.44 -8.06
C ARG A 701 -16.96 -47.22 -6.69
N ARG A 702 -15.62 -47.26 -6.60
CA ARG A 702 -14.92 -47.04 -5.32
C ARG A 702 -15.02 -45.58 -4.87
N ARG A 703 -15.02 -44.61 -5.78
CA ARG A 703 -15.24 -43.19 -5.44
C ARG A 703 -16.62 -42.96 -4.81
N GLN A 704 -17.65 -43.60 -5.35
CA GLN A 704 -19.00 -43.57 -4.76
C GLN A 704 -19.04 -44.21 -3.37
N GLN A 705 -18.34 -45.33 -3.18
CA GLN A 705 -18.20 -45.97 -1.86
C GLN A 705 -17.45 -45.09 -0.85
N ILE A 706 -16.40 -44.39 -1.29
CA ILE A 706 -15.66 -43.43 -0.45
C ILE A 706 -16.59 -42.30 -0.02
N ALA A 707 -17.31 -41.67 -0.96
CA ALA A 707 -18.28 -40.62 -0.66
C ALA A 707 -19.35 -41.08 0.35
N ALA A 708 -19.87 -42.31 0.19
CA ALA A 708 -20.85 -42.88 1.10
C ALA A 708 -20.30 -43.16 2.51
N VAL A 709 -19.03 -43.57 2.63
CA VAL A 709 -18.39 -43.83 3.94
C VAL A 709 -18.02 -42.54 4.64
N THR A 710 -17.43 -41.57 3.93
CA THR A 710 -16.93 -40.35 4.55
C THR A 710 -17.99 -39.28 4.70
N GLY A 711 -19.02 -39.28 3.85
CA GLY A 711 -19.99 -38.19 3.74
C GLY A 711 -19.41 -36.94 3.08
N PHE A 712 -18.26 -37.05 2.40
CA PHE A 712 -17.55 -35.93 1.78
C PHE A 712 -17.79 -35.90 0.27
N ASP A 713 -17.82 -34.72 -0.30
CA ASP A 713 -17.98 -34.54 -1.74
C ASP A 713 -16.66 -34.73 -2.51
N LEU A 714 -16.79 -35.08 -3.79
CA LEU A 714 -15.64 -35.19 -4.69
C LEU A 714 -15.12 -33.77 -5.00
N GLY A 715 -13.87 -33.50 -4.66
CA GLY A 715 -13.27 -32.17 -4.85
C GLY A 715 -12.90 -31.85 -6.31
N GLU A 716 -13.11 -30.61 -6.72
CA GLU A 716 -12.70 -30.09 -8.04
C GLU A 716 -11.20 -29.78 -8.11
N ARG A 717 -10.57 -30.01 -9.28
CA ARG A 717 -9.16 -29.68 -9.51
C ARG A 717 -8.99 -28.38 -10.32
N PRO A 718 -8.00 -27.54 -10.00
CA PRO A 718 -6.96 -27.69 -8.97
C PRO A 718 -7.48 -27.50 -7.53
N MET A 719 -6.98 -28.31 -6.58
CA MET A 719 -7.37 -28.24 -5.17
C MET A 719 -6.93 -26.90 -4.56
N LEU A 720 -7.84 -26.14 -3.94
CA LEU A 720 -7.47 -24.92 -3.22
C LEU A 720 -7.04 -25.26 -1.79
N TYR A 721 -5.79 -24.96 -1.42
CA TYR A 721 -5.24 -25.17 -0.08
C TYR A 721 -4.49 -23.92 0.40
N LEU A 722 -4.82 -23.41 1.58
CA LEU A 722 -4.24 -22.19 2.16
C LEU A 722 -4.29 -20.96 1.22
N GLY A 723 -5.34 -20.88 0.40
CA GLY A 723 -5.51 -19.82 -0.59
C GLY A 723 -4.70 -19.99 -1.88
N VAL A 724 -3.99 -21.11 -2.06
CA VAL A 724 -3.18 -21.45 -3.23
C VAL A 724 -3.79 -22.63 -4.00
N PRO A 725 -3.99 -22.52 -5.32
CA PRO A 725 -4.38 -23.66 -6.13
C PRO A 725 -3.20 -24.63 -6.27
N ILE A 726 -3.36 -25.84 -5.75
CA ILE A 726 -2.43 -26.96 -5.90
C ILE A 726 -2.63 -27.56 -7.29
N ILE A 727 -1.67 -27.29 -8.17
CA ILE A 727 -1.73 -27.65 -9.59
C ILE A 727 -0.76 -28.82 -9.84
N SER A 728 -1.28 -29.94 -10.30
CA SER A 728 -0.50 -31.02 -10.90
C SER A 728 -0.24 -30.73 -12.39
N GLY A 729 1.02 -30.81 -12.84
CA GLY A 729 1.40 -30.63 -14.24
C GLY A 729 1.68 -29.18 -14.69
N ASN A 730 1.49 -28.89 -15.99
CA ASN A 730 1.81 -27.58 -16.58
C ASN A 730 0.84 -26.50 -16.13
N LYS A 731 1.38 -25.36 -15.70
CA LYS A 731 0.60 -24.22 -15.20
C LYS A 731 -0.06 -23.50 -16.37
N ARG A 732 -1.39 -23.37 -16.33
CA ARG A 732 -2.18 -22.63 -17.31
C ARG A 732 -2.62 -21.30 -16.73
N THR A 733 -2.77 -20.26 -17.57
CA THR A 733 -3.23 -18.93 -17.14
C THR A 733 -4.60 -18.96 -16.46
N VAL A 734 -5.47 -19.91 -16.86
CA VAL A 734 -6.82 -20.09 -16.31
C VAL A 734 -6.80 -20.38 -14.80
N HIS A 735 -5.79 -21.10 -14.30
CA HIS A 735 -5.70 -21.45 -12.87
C HIS A 735 -5.48 -20.22 -11.97
N PHE A 736 -5.12 -19.06 -12.53
CA PHE A 736 -4.83 -17.82 -11.80
C PHE A 736 -5.89 -16.72 -12.05
N ALA A 737 -6.96 -17.03 -12.80
CA ALA A 737 -8.05 -16.08 -13.06
C ALA A 737 -8.72 -15.55 -11.77
N PRO A 738 -8.96 -16.36 -10.72
CA PRO A 738 -9.54 -15.86 -9.47
C PRO A 738 -8.64 -14.84 -8.75
N LEU A 739 -7.31 -15.03 -8.78
CA LEU A 739 -6.35 -14.07 -8.21
C LEU A 739 -6.39 -12.75 -8.98
N LEU A 740 -6.41 -12.82 -10.32
CA LEU A 740 -6.53 -11.64 -11.18
C LEU A 740 -7.82 -10.87 -10.89
N ALA A 741 -8.95 -11.57 -10.77
CA ALA A 741 -10.23 -10.96 -10.40
C ALA A 741 -10.20 -10.33 -9.00
N LYS A 742 -9.52 -10.95 -8.03
CA LYS A 742 -9.34 -10.39 -6.67
C LYS A 742 -8.50 -9.11 -6.69
N ILE A 743 -7.43 -9.08 -7.48
CA ILE A 743 -6.60 -7.88 -7.69
C ILE A 743 -7.40 -6.78 -8.38
N GLN A 744 -8.19 -7.11 -9.41
CA GLN A 744 -9.06 -6.17 -10.11
C GLN A 744 -10.16 -5.59 -9.22
N ARG A 745 -10.82 -6.40 -8.39
CA ARG A 745 -11.81 -5.92 -7.41
C ARG A 745 -11.21 -4.95 -6.40
N LYS A 746 -9.95 -5.17 -5.96
CA LYS A 746 -9.25 -4.22 -5.09
C LYS A 746 -9.04 -2.87 -5.76
N PHE A 747 -8.73 -2.84 -7.06
CA PHE A 747 -8.61 -1.58 -7.81
C PHE A 747 -9.93 -0.80 -7.84
N GLN A 748 -11.05 -1.49 -8.10
CA GLN A 748 -12.38 -0.88 -8.13
C GLN A 748 -12.80 -0.36 -6.75
N GLY A 749 -12.46 -1.08 -5.68
CA GLY A 749 -12.78 -0.69 -4.30
C GLY A 749 -12.07 0.57 -3.80
N TRP A 750 -10.88 0.87 -4.32
CA TRP A 750 -10.00 1.96 -3.85
C TRP A 750 -10.31 3.36 -4.40
N ASN A 751 -11.41 3.51 -5.15
CA ASN A 751 -11.88 4.80 -5.66
C ASN A 751 -10.77 5.57 -6.42
N PHE A 752 -10.38 4.96 -7.54
CA PHE A 752 -9.22 5.29 -8.39
C PHE A 752 -9.02 6.78 -8.72
N SER A 753 -10.09 7.57 -8.76
CA SER A 753 -10.05 9.01 -9.04
C SER A 753 -9.49 9.88 -7.92
N ARG A 754 -9.33 9.33 -6.71
CA ARG A 754 -8.87 10.07 -5.53
C ARG A 754 -7.45 9.73 -5.08
N LEU A 755 -6.76 8.83 -5.79
CA LEU A 755 -5.40 8.40 -5.48
C LEU A 755 -4.38 9.07 -6.41
N SER A 756 -3.38 9.71 -5.83
CA SER A 756 -2.24 10.24 -6.58
C SER A 756 -1.39 9.10 -7.18
N HIS A 757 -0.49 9.43 -8.12
CA HIS A 757 0.50 8.45 -8.61
C HIS A 757 1.40 7.92 -7.48
N GLY A 758 1.67 8.74 -6.45
CA GLY A 758 2.40 8.32 -5.25
C GLY A 758 1.61 7.32 -4.41
N GLY A 759 0.32 7.58 -4.17
CA GLY A 759 -0.59 6.64 -3.50
C GLY A 759 -0.72 5.31 -4.24
N ARG A 760 -0.76 5.35 -5.59
CA ARG A 760 -0.77 4.14 -6.42
C ARG A 760 0.54 3.36 -6.35
N LEU A 761 1.69 4.04 -6.39
CA LEU A 761 2.99 3.42 -6.20
C LEU A 761 3.07 2.70 -4.84
N MET A 762 2.62 3.38 -3.78
CA MET A 762 2.58 2.82 -2.43
C MET A 762 1.67 1.60 -2.35
N LEU A 763 0.49 1.63 -2.97
CA LEU A 763 -0.40 0.46 -3.06
C LEU A 763 0.22 -0.69 -3.86
N ILE A 764 0.96 -0.38 -4.94
CA ILE A 764 1.69 -1.39 -5.69
C ILE A 764 2.76 -2.04 -4.83
N GLN A 765 3.57 -1.25 -4.13
CA GLN A 765 4.67 -1.78 -3.32
C GLN A 765 4.18 -2.53 -2.08
N SER A 766 3.19 -1.99 -1.36
CA SER A 766 2.75 -2.53 -0.08
C SER A 766 1.69 -3.63 -0.18
N VAL A 767 0.75 -3.51 -1.14
CA VAL A 767 -0.42 -4.40 -1.23
C VAL A 767 -0.37 -5.28 -2.46
N LEU A 768 -0.13 -4.74 -3.66
CA LEU A 768 -0.31 -5.50 -4.90
C LEU A 768 0.87 -6.41 -5.19
N SER A 769 2.09 -5.96 -4.92
CA SER A 769 3.32 -6.74 -5.14
C SER A 769 3.45 -7.90 -4.16
N SER A 770 2.80 -7.83 -2.99
CA SER A 770 2.81 -8.90 -1.98
C SER A 770 1.79 -10.01 -2.26
N LEU A 771 0.65 -9.71 -2.89
CA LEU A 771 -0.39 -10.69 -3.26
C LEU A 771 0.12 -11.87 -4.13
N PRO A 772 0.92 -11.66 -5.19
CA PRO A 772 1.39 -12.75 -6.04
C PRO A 772 2.60 -13.49 -5.47
N VAL A 773 3.20 -13.05 -4.35
CA VAL A 773 4.47 -13.61 -3.82
C VAL A 773 4.40 -15.13 -3.61
N TYR A 774 3.30 -15.62 -3.06
CA TYR A 774 3.05 -17.04 -2.84
C TYR A 774 2.76 -17.84 -4.13
N LEU A 775 2.51 -17.14 -5.23
CA LEU A 775 2.04 -17.68 -6.52
C LEU A 775 3.00 -17.37 -7.68
N LEU A 776 4.25 -16.92 -7.40
CA LEU A 776 5.23 -16.36 -8.34
C LEU A 776 5.77 -17.35 -9.40
N GLN A 777 4.89 -17.99 -10.16
CA GLN A 777 5.23 -19.04 -11.12
C GLN A 777 4.65 -18.80 -12.55
N VAL A 778 3.88 -17.73 -12.81
CA VAL A 778 3.20 -17.48 -14.12
C VAL A 778 3.27 -16.02 -14.61
N LEU A 779 4.19 -15.21 -14.09
CA LEU A 779 4.01 -13.75 -14.03
C LEU A 779 4.64 -12.94 -15.16
N LYS A 780 4.07 -13.06 -16.36
CA LYS A 780 4.14 -11.97 -17.37
C LYS A 780 2.86 -11.14 -17.43
N LYS A 781 1.70 -11.77 -17.20
CA LYS A 781 0.38 -11.12 -17.36
C LYS A 781 0.02 -10.15 -16.22
N LEU A 782 0.53 -10.38 -15.01
CA LEU A 782 0.25 -9.54 -13.84
C LEU A 782 1.03 -8.22 -13.83
N GLU A 783 2.25 -8.20 -14.36
CA GLU A 783 3.03 -6.97 -14.52
C GLU A 783 2.32 -5.98 -15.47
N GLY A 784 1.67 -6.48 -16.53
CA GLY A 784 0.83 -5.66 -17.40
C GLY A 784 -0.38 -5.04 -16.68
N VAL A 785 -0.94 -5.75 -15.69
CA VAL A 785 -2.03 -5.25 -14.84
C VAL A 785 -1.52 -4.17 -13.87
N PHE A 786 -0.34 -4.35 -13.27
CA PHE A 786 0.28 -3.34 -12.41
C PHE A 786 0.69 -2.09 -13.19
N ALA A 787 1.25 -2.27 -14.39
CA ALA A 787 1.55 -1.17 -15.31
C ALA A 787 0.28 -0.41 -15.70
N SER A 788 -0.79 -1.13 -16.04
CA SER A 788 -2.07 -0.51 -16.36
C SER A 788 -2.64 0.29 -15.18
N PHE A 789 -2.55 -0.25 -13.96
CA PHE A 789 -3.01 0.42 -12.74
C PHE A 789 -2.17 1.66 -12.38
N PHE A 790 -0.85 1.58 -12.57
CA PHE A 790 0.06 2.70 -12.31
C PHE A 790 -0.19 3.86 -13.29
N TRP A 791 -0.29 3.54 -14.59
CA TRP A 791 -0.36 4.53 -15.68
C TRP A 791 -1.75 5.04 -16.04
N SER A 792 -2.81 4.41 -15.55
CA SER A 792 -4.17 4.87 -15.84
C SER A 792 -4.38 6.31 -15.37
N SER A 793 -5.10 7.16 -16.10
CA SER A 793 -5.57 8.48 -15.64
C SER A 793 -7.09 8.48 -15.49
N VAL A 794 -7.64 9.44 -14.74
CA VAL A 794 -9.09 9.70 -14.72
C VAL A 794 -9.44 10.32 -16.07
N GLY A 795 -10.15 9.60 -16.95
CA GLY A 795 -10.54 10.09 -18.27
C GLY A 795 -10.16 9.14 -19.42
N HIS A 796 -11.02 9.12 -20.44
CA HIS A 796 -11.20 8.08 -21.47
C HIS A 796 -10.11 7.95 -22.56
N ASP A 797 -8.88 8.44 -22.37
CA ASP A 797 -7.90 8.43 -23.46
C ASP A 797 -6.97 7.20 -23.49
N ARG A 798 -6.55 6.86 -24.72
CA ARG A 798 -5.72 5.69 -25.04
C ARG A 798 -4.43 5.68 -24.20
N LYS A 799 -4.22 4.53 -23.54
CA LYS A 799 -3.14 4.26 -22.58
C LYS A 799 -1.75 4.40 -23.21
N VAL A 800 -1.02 5.43 -22.84
CA VAL A 800 0.41 5.56 -23.16
C VAL A 800 1.21 5.22 -21.90
N HIS A 801 1.92 4.09 -21.91
CA HIS A 801 2.93 3.80 -20.90
C HIS A 801 4.16 4.66 -21.20
N TRP A 802 4.31 5.78 -20.49
CA TRP A 802 5.39 6.75 -20.71
C TRP A 802 6.79 6.17 -20.50
N VAL A 803 6.91 5.19 -19.61
CA VAL A 803 8.14 4.45 -19.34
C VAL A 803 7.83 2.96 -19.31
N ALA A 804 8.71 2.14 -19.89
CA ALA A 804 8.55 0.69 -19.87
C ALA A 804 8.56 0.18 -18.43
N TRP A 805 7.69 -0.78 -18.13
CA TRP A 805 7.54 -1.33 -16.78
C TRP A 805 8.86 -1.81 -16.18
N ARG A 806 9.74 -2.41 -16.99
CA ARG A 806 11.08 -2.87 -16.57
C ARG A 806 11.95 -1.74 -15.99
N ASP A 807 11.81 -0.53 -16.53
CA ASP A 807 12.64 0.60 -16.17
C ASP A 807 12.07 1.30 -14.92
N ILE A 808 10.74 1.32 -14.77
CA ILE A 808 10.06 1.72 -13.52
C ILE A 808 10.47 0.80 -12.36
N CYS A 809 10.66 -0.49 -12.62
CA CYS A 809 11.00 -1.47 -11.61
C CYS A 809 12.45 -1.42 -11.11
N ARG A 810 13.31 -0.56 -11.68
CA ARG A 810 14.69 -0.45 -11.19
C ARG A 810 14.75 0.13 -9.76
N PRO A 811 15.84 -0.14 -9.01
CA PRO A 811 16.11 0.55 -7.75
C PRO A 811 16.03 2.07 -7.90
N LYS A 812 15.67 2.77 -6.81
CA LYS A 812 15.63 4.24 -6.82
C LYS A 812 16.99 4.84 -7.14
N GLN A 813 18.08 4.21 -6.71
CA GLN A 813 19.45 4.61 -7.02
C GLN A 813 19.77 4.50 -8.53
N GLU A 814 19.07 3.63 -9.26
CA GLU A 814 19.25 3.40 -10.69
C GLU A 814 18.20 4.13 -11.56
N GLY A 815 17.43 5.05 -10.96
CA GLY A 815 16.44 5.87 -11.66
C GLY A 815 15.05 5.24 -11.83
N GLY A 816 14.78 4.09 -11.19
CA GLY A 816 13.43 3.51 -11.11
C GLY A 816 12.65 3.97 -9.88
N LEU A 817 11.43 3.47 -9.71
CA LEU A 817 10.55 3.79 -8.57
C LEU A 817 10.69 2.81 -7.39
N GLY A 818 11.60 1.82 -7.50
CA GLY A 818 11.81 0.80 -6.48
C GLY A 818 10.70 -0.27 -6.44
N ILE A 819 10.01 -0.51 -7.55
CA ILE A 819 9.04 -1.63 -7.68
C ILE A 819 9.80 -2.90 -8.05
N ARG A 820 9.80 -3.95 -7.25
CA ARG A 820 10.56 -5.17 -7.61
C ARG A 820 9.88 -5.93 -8.76
N ARG A 821 10.65 -6.33 -9.78
CA ARG A 821 10.12 -7.17 -10.88
C ARG A 821 9.70 -8.53 -10.38
N LEU A 822 8.54 -9.01 -10.81
CA LEU A 822 8.00 -10.28 -10.32
C LEU A 822 8.86 -11.46 -10.75
N SER A 823 9.52 -11.40 -11.91
CA SER A 823 10.47 -12.42 -12.36
C SER A 823 11.70 -12.52 -11.44
N GLU A 824 12.24 -11.39 -10.99
CA GLU A 824 13.40 -11.33 -10.09
C GLU A 824 13.04 -11.76 -8.68
N VAL A 825 11.88 -11.32 -8.17
CA VAL A 825 11.36 -11.81 -6.89
C VAL A 825 11.14 -13.32 -6.96
N GLY A 826 10.63 -13.83 -8.10
CA GLY A 826 10.52 -15.25 -8.36
C GLY A 826 11.87 -15.98 -8.30
N ALA A 827 12.92 -15.47 -8.93
CA ALA A 827 14.26 -16.07 -8.89
C ALA A 827 14.83 -16.05 -7.46
N ALA A 828 14.77 -14.91 -6.78
CA ALA A 828 15.26 -14.74 -5.41
C ALA A 828 14.57 -15.69 -4.42
N LEU A 829 13.24 -15.86 -4.52
CA LEU A 829 12.52 -16.83 -3.70
C LEU A 829 12.91 -18.28 -4.01
N SER A 830 13.30 -18.59 -5.25
CA SER A 830 13.76 -19.95 -5.61
C SER A 830 15.11 -20.24 -4.97
N MET A 831 16.02 -19.26 -4.97
CA MET A 831 17.30 -19.35 -4.27
C MET A 831 17.08 -19.49 -2.75
N LYS A 832 16.17 -18.71 -2.17
CA LYS A 832 15.78 -18.85 -0.76
C LYS A 832 15.21 -20.24 -0.45
N LEU A 833 14.42 -20.83 -1.35
CA LEU A 833 13.93 -22.20 -1.20
C LEU A 833 15.06 -23.22 -1.28
N TRP A 834 16.04 -23.03 -2.19
CA TRP A 834 17.23 -23.86 -2.27
C TRP A 834 18.02 -23.83 -0.96
N PHE A 835 18.28 -22.63 -0.43
CA PHE A 835 18.96 -22.44 0.84
C PHE A 835 18.27 -23.18 2.00
N ARG A 836 16.95 -23.04 2.14
CA ARG A 836 16.17 -23.74 3.18
C ARG A 836 16.13 -25.25 2.98
N PHE A 837 16.16 -25.69 1.73
CA PHE A 837 16.27 -27.11 1.41
C PHE A 837 17.63 -27.66 1.85
N ARG A 838 18.73 -26.90 1.65
CA ARG A 838 20.08 -27.27 2.11
C ARG A 838 20.16 -27.35 3.64
N GLU A 839 19.55 -26.41 4.36
CA GLU A 839 19.49 -26.40 5.84
C GLU A 839 18.83 -27.65 6.45
N GLN A 840 17.90 -28.32 5.74
CA GLN A 840 17.20 -29.55 6.19
C GLN A 840 16.42 -29.47 7.50
N SER A 841 16.21 -28.26 8.01
CA SER A 841 15.44 -27.98 9.23
C SER A 841 13.97 -28.44 9.14
N THR A 842 13.38 -28.42 7.94
CA THR A 842 11.93 -28.65 7.73
C THR A 842 11.58 -30.06 7.24
N GLN A 843 10.35 -30.50 7.52
CA GLN A 843 9.80 -31.77 7.02
C GLN A 843 9.79 -31.82 5.49
N TRP A 844 9.44 -30.71 4.84
CA TRP A 844 9.46 -30.56 3.38
C TRP A 844 10.88 -30.75 2.80
N ALA A 845 11.89 -30.11 3.39
CA ALA A 845 13.28 -30.22 2.91
C ALA A 845 13.79 -31.67 3.00
N ARG A 846 13.52 -32.33 4.13
CA ARG A 846 13.85 -33.76 4.33
C ARG A 846 13.13 -34.65 3.32
N PHE A 847 11.85 -34.40 3.06
CA PHE A 847 11.08 -35.13 2.06
C PHE A 847 11.66 -35.00 0.65
N LEU A 848 12.04 -33.79 0.24
CA LEU A 848 12.68 -33.56 -1.05
C LEU A 848 14.04 -34.27 -1.15
N ARG A 849 14.86 -34.22 -0.10
CA ARG A 849 16.16 -34.89 -0.08
C ARG A 849 16.00 -36.40 -0.30
N ARG A 850 15.08 -37.04 0.42
CA ARG A 850 14.80 -38.48 0.24
C ARG A 850 14.14 -38.81 -1.10
N SER A 851 13.29 -37.92 -1.61
CA SER A 851 12.59 -38.14 -2.89
C SER A 851 13.48 -38.02 -4.11
N TYR A 852 14.42 -37.07 -4.11
CA TYR A 852 15.15 -36.67 -5.32
C TYR A 852 16.66 -36.88 -5.23
N CYS A 853 17.28 -36.72 -4.05
CA CYS A 853 18.73 -36.86 -3.88
C CYS A 853 19.13 -38.28 -3.44
N GLY A 854 18.37 -38.89 -2.54
CA GLY A 854 18.77 -40.16 -1.92
C GLY A 854 20.06 -39.97 -1.11
N THR A 855 21.10 -40.74 -1.41
CA THR A 855 22.44 -40.60 -0.81
C THR A 855 23.31 -39.54 -1.48
N VAL A 856 22.97 -39.15 -2.72
CA VAL A 856 23.78 -38.22 -3.54
C VAL A 856 23.71 -36.80 -2.98
N ASP A 857 24.83 -36.07 -3.05
CA ASP A 857 24.89 -34.67 -2.64
C ASP A 857 23.94 -33.77 -3.47
N PRO A 858 23.17 -32.87 -2.83
CA PRO A 858 22.23 -32.01 -3.57
C PRO A 858 22.89 -31.02 -4.57
N GLY A 859 24.16 -30.67 -4.37
CA GLY A 859 24.96 -29.82 -5.25
C GLY A 859 25.18 -30.45 -6.63
N VAL A 860 25.22 -31.78 -6.70
CA VAL A 860 25.54 -32.54 -7.94
C VAL A 860 24.38 -33.36 -8.49
N VAL A 861 23.25 -33.46 -7.79
CA VAL A 861 22.08 -34.26 -8.22
C VAL A 861 21.57 -33.90 -9.62
N THR A 862 21.32 -34.90 -10.46
CA THR A 862 20.78 -34.70 -11.82
C THR A 862 19.27 -34.65 -11.85
N LEU A 863 18.69 -33.83 -12.72
CA LEU A 863 17.25 -33.69 -12.84
C LEU A 863 16.59 -34.92 -13.50
N ARG A 864 15.69 -35.59 -12.77
CA ARG A 864 14.88 -36.70 -13.30
C ARG A 864 13.68 -36.19 -14.12
N SER A 865 13.26 -36.95 -15.13
CA SER A 865 12.12 -36.58 -16.00
C SER A 865 10.80 -36.43 -15.24
N ASN A 866 10.56 -37.28 -14.23
CA ASN A 866 9.38 -37.28 -13.37
C ASN A 866 9.40 -36.25 -12.22
N ALA A 867 10.42 -35.39 -12.16
CA ALA A 867 10.55 -34.36 -11.12
C ALA A 867 9.34 -33.42 -11.06
N SER A 868 8.99 -32.97 -9.84
CA SER A 868 7.94 -31.97 -9.68
C SER A 868 8.33 -30.62 -10.33
N PRO A 869 7.35 -29.79 -10.72
CA PRO A 869 7.62 -28.43 -11.18
C PRO A 869 8.39 -27.57 -10.16
N SER A 870 8.19 -27.81 -8.86
CA SER A 870 8.88 -27.10 -7.79
C SER A 870 10.36 -27.49 -7.71
N TRP A 871 10.67 -28.79 -7.78
CA TRP A 871 12.04 -29.29 -7.81
C TRP A 871 12.81 -28.82 -9.04
N ARG A 872 12.20 -28.90 -10.23
CA ARG A 872 12.82 -28.40 -11.49
C ARG A 872 13.24 -26.93 -11.36
N ARG A 873 12.37 -26.10 -10.77
CA ARG A 873 12.65 -24.67 -10.57
C ARG A 873 13.80 -24.43 -9.59
N MET A 874 13.85 -25.20 -8.51
CA MET A 874 14.93 -25.13 -7.52
C MET A 874 16.28 -25.48 -8.13
N ILE A 875 16.35 -26.56 -8.91
CA ILE A 875 17.55 -27.00 -9.62
C ILE A 875 18.04 -25.94 -10.63
N GLN A 876 17.14 -25.23 -11.32
CA GLN A 876 17.50 -24.15 -12.25
C GLN A 876 18.28 -23.00 -11.58
N THR A 877 18.05 -22.75 -10.29
CA THR A 877 18.74 -21.70 -9.54
C THR A 877 19.91 -22.21 -8.70
N ARG A 878 20.16 -23.53 -8.66
CA ARG A 878 21.18 -24.16 -7.84
C ARG A 878 22.56 -23.56 -8.03
N ALA A 879 23.03 -23.47 -9.28
CA ALA A 879 24.39 -23.01 -9.57
C ALA A 879 24.68 -21.58 -9.05
N VAL A 880 23.66 -20.72 -9.04
CA VAL A 880 23.79 -19.37 -8.48
C VAL A 880 23.69 -19.41 -6.96
N ALA A 881 22.76 -20.20 -6.40
CA ALA A 881 22.57 -20.30 -4.97
C ALA A 881 23.78 -20.91 -4.25
N GLU A 882 24.30 -22.05 -4.72
CA GLU A 882 25.45 -22.75 -4.08
C GLU A 882 26.71 -21.88 -4.02
N ARG A 883 26.97 -21.05 -5.04
CA ARG A 883 28.11 -20.10 -5.03
C ARG A 883 28.02 -19.05 -3.93
N GLN A 884 26.81 -18.79 -3.43
CA GLN A 884 26.52 -17.76 -2.43
C GLN A 884 26.30 -18.35 -1.02
N ILE A 885 26.46 -19.67 -0.86
CA ILE A 885 26.33 -20.35 0.43
C ILE A 885 27.74 -20.69 0.91
N GLY A 886 28.12 -20.12 2.06
CA GLY A 886 29.28 -20.55 2.84
C GLY A 886 28.85 -21.39 4.05
N TRP A 887 29.59 -22.45 4.35
CA TRP A 887 29.30 -23.34 5.47
C TRP A 887 30.36 -23.19 6.56
N ILE A 888 29.91 -23.04 7.82
CA ILE A 888 30.80 -22.99 9.00
C ILE A 888 30.84 -24.39 9.64
N ILE A 889 32.04 -24.83 10.01
CA ILE A 889 32.33 -26.15 10.58
C ILE A 889 32.16 -26.08 12.10
N GLU A 890 30.95 -26.28 12.61
CA GLU A 890 30.68 -26.27 14.07
C GLU A 890 30.38 -27.68 14.63
N GLN A 891 29.66 -28.51 13.86
CA GLN A 891 29.48 -29.98 13.98
C GLN A 891 28.31 -30.38 13.04
N GLY A 892 28.59 -31.03 11.90
CA GLY A 892 27.51 -31.28 10.93
C GLY A 892 27.82 -32.19 9.73
N HIS A 893 26.73 -32.62 9.08
CA HIS A 893 26.69 -33.44 7.87
C HIS A 893 27.10 -32.68 6.59
N LEU A 894 28.21 -31.95 6.64
CA LEU A 894 28.76 -31.24 5.48
C LEU A 894 29.45 -32.22 4.54
N SER A 895 29.24 -32.08 3.24
CA SER A 895 30.00 -32.83 2.23
C SER A 895 31.43 -32.30 2.21
N PHE A 896 32.40 -33.17 2.45
CA PHE A 896 33.82 -32.81 2.43
C PHE A 896 34.22 -32.26 1.06
N TRP A 897 33.74 -32.86 -0.02
CA TRP A 897 34.15 -32.52 -1.39
C TRP A 897 33.32 -31.40 -2.05
N HIS A 898 32.02 -31.32 -1.75
CA HIS A 898 31.08 -30.53 -2.55
C HIS A 898 30.53 -29.28 -1.87
N ASP A 899 30.65 -29.17 -0.55
CA ASP A 899 30.21 -27.97 0.18
C ASP A 899 31.33 -26.92 0.24
N ARG A 900 30.96 -25.64 0.12
CA ARG A 900 31.88 -24.50 0.26
C ARG A 900 32.09 -24.17 1.73
N TRP A 901 33.00 -24.88 2.38
CA TRP A 901 33.47 -24.57 3.74
C TRP A 901 34.85 -23.90 3.76
N MET A 902 35.59 -23.89 2.64
CA MET A 902 36.81 -23.08 2.45
C MET A 902 36.55 -21.81 1.64
N GLU A 903 37.39 -20.79 1.83
CA GLU A 903 37.28 -19.51 1.10
C GLU A 903 37.39 -19.72 -0.41
N ARG A 904 38.33 -20.59 -0.82
CA ARG A 904 38.64 -20.94 -2.22
C ARG A 904 37.52 -21.66 -2.96
N GLY A 905 36.49 -22.14 -2.27
CA GLY A 905 35.39 -22.92 -2.85
C GLY A 905 35.45 -24.41 -2.48
N PRO A 906 34.52 -25.22 -3.00
CA PRO A 906 34.48 -26.67 -2.74
C PRO A 906 35.76 -27.38 -3.19
N LEU A 907 36.28 -28.32 -2.38
CA LEU A 907 37.48 -29.11 -2.71
C LEU A 907 37.40 -29.79 -4.08
N SER A 908 36.22 -30.26 -4.48
CA SER A 908 36.01 -30.93 -5.78
C SER A 908 36.28 -30.06 -7.01
N GLU A 909 36.31 -28.73 -6.88
CA GLU A 909 36.57 -27.82 -8.00
C GLU A 909 38.06 -27.64 -8.30
N TRP A 910 38.95 -27.92 -7.35
CA TRP A 910 40.38 -27.60 -7.46
C TRP A 910 41.33 -28.67 -6.92
N CYS A 911 40.88 -29.63 -6.11
CA CYS A 911 41.68 -30.78 -5.70
C CYS A 911 41.72 -31.82 -6.82
N THR A 912 42.93 -32.27 -7.18
CA THR A 912 43.17 -33.26 -8.25
C THR A 912 42.78 -34.68 -7.84
N VAL A 913 42.68 -34.96 -6.54
CA VAL A 913 42.24 -36.25 -6.00
C VAL A 913 40.77 -36.11 -5.60
N GLN A 914 39.91 -37.01 -6.07
CA GLN A 914 38.51 -37.07 -5.65
C GLN A 914 38.24 -38.36 -4.90
N GLY A 915 37.73 -38.23 -3.67
CA GLY A 915 37.19 -39.34 -2.89
C GLY A 915 35.73 -39.61 -3.22
N PRO A 916 35.08 -40.56 -2.53
CA PRO A 916 33.65 -40.79 -2.68
C PRO A 916 32.84 -39.51 -2.41
N PRO A 917 31.81 -39.20 -3.21
CA PRO A 917 31.07 -37.93 -3.11
C PRO A 917 30.32 -37.75 -1.78
N ASP A 918 30.10 -38.84 -1.06
CA ASP A 918 29.26 -38.90 0.13
C ASP A 918 30.07 -38.80 1.45
N VAL A 919 31.37 -38.51 1.37
CA VAL A 919 32.24 -38.39 2.56
C VAL A 919 31.96 -37.07 3.28
N ARG A 920 31.83 -37.16 4.60
CA ARG A 920 31.52 -36.04 5.48
C ARG A 920 32.77 -35.42 6.08
N VAL A 921 32.70 -34.12 6.38
CA VAL A 921 33.77 -33.35 7.05
C VAL A 921 34.09 -33.93 8.43
N ASP A 922 33.08 -34.36 9.20
CA ASP A 922 33.23 -34.92 10.55
C ASP A 922 34.20 -36.11 10.64
N ARG A 923 34.34 -36.92 9.58
CA ARG A 923 35.24 -38.07 9.53
C ARG A 923 36.73 -37.72 9.52
N PHE A 924 37.05 -36.46 9.25
CA PHE A 924 38.42 -35.95 9.20
C PHE A 924 38.78 -35.15 10.46
N LEU A 925 37.87 -35.06 11.43
CA LEU A 925 38.07 -34.40 12.71
C LEU A 925 38.35 -35.44 13.81
N ALA A 926 39.31 -35.14 14.69
CA ALA A 926 39.58 -35.86 15.94
C ALA A 926 39.60 -34.85 17.09
N ASP A 927 38.86 -35.13 18.18
CA ASP A 927 38.72 -34.25 19.35
C ASP A 927 38.34 -32.79 19.02
N GLY A 928 37.50 -32.61 18.00
CA GLY A 928 37.07 -31.28 17.55
C GLY A 928 38.11 -30.51 16.74
N SER A 929 39.23 -31.13 16.35
CA SER A 929 40.30 -30.55 15.52
C SER A 929 40.59 -31.39 14.28
N TRP A 930 41.19 -30.81 13.24
CA TRP A 930 41.57 -31.57 12.04
C TRP A 930 42.63 -32.61 12.35
N SER A 931 42.39 -33.86 11.96
CA SER A 931 43.42 -34.90 12.03
C SER A 931 44.26 -34.89 10.77
N GLN A 932 45.47 -34.33 10.86
CA GLN A 932 46.43 -34.26 9.76
C GLN A 932 46.76 -35.66 9.20
N GLU A 933 46.83 -36.67 10.07
CA GLU A 933 47.08 -38.06 9.67
C GLU A 933 45.94 -38.64 8.82
N ILE A 934 44.68 -38.32 9.13
CA ILE A 934 43.51 -38.80 8.37
C ILE A 934 43.38 -38.03 7.06
N LEU A 935 43.63 -36.71 7.06
CA LEU A 935 43.60 -35.87 5.85
C LEU A 935 44.66 -36.29 4.84
N GLN A 936 45.90 -36.54 5.26
CA GLN A 936 47.01 -36.96 4.39
C GLN A 936 46.82 -38.34 3.75
N ARG A 937 45.91 -39.17 4.28
CA ARG A 937 45.52 -40.45 3.64
C ARG A 937 44.60 -40.27 2.43
N VAL A 938 43.96 -39.10 2.29
CA VAL A 938 42.93 -38.84 1.27
C VAL A 938 43.27 -37.64 0.38
N LEU A 939 44.03 -36.66 0.90
CA LEU A 939 44.45 -35.45 0.21
C LEU A 939 45.98 -35.42 0.02
N PRO A 940 46.48 -34.79 -1.06
CA PRO A 940 47.90 -34.45 -1.18
C PRO A 940 48.37 -33.60 0.00
N SER A 941 49.60 -33.79 0.47
CA SER A 941 50.14 -33.13 1.68
C SER A 941 49.96 -31.61 1.68
N ALA A 942 50.19 -30.95 0.54
CA ALA A 942 50.01 -29.49 0.41
C ALA A 942 48.55 -29.05 0.58
N VAL A 943 47.58 -29.84 0.12
CA VAL A 943 46.14 -29.55 0.27
C VAL A 943 45.69 -29.86 1.70
N ALA A 944 46.23 -30.91 2.31
CA ALA A 944 45.96 -31.25 3.71
C ALA A 944 46.46 -30.15 4.67
N GLU A 945 47.62 -29.55 4.40
CA GLU A 945 48.17 -28.39 5.12
C GLU A 945 47.28 -27.15 4.95
N GLU A 946 46.87 -26.83 3.72
CA GLU A 946 45.95 -25.71 3.42
C GLU A 946 44.61 -25.88 4.18
N VAL A 947 44.04 -27.10 4.23
CA VAL A 947 42.82 -27.39 5.00
C VAL A 947 42.98 -27.15 6.50
N THR A 948 44.14 -27.52 7.07
CA THR A 948 44.42 -27.31 8.50
C THR A 948 44.67 -25.83 8.85
N GLU A 949 45.19 -25.03 7.92
CA GLU A 949 45.50 -23.61 8.13
C GLU A 949 44.29 -22.70 7.89
N ASP A 950 43.51 -22.95 6.85
CA ASP A 950 42.42 -22.06 6.37
C ASP A 950 41.13 -22.17 7.21
N CYS A 951 40.95 -23.28 7.94
CA CYS A 951 39.69 -23.60 8.62
C CYS A 951 39.90 -24.26 9.99
N ALA A 952 40.42 -23.56 10.99
CA ALA A 952 40.43 -24.10 12.36
C ALA A 952 38.97 -24.22 12.88
N PRO A 953 38.48 -25.40 13.27
CA PRO A 953 37.18 -25.52 13.94
C PRO A 953 37.20 -24.70 15.24
N GLU A 954 36.26 -23.76 15.40
CA GLU A 954 36.19 -22.91 16.59
C GLU A 954 35.89 -23.79 17.82
N GLY A 955 36.87 -23.90 18.73
CA GLY A 955 36.76 -24.68 19.95
C GLY A 955 35.66 -24.16 20.88
N GLY A 956 34.49 -24.77 20.82
CA GLY A 956 33.45 -24.64 21.84
C GLY A 956 33.82 -25.49 23.06
N CYS A 957 34.08 -24.84 24.19
CA CYS A 957 34.28 -25.49 25.49
C CYS A 957 33.11 -26.43 25.80
N ILE A 958 33.40 -27.71 26.03
CA ILE A 958 32.43 -28.71 26.49
C ILE A 958 32.28 -28.52 28.00
N ASP A 959 31.14 -27.98 28.44
CA ASP A 959 30.67 -28.20 29.81
C ASP A 959 30.21 -29.66 29.89
N SER A 960 30.88 -30.45 30.73
CA SER A 960 30.77 -31.91 30.78
C SER A 960 29.55 -32.44 31.52
N ASP A 961 28.51 -31.63 31.74
CA ASP A 961 27.30 -32.03 32.46
C ASP A 961 26.06 -31.66 31.65
N LEU A 962 25.61 -32.55 30.75
CA LEU A 962 24.21 -32.67 30.26
C LEU A 962 24.12 -33.82 29.24
N GLU A 963 23.99 -35.05 29.74
CA GLU A 963 23.49 -36.15 28.92
C GLU A 963 21.97 -35.98 28.65
N GLN A 964 21.57 -36.31 27.43
CA GLN A 964 20.18 -36.46 26.92
C GLN A 964 19.46 -35.22 26.38
N THR A 965 19.89 -34.72 25.21
CA THR A 965 19.10 -34.57 23.95
C THR A 965 19.88 -33.65 22.99
N PRO A 966 19.99 -33.96 21.69
CA PRO A 966 20.77 -33.11 20.78
C PRO A 966 20.01 -31.79 20.51
N PRO A 967 20.64 -30.61 20.68
CA PRO A 967 20.02 -29.33 20.39
C PRO A 967 19.82 -29.14 18.87
N PRO A 968 18.87 -28.28 18.44
CA PRO A 968 18.62 -28.01 17.03
C PRO A 968 19.85 -27.32 16.41
N HIS A 969 20.39 -27.94 15.35
CA HIS A 969 21.51 -27.42 14.56
C HIS A 969 21.28 -25.95 14.16
N HIS A 970 21.98 -25.04 14.82
CA HIS A 970 22.11 -23.65 14.38
C HIS A 970 23.34 -23.57 13.48
N PHE A 971 23.16 -23.57 12.16
CA PHE A 971 24.22 -23.17 11.24
C PHE A 971 24.22 -21.65 11.13
N ARG A 972 25.33 -20.97 11.47
CA ARG A 972 25.55 -19.59 11.01
C ARG A 972 26.08 -19.63 9.57
N VAL A 973 25.48 -18.84 8.69
CA VAL A 973 25.88 -18.70 7.28
C VAL A 973 26.20 -17.23 7.05
N HIS A 974 27.44 -16.94 6.63
CA HIS A 974 27.82 -15.62 6.13
C HIS A 974 27.27 -15.44 4.71
N LEU A 975 26.40 -14.45 4.53
CA LEU A 975 26.02 -13.92 3.22
C LEU A 975 26.95 -12.74 2.93
N GLU A 976 28.10 -13.00 2.30
CA GLU A 976 28.86 -11.93 1.68
C GLU A 976 28.11 -11.42 0.45
N VAL A 977 27.39 -10.32 0.61
CA VAL A 977 26.96 -9.53 -0.53
C VAL A 977 28.22 -8.85 -1.06
N LEU A 978 28.83 -9.43 -2.10
CA LEU A 978 29.88 -8.78 -2.89
C LEU A 978 29.34 -7.47 -3.45
N SER A 979 29.59 -6.38 -2.73
CA SER A 979 29.34 -5.02 -3.16
C SER A 979 30.52 -4.50 -3.97
N GLU A 980 31.04 -5.25 -4.94
CA GLU A 980 32.10 -4.73 -5.80
C GLU A 980 32.20 -5.50 -7.12
N THR A 981 31.57 -4.95 -8.16
CA THR A 981 32.09 -4.95 -9.53
C THR A 981 31.69 -3.62 -10.17
N THR A 982 32.55 -2.64 -9.91
CA THR A 982 33.17 -1.74 -10.88
C THR A 982 32.50 -1.68 -12.27
N ALA A 983 31.88 -0.56 -12.61
CA ALA A 983 32.56 0.60 -13.20
C ALA A 983 33.07 0.35 -14.63
N SER A 984 32.16 0.37 -15.62
CA SER A 984 32.49 0.74 -17.01
C SER A 984 31.26 1.02 -17.89
N GLY A 985 30.14 1.50 -17.34
CA GLY A 985 28.96 1.83 -18.16
C GLY A 985 28.07 2.96 -17.64
N ARG A 986 28.52 3.69 -16.60
CA ARG A 986 27.65 4.57 -15.80
C ARG A 986 27.43 5.98 -16.34
N ASP A 987 28.10 6.39 -17.41
CA ASP A 987 28.03 7.79 -17.87
C ASP A 987 27.09 8.11 -19.04
N LEU A 988 26.44 7.11 -19.66
CA LEU A 988 25.52 7.36 -20.79
C LEU A 988 24.03 7.17 -20.46
N THR A 989 23.69 6.38 -19.44
CA THR A 989 22.29 5.99 -19.16
C THR A 989 21.56 6.95 -18.22
N ALA A 990 22.28 7.64 -17.33
CA ALA A 990 21.70 8.68 -16.48
C ALA A 990 21.35 9.96 -17.27
N ALA A 991 22.07 10.22 -18.37
CA ALA A 991 21.73 11.26 -19.34
C ALA A 991 20.43 10.95 -20.12
N TRP A 992 20.09 9.66 -20.26
CA TRP A 992 18.89 9.20 -20.98
C TRP A 992 17.59 9.29 -20.17
N CYS A 993 17.65 9.24 -18.83
CA CYS A 993 16.45 9.29 -17.99
C CYS A 993 15.84 10.69 -17.84
N MET A 994 16.60 11.78 -18.02
CA MET A 994 16.03 13.14 -17.99
C MET A 994 15.30 13.54 -19.28
N LEU A 995 15.36 12.71 -20.34
CA LEU A 995 14.87 13.02 -21.68
C LEU A 995 13.42 12.57 -21.98
N SER A 996 12.74 11.84 -21.08
CA SER A 996 11.51 11.10 -21.44
C SER A 996 10.26 11.95 -21.68
N VAL A 997 10.26 13.25 -21.36
CA VAL A 997 9.14 14.17 -21.65
C VAL A 997 9.33 14.97 -22.95
N GLN A 998 10.47 14.79 -23.63
CA GLN A 998 10.90 15.67 -24.73
C GLN A 998 11.24 14.95 -26.03
N MET A 999 11.20 13.62 -26.00
CA MET A 999 11.67 12.78 -27.08
C MET A 999 10.87 12.90 -28.38
N SER A 1000 9.64 13.41 -28.46
CA SER A 1000 8.93 13.41 -29.76
C SER A 1000 9.56 14.31 -30.82
N VAL A 1001 10.22 15.40 -30.42
CA VAL A 1001 10.90 16.32 -31.35
C VAL A 1001 12.38 15.95 -31.50
N LEU A 1002 13.07 15.62 -30.39
CA LEU A 1002 14.48 15.21 -30.45
C LEU A 1002 14.66 13.85 -31.15
N TRP A 1003 13.73 12.90 -30.96
CA TRP A 1003 13.70 11.63 -31.69
C TRP A 1003 13.51 11.87 -33.18
N ARG A 1004 12.62 12.78 -33.60
CA ARG A 1004 12.47 13.12 -35.03
C ARG A 1004 13.75 13.76 -35.60
N VAL A 1005 14.45 14.59 -34.84
CA VAL A 1005 15.76 15.14 -35.23
C VAL A 1005 16.81 14.02 -35.35
N MET A 1006 16.88 13.09 -34.39
CA MET A 1006 17.82 11.96 -34.39
C MET A 1006 17.49 10.89 -35.45
N GLU A 1007 16.21 10.61 -35.69
CA GLU A 1007 15.70 9.66 -36.68
C GLU A 1007 15.88 10.21 -38.10
N SER A 1008 15.67 11.51 -38.30
CA SER A 1008 15.95 12.20 -39.56
C SER A 1008 17.47 12.33 -39.82
N TRP A 1009 18.30 12.49 -38.77
CA TRP A 1009 19.77 12.41 -38.83
C TRP A 1009 20.27 11.01 -39.21
N ARG A 1010 19.59 9.98 -38.68
CA ARG A 1010 19.87 8.57 -38.97
C ARG A 1010 19.40 8.14 -40.36
N ALA A 1011 18.30 8.71 -40.87
CA ALA A 1011 17.70 8.36 -42.16
C ALA A 1011 18.39 9.02 -43.38
N GLY A 1012 19.19 10.07 -43.18
CA GLY A 1012 20.03 10.66 -44.23
C GLY A 1012 21.23 9.78 -44.57
N THR A 1013 21.02 8.64 -45.22
CA THR A 1013 22.07 7.64 -45.53
C THR A 1013 22.64 7.73 -46.94
N ALA A 1014 22.22 8.68 -47.78
CA ALA A 1014 22.48 8.56 -49.22
C ALA A 1014 23.44 9.58 -49.87
N TRP A 1015 23.93 10.64 -49.22
CA TRP A 1015 24.72 11.66 -49.93
C TRP A 1015 26.00 12.09 -49.19
N SER A 1016 27.11 11.66 -49.79
CA SER A 1016 28.51 12.12 -49.72
C SER A 1016 29.20 12.25 -48.35
N SER A 1017 30.33 11.56 -48.28
CA SER A 1017 31.47 11.76 -47.38
C SER A 1017 31.87 13.23 -47.26
N THR A 1018 32.18 13.64 -46.03
CA THR A 1018 32.64 14.96 -45.56
C THR A 1018 31.53 15.97 -45.20
N GLY A 1019 31.08 15.93 -43.95
CA GLY A 1019 30.15 16.94 -43.42
C GLY A 1019 30.18 17.01 -41.89
N SER A 1020 30.91 17.98 -41.36
CA SER A 1020 31.09 18.32 -39.92
C SER A 1020 29.80 18.48 -39.10
N VAL A 1021 28.63 18.55 -39.75
CA VAL A 1021 27.30 18.63 -39.10
C VAL A 1021 26.97 17.34 -38.32
N ARG A 1022 27.44 16.18 -38.81
CA ARG A 1022 27.19 14.87 -38.19
C ARG A 1022 27.89 14.71 -36.84
N GLU A 1023 29.02 15.39 -36.66
CA GLU A 1023 29.83 15.38 -35.44
C GLU A 1023 29.40 16.47 -34.46
N ILE A 1024 29.04 17.66 -34.96
CA ILE A 1024 28.66 18.82 -34.12
C ILE A 1024 27.27 18.64 -33.49
N THR A 1025 26.32 18.01 -34.19
CA THR A 1025 24.92 17.87 -33.70
C THR A 1025 24.81 17.03 -32.42
N PRO A 1026 25.44 15.85 -32.31
CA PRO A 1026 25.47 15.08 -31.07
C PRO A 1026 26.18 15.82 -29.93
N LEU A 1027 27.26 16.56 -30.23
CA LEU A 1027 28.01 17.32 -29.22
C LEU A 1027 27.17 18.45 -28.63
N LEU A 1028 26.42 19.20 -29.45
CA LEU A 1028 25.50 20.24 -28.97
C LEU A 1028 24.35 19.65 -28.14
N ILE A 1029 23.78 18.52 -28.55
CA ILE A 1029 22.73 17.82 -27.79
C ILE A 1029 23.27 17.41 -26.41
N CYS A 1030 24.44 16.76 -26.38
CA CYS A 1030 25.07 16.34 -25.14
C CYS A 1030 25.43 17.53 -24.23
N TRP A 1031 25.95 18.62 -24.80
CA TRP A 1031 26.30 19.84 -24.05
C TRP A 1031 25.08 20.46 -23.35
N PHE A 1032 24.00 20.75 -24.07
CA PHE A 1032 22.82 21.38 -23.47
C PHE A 1032 22.06 20.48 -22.50
N LEU A 1033 22.08 19.16 -22.72
CA LEU A 1033 21.54 18.21 -21.74
C LEU A 1033 22.39 18.14 -20.47
N TRP A 1034 23.72 18.21 -20.62
CA TRP A 1034 24.64 18.26 -19.49
C TRP A 1034 24.48 19.55 -18.69
N THR A 1035 24.36 20.71 -19.34
CA THR A 1035 24.12 22.00 -18.67
C THR A 1035 22.78 22.00 -17.92
N ALA A 1036 21.68 21.57 -18.57
CA ALA A 1036 20.36 21.52 -17.95
C ALA A 1036 20.29 20.55 -16.75
N ARG A 1037 21.03 19.43 -16.80
CA ARG A 1037 21.20 18.52 -15.67
C ARG A 1037 21.93 19.19 -14.51
N ASN A 1038 23.02 19.91 -14.81
CA ASN A 1038 23.84 20.55 -13.77
C ASN A 1038 23.11 21.70 -13.09
N ASP A 1039 22.38 22.53 -13.83
CA ASP A 1039 21.54 23.58 -13.24
C ASP A 1039 20.45 22.98 -12.33
N SER A 1040 19.86 21.85 -12.71
CA SER A 1040 18.86 21.16 -11.89
C SER A 1040 19.46 20.53 -10.63
N LYS A 1041 20.63 19.92 -10.74
CA LYS A 1041 21.24 19.18 -9.62
C LYS A 1041 21.98 20.08 -8.64
N HIS A 1042 22.64 21.13 -9.12
CA HIS A 1042 23.56 21.93 -8.31
C HIS A 1042 23.04 23.33 -8.00
N ARG A 1043 22.09 23.87 -8.78
CA ARG A 1043 21.51 25.20 -8.56
C ARG A 1043 20.03 25.17 -8.14
N GLY A 1044 19.44 23.98 -7.99
CA GLY A 1044 18.05 23.81 -7.55
C GLY A 1044 16.99 24.32 -8.55
N LEU A 1045 17.38 24.67 -9.77
CA LEU A 1045 16.48 25.20 -10.80
C LEU A 1045 15.65 24.07 -11.42
N ARG A 1046 14.34 24.26 -11.60
CA ARG A 1046 13.49 23.27 -12.31
C ARG A 1046 13.87 23.22 -13.79
N SER A 1047 14.37 22.07 -14.25
CA SER A 1047 14.68 21.83 -15.67
C SER A 1047 13.40 21.59 -16.48
N GLU A 1048 13.00 22.59 -17.27
CA GLU A 1048 11.90 22.51 -18.21
C GLU A 1048 12.44 22.19 -19.61
N GLY A 1049 12.79 20.94 -19.89
CA GLY A 1049 13.59 20.72 -21.10
C GLY A 1049 12.88 20.97 -22.45
N HIS A 1050 11.59 21.35 -22.51
CA HIS A 1050 11.04 21.93 -23.74
C HIS A 1050 11.86 23.18 -24.14
N LYS A 1051 12.35 23.96 -23.16
CA LYS A 1051 13.31 25.04 -23.35
C LYS A 1051 14.66 24.52 -23.82
N THR A 1052 15.17 23.42 -23.27
CA THR A 1052 16.42 22.78 -23.71
C THR A 1052 16.33 22.30 -25.17
N ILE A 1053 15.20 21.74 -25.59
CA ILE A 1053 14.96 21.37 -26.99
C ILE A 1053 14.89 22.60 -27.89
N ILE A 1054 14.16 23.63 -27.46
CA ILE A 1054 14.10 24.89 -28.20
C ILE A 1054 15.50 25.49 -28.36
N GLN A 1055 16.33 25.49 -27.31
CA GLN A 1055 17.72 25.94 -27.35
C GLN A 1055 18.57 25.11 -28.31
N ILE A 1056 18.50 23.77 -28.26
CA ILE A 1056 19.22 22.90 -29.20
C ILE A 1056 18.84 23.20 -30.65
N ILE A 1057 17.53 23.33 -30.95
CA ILE A 1057 17.03 23.66 -32.29
C ILE A 1057 17.46 25.08 -32.71
N GLN A 1058 17.46 26.03 -31.79
CA GLN A 1058 17.89 27.40 -32.03
C GLN A 1058 19.40 27.47 -32.36
N TYR A 1059 20.26 26.78 -31.62
CA TYR A 1059 21.70 26.69 -31.87
C TYR A 1059 22.02 26.02 -33.21
N LEU A 1060 21.31 24.93 -33.55
CA LEU A 1060 21.48 24.27 -34.84
C LEU A 1060 21.05 25.17 -36.01
N ARG A 1061 19.96 25.95 -35.87
CA ARG A 1061 19.52 26.93 -36.88
C ARG A 1061 20.50 28.08 -37.07
N VAL A 1062 21.04 28.61 -35.99
CA VAL A 1062 22.07 29.67 -36.04
C VAL A 1062 23.34 29.16 -36.69
N GLY A 1063 23.77 27.92 -36.40
CA GLY A 1063 24.94 27.32 -37.06
C GLY A 1063 24.79 27.19 -38.59
N MET A 1064 23.55 27.07 -39.08
CA MET A 1064 23.23 26.99 -40.51
C MET A 1064 23.18 28.36 -41.22
N THR A 1065 22.84 29.43 -40.50
CA THR A 1065 22.67 30.78 -41.08
C THR A 1065 23.81 31.74 -40.76
N SER A 1066 24.60 31.48 -39.73
CA SER A 1066 25.74 32.32 -39.34
C SER A 1066 27.01 31.93 -40.08
N SER A 1067 27.83 32.93 -40.42
CA SER A 1067 29.14 32.77 -41.09
C SER A 1067 30.19 32.02 -40.26
N ILE A 1068 29.84 31.55 -39.05
CA ILE A 1068 30.73 30.87 -38.10
C ILE A 1068 31.22 29.53 -38.68
N ILE A 1069 30.37 28.85 -39.45
CA ILE A 1069 30.73 27.61 -40.15
C ILE A 1069 30.71 27.88 -41.65
N LYS A 1070 31.86 27.73 -42.33
CA LYS A 1070 32.01 28.06 -43.76
C LYS A 1070 30.95 27.32 -44.62
N PRO A 1071 30.28 27.97 -45.59
CA PRO A 1071 29.17 27.38 -46.36
C PRO A 1071 29.50 26.05 -47.04
N ARG A 1072 30.78 25.82 -47.38
CA ARG A 1072 31.27 24.55 -47.92
C ARG A 1072 31.06 23.35 -46.99
N HIS A 1073 31.06 23.55 -45.67
CA HIS A 1073 30.83 22.48 -44.68
C HIS A 1073 29.33 22.09 -44.58
N TRP A 1074 28.45 22.85 -45.24
CA TRP A 1074 27.00 22.61 -45.33
C TRP A 1074 26.54 22.10 -46.70
N ARG A 1075 27.43 21.98 -47.70
CA ARG A 1075 27.07 21.52 -49.06
C ARG A 1075 26.55 20.08 -49.00
N GLY A 1076 25.39 19.85 -49.64
CA GLY A 1076 24.67 18.56 -49.63
C GLY A 1076 23.71 18.37 -48.45
N ALA A 1077 23.85 19.15 -47.38
CA ALA A 1077 23.04 19.00 -46.15
C ALA A 1077 21.89 20.02 -46.01
N ILE A 1078 21.85 21.08 -46.84
CA ILE A 1078 20.81 22.12 -46.76
C ILE A 1078 19.42 21.53 -47.04
N SER A 1079 19.30 20.60 -48.00
CA SER A 1079 18.05 19.93 -48.35
C SER A 1079 17.55 19.00 -47.24
N ALA A 1080 18.47 18.29 -46.57
CA ALA A 1080 18.16 17.42 -45.43
C ALA A 1080 17.81 18.22 -44.18
N ALA A 1081 18.48 19.36 -43.93
CA ALA A 1081 18.17 20.24 -42.81
C ALA A 1081 16.84 21.01 -43.03
N GLN A 1082 16.52 21.40 -44.26
CA GLN A 1082 15.19 21.91 -44.61
C GLN A 1082 14.12 20.83 -44.43
N ALA A 1083 14.38 19.58 -44.81
CA ALA A 1083 13.48 18.45 -44.58
C ALA A 1083 13.30 18.09 -43.08
N MET A 1084 14.36 18.20 -42.26
CA MET A 1084 14.31 18.06 -40.80
C MET A 1084 13.40 19.10 -40.13
N VAL A 1085 13.18 20.25 -40.79
CA VAL A 1085 12.43 21.40 -40.25
C VAL A 1085 10.94 21.40 -40.68
N ILE A 1086 10.48 20.46 -41.51
CA ILE A 1086 9.09 20.44 -41.96
C ILE A 1086 8.17 19.80 -40.90
N GLN A 1087 7.35 20.68 -40.30
CA GLN A 1087 6.14 20.47 -39.49
C GLN A 1087 6.27 20.30 -37.97
N VAL A 1088 7.14 21.07 -37.32
CA VAL A 1088 6.78 21.58 -35.98
C VAL A 1088 6.19 22.97 -36.15
N ARG A 1089 4.85 23.10 -36.07
CA ARG A 1089 4.17 24.40 -35.95
C ARG A 1089 4.54 25.00 -34.58
N ILE A 1090 5.71 25.63 -34.50
CA ILE A 1090 6.04 26.50 -33.37
C ILE A 1090 5.27 27.80 -33.61
N ARG A 1091 4.12 27.96 -32.94
CA ARG A 1091 3.39 29.23 -32.87
C ARG A 1091 4.23 30.21 -32.04
N THR A 1092 5.23 30.84 -32.67
CA THR A 1092 5.87 32.12 -32.33
C THR A 1092 7.21 32.19 -33.05
N LEU A 1093 7.32 33.05 -34.07
CA LEU A 1093 8.58 33.35 -34.76
C LEU A 1093 9.49 34.14 -33.81
N HIS A 1094 10.31 33.42 -33.04
CA HIS A 1094 11.42 34.02 -32.30
C HIS A 1094 12.60 34.24 -33.26
N THR A 1095 13.03 35.48 -33.42
CA THR A 1095 14.33 35.83 -33.98
C THR A 1095 15.42 35.41 -33.00
N ILE A 1096 16.40 34.68 -33.49
CA ILE A 1096 17.53 34.20 -32.68
C ILE A 1096 18.72 35.10 -32.99
N SER A 1097 19.28 35.77 -31.97
CA SER A 1097 20.51 36.53 -32.08
C SER A 1097 21.62 35.89 -31.23
N VAL A 1098 22.83 35.91 -31.75
CA VAL A 1098 24.00 35.36 -31.06
C VAL A 1098 24.72 36.49 -30.35
N VAL A 1099 24.92 36.30 -29.05
CA VAL A 1099 25.60 37.26 -28.17
C VAL A 1099 26.95 36.66 -27.81
N HIS A 1100 28.03 37.42 -27.95
CA HIS A 1100 29.34 36.98 -27.51
C HIS A 1100 29.90 38.06 -26.60
N TRP A 1101 30.42 37.67 -25.45
CA TRP A 1101 31.29 38.57 -24.71
C TRP A 1101 32.58 38.77 -25.51
N ARG A 1102 32.98 40.02 -25.71
CA ARG A 1102 34.20 40.36 -26.47
C ARG A 1102 35.26 40.85 -25.50
N ARG A 1103 36.48 40.34 -25.66
CA ARG A 1103 37.64 40.85 -24.92
C ARG A 1103 37.80 42.36 -25.15
N PRO A 1104 38.24 43.11 -24.14
CA PRO A 1104 38.58 44.51 -24.33
C PRO A 1104 39.75 44.68 -25.31
N ASP A 1105 39.86 45.87 -25.89
CA ASP A 1105 40.99 46.23 -26.76
C ASP A 1105 42.31 46.14 -25.98
N ASP A 1106 43.44 45.92 -26.67
CA ASP A 1106 44.74 45.74 -26.01
C ASP A 1106 45.06 46.90 -25.06
N GLY A 1107 45.41 46.58 -23.81
CA GLY A 1107 45.65 47.55 -22.74
C GLY A 1107 44.41 48.06 -21.98
N TRP A 1108 43.18 47.71 -22.38
CA TRP A 1108 41.96 48.10 -21.65
C TRP A 1108 41.53 47.08 -20.61
N PHE A 1109 40.91 47.57 -19.53
CA PHE A 1109 40.24 46.75 -18.52
C PHE A 1109 38.74 46.81 -18.70
N LYS A 1110 38.10 45.67 -18.94
CA LYS A 1110 36.64 45.57 -19.08
C LYS A 1110 36.01 45.26 -17.73
N LEU A 1111 35.17 46.18 -17.25
CA LEU A 1111 34.38 46.07 -16.04
C LEU A 1111 32.96 45.63 -16.43
N ASN A 1112 32.56 44.43 -16.04
CA ASN A 1112 31.18 43.95 -16.15
C ASN A 1112 30.48 44.09 -14.81
N THR A 1113 29.28 44.67 -14.79
CA THR A 1113 28.48 44.90 -13.56
C THR A 1113 27.05 44.44 -13.71
N ASP A 1114 26.48 43.93 -12.62
CA ASP A 1114 25.08 43.51 -12.52
C ASP A 1114 24.54 43.77 -11.11
N GLY A 1115 23.28 44.22 -11.03
CA GLY A 1115 22.56 44.44 -9.78
C GLY A 1115 21.34 43.54 -9.68
N SER A 1116 21.17 42.86 -8.54
CA SER A 1116 20.01 41.99 -8.28
C SER A 1116 19.15 42.53 -7.13
N SER A 1117 17.83 42.38 -7.23
CA SER A 1117 16.91 42.62 -6.12
C SER A 1117 15.80 41.55 -6.05
N ARG A 1118 15.57 40.98 -4.86
CA ARG A 1118 14.54 39.97 -4.58
C ARG A 1118 13.22 40.65 -4.17
N GLY A 1119 12.63 41.35 -5.13
CA GLY A 1119 11.48 42.24 -4.92
C GLY A 1119 11.78 43.64 -5.46
N ASN A 1120 10.77 44.48 -5.66
CA ASN A 1120 10.97 45.85 -6.17
C ASN A 1120 10.02 46.84 -5.47
N PRO A 1121 10.41 47.40 -4.31
CA PRO A 1121 11.69 47.25 -3.62
C PRO A 1121 11.83 45.91 -2.87
N GLY A 1122 13.06 45.44 -2.67
CA GLY A 1122 13.37 44.22 -1.93
C GLY A 1122 14.86 44.09 -1.63
N GLU A 1123 15.25 42.99 -0.98
CA GLU A 1123 16.65 42.74 -0.64
C GLU A 1123 17.53 42.72 -1.91
N SER A 1124 18.48 43.64 -1.96
CA SER A 1124 19.30 43.95 -3.13
C SER A 1124 20.76 43.59 -2.90
N SER A 1125 21.45 43.24 -3.98
CA SER A 1125 22.87 42.92 -4.02
C SER A 1125 23.50 43.36 -5.34
N TYR A 1126 24.82 43.32 -5.42
CA TYR A 1126 25.57 43.64 -6.64
C TYR A 1126 26.75 42.71 -6.86
N GLY A 1127 27.14 42.60 -8.14
CA GLY A 1127 28.36 41.95 -8.59
C GLY A 1127 29.10 42.81 -9.60
N ALA A 1128 30.42 42.89 -9.48
CA ALA A 1128 31.32 43.58 -10.38
C ALA A 1128 32.56 42.75 -10.64
N ILE A 1129 32.98 42.63 -11.90
CA ILE A 1129 34.18 41.88 -12.29
C ILE A 1129 34.99 42.63 -13.34
N VAL A 1130 36.30 42.71 -13.12
CA VAL A 1130 37.24 43.39 -14.01
C VAL A 1130 38.13 42.36 -14.70
N ARG A 1131 38.22 42.45 -16.03
CA ARG A 1131 39.02 41.57 -16.88
C ARG A 1131 39.97 42.36 -17.75
N ASP A 1132 41.19 41.85 -17.94
CA ASP A 1132 42.19 42.46 -18.82
C ASP A 1132 41.93 42.15 -20.32
N HIS A 1133 42.76 42.71 -21.20
CA HIS A 1133 42.73 42.47 -22.65
C HIS A 1133 42.92 40.99 -23.04
N SER A 1134 43.60 40.19 -22.22
CA SER A 1134 43.71 38.74 -22.42
C SER A 1134 42.42 37.99 -22.05
N GLY A 1135 41.48 38.67 -21.40
CA GLY A 1135 40.24 38.11 -20.87
C GLY A 1135 40.43 37.38 -19.53
N GLN A 1136 41.56 37.60 -18.84
CA GLN A 1136 41.79 37.09 -17.50
C GLN A 1136 41.16 37.99 -16.45
N VAL A 1137 40.67 37.38 -15.37
CA VAL A 1137 40.07 38.11 -14.25
C VAL A 1137 41.18 38.76 -13.44
N VAL A 1138 41.09 40.08 -13.29
CA VAL A 1138 42.03 40.87 -12.50
C VAL A 1138 41.52 40.95 -11.06
N VAL A 1139 40.26 41.37 -10.89
CA VAL A 1139 39.62 41.51 -9.59
C VAL A 1139 38.10 41.40 -9.73
N ALA A 1140 37.44 40.88 -8.71
CA ALA A 1140 35.97 40.86 -8.60
C ALA A 1140 35.52 41.39 -7.23
N ARG A 1141 34.34 42.01 -7.18
CA ARG A 1141 33.69 42.49 -5.95
C ARG A 1141 32.22 42.12 -5.96
N GLN A 1142 31.71 41.72 -4.81
CA GLN A 1142 30.28 41.46 -4.61
C GLN A 1142 29.84 41.88 -3.22
N GLY A 1143 28.56 42.19 -3.04
CA GLY A 1143 28.02 42.53 -1.73
C GLY A 1143 26.52 42.77 -1.70
N VAL A 1144 25.96 42.81 -0.49
CA VAL A 1144 24.54 43.10 -0.23
C VAL A 1144 24.36 44.61 -0.01
N LEU A 1145 23.29 45.18 -0.58
CA LEU A 1145 22.97 46.62 -0.57
C LEU A 1145 21.82 46.98 0.37
N GLY A 1146 21.17 45.99 1.00
CA GLY A 1146 19.95 46.17 1.79
C GLY A 1146 18.71 46.26 0.90
N GLU A 1147 17.62 46.86 1.37
CA GLU A 1147 16.41 47.02 0.54
C GLU A 1147 16.57 48.11 -0.53
N GLY A 1148 16.30 47.76 -1.78
CA GLY A 1148 16.45 48.63 -2.95
C GLY A 1148 15.55 48.24 -4.11
N SER A 1149 15.39 49.15 -5.06
CA SER A 1149 14.72 48.87 -6.33
C SER A 1149 15.71 48.27 -7.33
N ASN A 1150 15.20 47.59 -8.36
CA ASN A 1150 16.04 46.99 -9.40
C ASN A 1150 16.99 48.02 -10.03
N ILE A 1151 16.51 49.24 -10.30
CA ILE A 1151 17.34 50.28 -10.91
C ILE A 1151 18.40 50.81 -9.95
N ARG A 1152 18.11 50.88 -8.64
CA ARG A 1152 19.09 51.29 -7.63
C ARG A 1152 20.20 50.24 -7.50
N ALA A 1153 19.85 48.96 -7.50
CA ALA A 1153 20.84 47.88 -7.46
C ALA A 1153 21.80 47.95 -8.65
N GLU A 1154 21.29 48.19 -9.86
CA GLU A 1154 22.08 48.33 -11.08
C GLU A 1154 23.01 49.56 -11.06
N LEU A 1155 22.50 50.72 -10.63
CA LEU A 1155 23.31 51.93 -10.47
C LEU A 1155 24.40 51.73 -9.41
N MET A 1156 24.07 51.08 -8.30
CA MET A 1156 25.04 50.76 -7.25
C MET A 1156 26.08 49.75 -7.72
N ALA A 1157 25.72 48.75 -8.52
CA ALA A 1157 26.67 47.81 -9.12
C ALA A 1157 27.72 48.55 -9.98
N ILE A 1158 27.26 49.49 -10.81
CA ILE A 1158 28.13 50.35 -11.63
C ILE A 1158 29.04 51.20 -10.73
N LEU A 1159 28.47 51.87 -9.72
CA LEU A 1159 29.25 52.73 -8.82
C LEU A 1159 30.34 51.93 -8.10
N ARG A 1160 29.98 50.81 -7.48
CA ARG A 1160 30.92 49.95 -6.74
C ARG A 1160 31.97 49.31 -7.64
N GLY A 1161 31.61 48.96 -8.87
CA GLY A 1161 32.55 48.46 -9.87
C GLY A 1161 33.56 49.52 -10.31
N LEU A 1162 33.11 50.77 -10.53
CA LEU A 1162 34.00 51.87 -10.88
C LEU A 1162 34.92 52.26 -9.72
N GLU A 1163 34.38 52.30 -8.49
CA GLU A 1163 35.20 52.47 -7.27
C GLU A 1163 36.28 51.39 -7.18
N LEU A 1164 35.94 50.12 -7.43
CA LEU A 1164 36.92 49.03 -7.44
C LEU A 1164 38.04 49.25 -8.47
N CYS A 1165 37.72 49.68 -9.69
CA CYS A 1165 38.74 49.98 -10.70
C CYS A 1165 39.65 51.12 -10.26
N VAL A 1166 39.09 52.16 -9.65
CA VAL A 1166 39.85 53.32 -9.16
C VAL A 1166 40.74 52.93 -7.99
N ASP A 1167 40.21 52.18 -7.02
CA ASP A 1167 40.95 51.69 -5.85
C ASP A 1167 42.15 50.82 -6.28
N ARG A 1168 41.99 50.06 -7.38
CA ARG A 1168 43.04 49.20 -7.95
C ARG A 1168 43.86 49.87 -9.05
N GLN A 1169 43.69 51.17 -9.28
CA GLN A 1169 44.42 51.97 -10.28
C GLN A 1169 44.33 51.40 -11.70
N LEU A 1170 43.18 50.82 -12.07
CA LEU A 1170 42.95 50.19 -13.36
C LEU A 1170 42.39 51.23 -14.35
N SER A 1171 43.15 51.52 -15.42
CA SER A 1171 42.78 52.45 -16.48
C SER A 1171 43.56 52.11 -17.77
N PRO A 1172 42.97 52.26 -18.98
CA PRO A 1172 41.61 52.75 -19.28
C PRO A 1172 40.50 51.71 -19.05
N ILE A 1173 39.31 52.17 -18.63
CA ILE A 1173 38.19 51.30 -18.22
C ILE A 1173 37.10 51.24 -19.31
N TRP A 1174 36.71 50.02 -19.68
CA TRP A 1174 35.52 49.74 -20.48
C TRP A 1174 34.41 49.15 -19.60
N LEU A 1175 33.46 49.98 -19.18
CA LEU A 1175 32.27 49.56 -18.43
C LEU A 1175 31.23 48.91 -19.35
N GLU A 1176 30.74 47.73 -18.97
CA GLU A 1176 29.75 46.96 -19.71
C GLU A 1176 28.66 46.45 -18.76
N SER A 1177 27.40 46.82 -19.01
CA SER A 1177 26.24 46.44 -18.19
C SER A 1177 25.07 46.04 -19.09
N ASP A 1178 24.23 45.13 -18.62
CA ASP A 1178 23.03 44.69 -19.32
C ASP A 1178 21.77 45.52 -19.03
N SER A 1179 21.86 46.45 -18.07
CA SER A 1179 20.83 47.44 -17.82
C SER A 1179 20.95 48.64 -18.77
N LEU A 1180 20.21 48.58 -19.89
CA LEU A 1180 20.07 49.74 -20.79
C LEU A 1180 19.54 50.98 -20.06
N VAL A 1181 18.67 50.78 -19.07
CA VAL A 1181 18.08 51.87 -18.28
C VAL A 1181 19.14 52.54 -17.43
N ALA A 1182 19.99 51.80 -16.71
CA ALA A 1182 21.07 52.38 -15.92
C ALA A 1182 22.09 53.12 -16.79
N LEU A 1183 22.49 52.54 -17.92
CA LEU A 1183 23.40 53.19 -18.87
C LEU A 1183 22.78 54.45 -19.50
N HIS A 1184 21.48 54.44 -19.79
CA HIS A 1184 20.77 55.62 -20.28
C HIS A 1184 20.71 56.71 -19.21
N ILE A 1185 20.40 56.36 -17.96
CA ILE A 1185 20.38 57.29 -16.82
C ILE A 1185 21.75 57.92 -16.59
N ILE A 1186 22.85 57.17 -16.72
CA ILE A 1186 24.20 57.73 -16.55
C ILE A 1186 24.55 58.69 -17.69
N ARG A 1187 24.07 58.44 -18.91
CA ARG A 1187 24.35 59.25 -20.11
C ARG A 1187 23.39 60.42 -20.33
N SER A 1188 22.16 60.36 -19.82
CA SER A 1188 21.16 61.40 -20.00
C SER A 1188 21.54 62.68 -19.25
N SER A 1189 20.95 63.82 -19.61
CA SER A 1189 21.12 65.08 -18.87
C SER A 1189 20.24 65.15 -17.63
N GLY A 1190 19.04 64.55 -17.69
CA GLY A 1190 18.09 64.47 -16.57
C GLY A 1190 18.62 63.61 -15.40
N ILE A 1191 18.28 64.00 -14.17
CA ILE A 1191 18.62 63.26 -12.96
C ILE A 1191 17.32 63.03 -12.18
N SER A 1192 16.95 61.77 -11.95
CA SER A 1192 15.89 61.46 -11.00
C SER A 1192 16.36 61.82 -9.59
N TRP A 1193 15.54 62.53 -8.82
CA TRP A 1193 15.90 62.98 -7.46
C TRP A 1193 16.24 61.81 -6.53
N GLU A 1194 15.62 60.65 -6.75
CA GLU A 1194 15.76 59.44 -5.92
C GLU A 1194 17.16 58.80 -5.96
N PHE A 1195 17.93 58.98 -7.05
CA PHE A 1195 19.27 58.39 -7.24
C PHE A 1195 20.33 59.46 -7.54
N ARG A 1196 20.06 60.72 -7.15
CA ARG A 1196 20.84 61.88 -7.58
C ARG A 1196 22.30 61.77 -7.16
N GLU A 1197 22.57 61.34 -5.93
CA GLU A 1197 23.93 61.21 -5.39
C GLU A 1197 24.72 60.11 -6.10
N GLU A 1198 24.12 58.93 -6.29
CA GLU A 1198 24.73 57.81 -6.99
C GLU A 1198 25.05 58.17 -8.44
N ILE A 1199 24.09 58.77 -9.16
CA ILE A 1199 24.27 59.18 -10.57
C ILE A 1199 25.37 60.23 -10.71
N LEU A 1200 25.39 61.25 -9.85
CA LEU A 1200 26.42 62.31 -9.89
C LEU A 1200 27.81 61.74 -9.64
N ARG A 1201 27.93 60.78 -8.73
CA ARG A 1201 29.20 60.14 -8.40
C ARG A 1201 29.70 59.24 -9.54
N ILE A 1202 28.82 58.45 -10.14
CA ILE A 1202 29.13 57.64 -11.34
C ILE A 1202 29.57 58.57 -12.49
N ARG A 1203 28.82 59.64 -12.78
CA ARG A 1203 29.15 60.58 -13.86
C ARG A 1203 30.50 61.26 -13.64
N ARG A 1204 30.86 61.58 -12.40
CA ARG A 1204 32.17 62.13 -12.04
C ARG A 1204 33.29 61.13 -12.37
N LEU A 1205 33.16 59.88 -11.92
CA LEU A 1205 34.15 58.83 -12.20
C LEU A 1205 34.29 58.53 -13.70
N VAL A 1206 33.17 58.45 -14.42
CA VAL A 1206 33.15 58.22 -15.88
C VAL A 1206 33.90 59.32 -16.63
N ARG A 1207 33.68 60.60 -16.26
CA ARG A 1207 34.37 61.74 -16.89
C ARG A 1207 35.84 61.82 -16.50
N GLN A 1208 36.16 61.63 -15.22
CA GLN A 1208 37.51 61.77 -14.68
C GLN A 1208 38.46 60.68 -15.23
N TYR A 1209 37.98 59.44 -15.38
CA TYR A 1209 38.79 58.30 -15.82
C TYR A 1209 38.55 57.90 -17.29
N GLY A 1210 37.82 58.71 -18.07
CA GLY A 1210 37.60 58.47 -19.49
C GLY A 1210 36.95 57.11 -19.80
N VAL A 1211 35.93 56.73 -19.01
CA VAL A 1211 35.35 55.38 -19.07
C VAL A 1211 34.48 55.21 -20.31
N ARG A 1212 34.75 54.14 -21.08
CA ARG A 1212 33.91 53.73 -22.21
C ARG A 1212 32.77 52.86 -21.69
N CYS A 1213 31.54 53.37 -21.70
CA CYS A 1213 30.38 52.55 -21.32
C CYS A 1213 29.76 51.87 -22.55
N THR A 1214 29.36 50.60 -22.48
CA THR A 1214 28.57 49.93 -23.52
C THR A 1214 27.52 49.00 -22.91
N HIS A 1215 26.48 48.71 -23.69
CA HIS A 1215 25.49 47.71 -23.32
C HIS A 1215 25.94 46.31 -23.78
N ILE A 1216 25.68 45.29 -22.97
CA ILE A 1216 25.72 43.89 -23.38
C ILE A 1216 24.38 43.24 -23.06
N TYR A 1217 23.96 42.24 -23.81
CA TYR A 1217 22.76 41.51 -23.41
C TYR A 1217 23.03 40.66 -22.16
N ARG A 1218 22.01 40.48 -21.32
CA ARG A 1218 22.08 39.72 -20.06
C ARG A 1218 22.78 38.37 -20.20
N GLU A 1219 22.51 37.67 -21.30
CA GLU A 1219 23.14 36.38 -21.59
C GLU A 1219 24.68 36.47 -21.69
N GLY A 1220 25.21 37.59 -22.17
CA GLY A 1220 26.65 37.87 -22.24
C GLY A 1220 27.23 38.52 -20.98
N ASN A 1221 26.40 38.86 -19.97
CA ASN A 1221 26.84 39.44 -18.70
C ASN A 1221 26.90 38.40 -17.54
N ALA A 1222 26.91 37.11 -17.88
CA ALA A 1222 26.71 36.00 -16.94
C ALA A 1222 27.69 35.97 -15.76
N ALA A 1223 28.92 36.47 -15.94
CA ALA A 1223 29.91 36.53 -14.86
C ALA A 1223 29.52 37.53 -13.76
N ALA A 1224 28.97 38.69 -14.13
CA ALA A 1224 28.51 39.69 -13.17
C ALA A 1224 27.19 39.28 -12.50
N ASP A 1225 26.25 38.70 -13.27
CA ASP A 1225 24.97 38.16 -12.76
C ASP A 1225 25.20 37.00 -11.76
N PHE A 1226 26.20 36.15 -12.00
CA PHE A 1226 26.60 35.12 -11.04
C PHE A 1226 27.06 35.72 -9.71
N LEU A 1227 27.93 36.74 -9.74
CA LEU A 1227 28.43 37.42 -8.55
C LEU A 1227 27.30 38.12 -7.77
N ALA A 1228 26.41 38.83 -8.46
CA ALA A 1228 25.29 39.51 -7.83
C ALA A 1228 24.36 38.52 -7.09
N ASN A 1229 24.10 37.35 -7.69
CA ASN A 1229 23.28 36.32 -7.05
C ASN A 1229 23.99 35.57 -5.92
N GLN A 1230 25.31 35.36 -6.02
CA GLN A 1230 26.10 34.73 -4.97
C GLN A 1230 26.23 35.63 -3.72
N ALA A 1231 26.22 36.95 -3.91
CA ALA A 1231 26.34 37.92 -2.84
C ALA A 1231 25.32 37.75 -1.70
N TYR A 1232 24.10 37.25 -1.98
CA TYR A 1232 23.08 36.98 -0.96
C TYR A 1232 23.49 35.92 0.08
N GLN A 1233 24.52 35.13 -0.20
CA GLN A 1233 25.01 34.08 0.68
C GLN A 1233 26.25 34.51 1.48
N VAL A 1234 26.73 35.74 1.29
CA VAL A 1234 27.94 36.25 1.91
C VAL A 1234 27.56 37.41 2.85
N GLU A 1235 28.08 37.37 4.08
CA GLU A 1235 27.92 38.49 5.01
C GLU A 1235 28.85 39.64 4.62
N GLY A 1236 28.28 40.79 4.25
CA GLY A 1236 29.03 42.01 3.91
C GLY A 1236 29.53 42.08 2.46
N GLU A 1237 30.49 42.98 2.21
CA GLU A 1237 31.15 43.11 0.91
C GLU A 1237 32.43 42.25 0.85
N ARG A 1238 32.65 41.58 -0.28
CA ARG A 1238 33.84 40.76 -0.52
C ARG A 1238 34.52 41.16 -1.83
N VAL A 1239 35.82 41.39 -1.78
CA VAL A 1239 36.71 41.57 -2.94
C VAL A 1239 37.54 40.31 -3.11
N MET A 1240 37.72 39.83 -4.35
CA MET A 1240 38.37 38.56 -4.67
C MET A 1240 39.43 38.75 -5.76
N GLU A 1241 40.62 38.19 -5.54
CA GLU A 1241 41.75 38.22 -6.49
C GLU A 1241 42.46 36.87 -6.55
N GLY A 1242 43.06 36.55 -7.71
CA GLY A 1242 43.89 35.35 -7.87
C GLY A 1242 43.17 34.03 -7.53
N GLN A 1243 43.72 33.27 -6.58
CA GLN A 1243 43.21 31.95 -6.19
C GLN A 1243 41.92 32.00 -5.34
N GLU A 1244 41.50 33.18 -4.88
CA GLU A 1244 40.27 33.34 -4.10
C GLU A 1244 38.99 33.33 -4.96
N ILE A 1245 39.16 33.39 -6.28
CA ILE A 1245 38.05 33.41 -7.24
C ILE A 1245 37.46 32.01 -7.39
N ASP A 1246 36.15 31.91 -7.13
CA ASP A 1246 35.39 30.66 -7.22
C ASP A 1246 35.61 29.91 -8.54
N GLY A 1247 35.78 28.58 -8.46
CA GLY A 1247 36.03 27.72 -9.62
C GLY A 1247 34.94 27.76 -10.69
N LEU A 1248 33.67 28.00 -10.30
CA LEU A 1248 32.56 28.18 -11.23
C LEU A 1248 32.65 29.51 -11.97
N LEU A 1249 33.02 30.59 -11.29
CA LEU A 1249 33.20 31.91 -11.91
C LEU A 1249 34.38 31.91 -12.89
N LEU A 1250 35.49 31.25 -12.52
CA LEU A 1250 36.62 31.01 -13.43
C LEU A 1250 36.20 30.19 -14.66
N GLY A 1251 35.31 29.21 -14.48
CA GLY A 1251 34.72 28.45 -15.58
C GLY A 1251 33.96 29.32 -16.58
N ILE A 1252 33.08 30.19 -16.10
CA ILE A 1252 32.32 31.16 -16.92
C ILE A 1252 33.28 32.09 -17.66
N CYS A 1253 34.24 32.69 -16.96
CA CYS A 1253 35.20 33.61 -17.57
C CYS A 1253 36.09 32.93 -18.62
N ARG A 1254 36.45 31.65 -18.44
CA ARG A 1254 37.18 30.88 -19.45
C ARG A 1254 36.36 30.67 -20.72
N MET A 1255 35.05 30.42 -20.59
CA MET A 1255 34.13 30.30 -21.74
C MET A 1255 33.99 31.62 -22.49
N ASP A 1256 33.82 32.74 -21.77
CA ASP A 1256 33.83 34.09 -22.36
C ASP A 1256 35.14 34.37 -23.10
N ARG A 1257 36.27 34.02 -22.47
CA ARG A 1257 37.60 34.22 -23.05
C ARG A 1257 37.76 33.50 -24.38
N VAL A 1258 37.25 32.28 -24.53
CA VAL A 1258 37.32 31.53 -25.80
C VAL A 1258 36.26 31.97 -26.83
N GLY A 1259 35.44 32.97 -26.51
CA GLY A 1259 34.45 33.54 -27.41
C GLY A 1259 33.27 32.61 -27.64
N LEU A 1260 32.89 31.81 -26.65
CA LEU A 1260 31.73 30.92 -26.78
C LEU A 1260 30.44 31.77 -26.91
N PRO A 1261 29.62 31.55 -27.95
CA PRO A 1261 28.38 32.27 -28.13
C PRO A 1261 27.33 31.92 -27.08
N TYR A 1262 26.62 32.93 -26.60
CA TYR A 1262 25.32 32.84 -25.96
C TYR A 1262 24.21 33.05 -26.98
N ILE A 1263 23.02 32.50 -26.73
CA ILE A 1263 21.86 32.68 -27.61
C ILE A 1263 20.76 33.44 -26.89
N ARG A 1264 20.31 34.49 -27.57
CA ARG A 1264 19.13 35.27 -27.22
C ARG A 1264 18.01 34.96 -28.22
N SER A 1265 16.83 34.66 -27.71
CA SER A 1265 15.62 34.51 -28.52
C SER A 1265 14.69 35.69 -28.27
N SER A 1266 14.44 36.53 -29.27
CA SER A 1266 13.45 37.62 -29.21
C SER A 1266 12.22 37.27 -30.04
N CYS A 1267 11.02 37.40 -29.48
CA CYS A 1267 9.82 37.45 -30.32
C CYS A 1267 9.91 38.68 -31.23
N LYS A 1268 9.66 38.53 -32.53
CA LYS A 1268 9.36 39.73 -33.33
C LYS A 1268 8.15 40.41 -32.69
N PRO A 1269 8.18 41.74 -32.45
CA PRO A 1269 6.95 42.45 -32.15
C PRO A 1269 6.02 42.30 -33.37
N GLY A 1270 4.80 41.83 -33.11
CA GLY A 1270 3.71 41.88 -34.07
C GLY A 1270 3.07 43.25 -34.08
#